data_AF-A0A962X8T6-F1
#
_entry.id   AF-A0A962X8T6-F1
#
_cell.length_a   1.000
_cell.length_b   1.000
_cell.length_c   1.000
_cell.angle_alpha   90.00
_cell.angle_beta   90.00
_cell.angle_gamma   90.00
#
_symmetry.space_group_name_H-M   'P 1'
#
loop_
_entity.id
_entity.type
_entity.pdbx_description
1 polymer ?
#
loop_
_entity_poly.entity_id
_entity_poly.type
_entity_poly.pdbx_seq_one_letter_code
_entity_poly.pdbx_strand_id
1 'polypeptide(L)'
;MVQLRYPALDNANPPAVMKQRGVKPEEWRALLQVTVDYFARSGKPAVQATPDIVRWMGYPGYPNVLLTPGIPVTNRKRQRTWPSAHSRWAKRNRLIRLLSHIFRLDIDNAEQRGQIEEMLIAIWEGLRPLLSQTEDGFQLELEKQAVLTEVREAWFCPMTRRLLPVVFRETTPYLPSLPAPDVLTRCQKVEMPRVPHPFWLGRDREEADAWLESDPKIQALRAIGAWPDLSDRLARHRRYLRAMEHSAQISGIDLTRRETAFKAGAINLLSCSTTMEMGVDIGGLTAVAMNNVPPHPANFLQRAGRAGRRGETAALSFTLCKATPQGEAVFQNPLWPFTSRLGLPQVALQSEPIVQRHLNALALATFLRDRTPDIRRLHTGWFFEVASQDTSAPCDSFATWCEQDAPALERLTEGLTALIKRTVLEGRSSAWLLNRTAGMMRQVAERWRRELNALLDQQKIVAAREDDRKAKQAVEIQLQRLRGEYLLSELANLGFLPGYGFPTDVVPFVTTTLENLKLRNQEREDNRSRRAGYPTRHLAIAIRDYAPGTDTILDGRVYSSGGVTLNWQIPVEAGAAPEIQNLQWTWRCRKCGHNGTRITMPERCPHCSDPSALTRYRFIQPAGFAVDIRAKPHNDITLPQYIPVRDPLISLAGVDWMPLPNPVLGDYRTTLHGSLFHYSDGLYGKGYALCLRCGRAESEDQQGALPSTFKNHQRLRGGRLNEKEQLCPGNGEDWAILREVRLGIATHTEIFELQPCDIDGKPIDRITAYTLAVALRQALCVTLGIEEGEVGVAVAEHRRATDQQTTYSLYLYDTATGSAGYVSQIAARLPELLRAARKALDCPRNCDAACQSCLLTHDTQHHRDDLNRHTALNLLSGRFLDALALPAELQVFGANSQMEMEPLTLALNREWQRLAVTELRVYLGGPAPTWEPLAWRLRDDLARWVQADANVRLIAPASVLDALNASQHDELAALTAYTGVELYRTPDLAKAAASTLPLILELGGADRRVCWVAREPSALAPRPSWGGGQHGGPFVHVTEDQALTPLPETWRRLNPQDLRPPTTPGFTALTITRELDGSSATFGKRAWSLLERQAPRLAERLQNGSPLQSVQYTDRYLRSPLAFLLLHSLLEALTHYPGGVSRDTTLHLQTADLDRSSGESPRFIFHDWRDREDRRQTIETWFGENWPAFTWREAPNRELPHARELTLVWSDEDRWTVRLDQGLGYWRTASRIRPDFPFDSDVDRQVRRLRQVSALIEPLNAAYPTYWYCG
;
A
#
# COMPACT_ATOMS: atom_id res chain seq x y z
N MET A 1 50.47 24.61 -4.49
CA MET A 1 49.26 25.16 -5.15
C MET A 1 49.54 25.34 -6.63
N VAL A 2 48.57 25.06 -7.50
CA VAL A 2 48.77 25.06 -8.96
C VAL A 2 47.86 26.07 -9.65
N GLN A 3 48.31 26.63 -10.77
CA GLN A 3 47.54 27.49 -11.67
C GLN A 3 47.58 26.93 -13.10
N LEU A 4 46.61 27.34 -13.91
CA LEU A 4 46.66 27.11 -15.36
C LEU A 4 47.51 28.20 -16.00
N ARG A 5 48.53 27.79 -16.74
CA ARG A 5 49.31 28.65 -17.63
C ARG A 5 48.95 28.30 -19.07
N TYR A 6 48.92 29.30 -19.94
CA TYR A 6 48.55 29.16 -21.35
C TYR A 6 49.77 29.43 -22.25
N PRO A 7 50.51 28.41 -22.72
CA PRO A 7 51.77 28.61 -23.44
C PRO A 7 51.65 29.47 -24.70
N ALA A 8 50.50 29.44 -25.39
CA ALA A 8 50.29 30.26 -26.59
C ALA A 8 50.31 31.78 -26.30
N LEU A 9 50.09 32.20 -25.04
CA LEU A 9 50.20 33.61 -24.64
C LEU A 9 51.65 34.07 -24.45
N ASP A 10 52.62 33.15 -24.29
CA ASP A 10 54.02 33.53 -24.04
C ASP A 10 54.63 34.33 -25.21
N ASN A 11 54.12 34.12 -26.41
CA ASN A 11 54.55 34.81 -27.64
C ASN A 11 53.68 36.03 -28.01
N ALA A 12 52.67 36.36 -27.20
CA ALA A 12 51.78 37.50 -27.48
C ALA A 12 52.50 38.83 -27.23
N ASN A 13 52.43 39.73 -28.22
CA ASN A 13 52.99 41.08 -28.15
C ASN A 13 51.87 42.14 -28.21
N PRO A 14 52.01 43.28 -27.51
CA PRO A 14 50.97 44.30 -27.47
C PRO A 14 50.78 44.92 -28.87
N PRO A 15 49.54 45.05 -29.36
CA PRO A 15 49.25 45.75 -30.61
C PRO A 15 49.51 47.27 -30.48
N ALA A 16 49.52 47.99 -31.60
CA ALA A 16 49.83 49.43 -31.64
C ALA A 16 49.00 50.26 -30.65
N VAL A 17 47.68 50.00 -30.58
CA VAL A 17 46.75 50.67 -29.65
C VAL A 17 47.13 50.48 -28.17
N MET A 18 47.71 49.33 -27.81
CA MET A 18 48.16 49.04 -26.44
C MET A 18 49.55 49.64 -26.18
N LYS A 19 50.45 49.61 -27.18
CA LYS A 19 51.79 50.22 -27.09
C LYS A 19 51.71 51.74 -26.90
N GLN A 20 50.81 52.42 -27.61
CA GLN A 20 50.57 53.86 -27.46
C GLN A 20 50.11 54.25 -26.05
N ARG A 21 49.55 53.31 -25.29
CA ARG A 21 49.11 53.48 -23.89
C ARG A 21 50.13 53.00 -22.86
N GLY A 22 51.36 52.75 -23.30
CA GLY A 22 52.48 52.32 -22.45
C GLY A 22 52.32 50.92 -21.87
N VAL A 23 51.56 50.02 -22.53
CA VAL A 23 51.43 48.62 -22.09
C VAL A 23 52.67 47.82 -22.51
N LYS A 24 53.39 47.26 -21.54
CA LYS A 24 54.57 46.41 -21.78
C LYS A 24 54.18 44.98 -22.22
N PRO A 25 55.08 44.20 -22.85
CA PRO A 25 54.78 42.83 -23.23
C PRO A 25 54.31 41.93 -22.06
N GLU A 26 54.92 42.02 -20.88
CA GLU A 26 54.47 41.26 -19.72
C GLU A 26 53.06 41.67 -19.24
N GLU A 27 52.75 42.97 -19.28
CA GLU A 27 51.44 43.50 -18.90
C GLU A 27 50.35 43.07 -19.88
N TRP A 28 50.69 42.99 -21.17
CA TRP A 28 49.79 42.51 -22.21
C TRP A 28 49.40 41.05 -22.00
N ARG A 29 50.39 40.18 -21.74
CA ARG A 29 50.17 38.77 -21.44
C ARG A 29 49.32 38.60 -20.18
N ALA A 30 49.58 39.40 -19.15
CA ALA A 30 48.77 39.43 -17.93
C ALA A 30 47.31 39.83 -18.20
N LEU A 31 47.07 40.86 -19.04
CA LEU A 31 45.71 41.27 -19.44
C LEU A 31 44.97 40.18 -20.22
N LEU A 32 45.64 39.51 -21.15
CA LEU A 32 45.07 38.38 -21.89
C LEU A 32 44.71 37.24 -20.94
N GLN A 33 45.62 36.86 -20.03
CA GLN A 33 45.35 35.79 -19.06
C GLN A 33 44.22 36.15 -18.09
N VAL A 34 44.17 37.39 -17.58
CA VAL A 34 43.05 37.91 -16.77
C VAL A 34 41.74 37.79 -17.55
N THR A 35 41.75 38.07 -18.86
CA THR A 35 40.55 37.94 -19.69
C THR A 35 40.13 36.48 -19.85
N VAL A 36 41.06 35.54 -20.02
CA VAL A 36 40.73 34.10 -20.06
C VAL A 36 40.14 33.64 -18.74
N ASP A 37 40.80 33.94 -17.62
CA ASP A 37 40.43 33.42 -16.30
C ASP A 37 39.12 34.01 -15.77
N TYR A 38 38.90 35.31 -15.97
CA TYR A 38 37.77 36.02 -15.36
C TYR A 38 36.64 36.35 -16.33
N PHE A 39 36.84 36.25 -17.65
CA PHE A 39 35.78 36.42 -18.64
C PHE A 39 35.45 35.13 -19.39
N ALA A 40 36.41 34.48 -20.06
CA ALA A 40 36.14 33.32 -20.91
C ALA A 40 35.73 32.09 -20.09
N ARG A 41 36.37 31.87 -18.93
CA ARG A 41 36.11 30.73 -18.03
C ARG A 41 35.06 31.00 -16.95
N SER A 42 34.59 32.25 -16.77
CA SER A 42 33.71 32.61 -15.66
C SER A 42 32.24 32.82 -16.08
N GLY A 43 31.32 32.54 -15.14
CA GLY A 43 29.87 32.71 -15.28
C GLY A 43 29.23 31.64 -16.17
N LYS A 44 29.34 31.82 -17.49
CA LYS A 44 28.98 30.80 -18.49
C LYS A 44 30.22 30.50 -19.34
N PRO A 45 31.01 29.48 -18.95
CA PRO A 45 32.32 29.26 -19.53
C PRO A 45 32.21 28.91 -21.01
N ALA A 46 33.09 29.51 -21.81
CA ALA A 46 33.30 29.11 -23.20
C ALA A 46 34.44 28.11 -23.31
N VAL A 47 34.35 27.05 -22.50
CA VAL A 47 35.31 25.96 -22.44
C VAL A 47 34.71 24.76 -23.12
N GLN A 48 35.47 24.09 -23.99
CA GLN A 48 35.01 22.87 -24.62
C GLN A 48 34.84 21.79 -23.55
N ALA A 49 33.64 21.23 -23.47
CA ALA A 49 33.33 20.07 -22.65
C ALA A 49 32.48 19.13 -23.48
N THR A 50 32.80 17.82 -23.45
CA THR A 50 31.99 16.84 -24.16
C THR A 50 30.60 16.76 -23.53
N PRO A 51 29.54 16.42 -24.30
CA PRO A 51 28.20 16.21 -23.75
C PRO A 51 28.18 15.22 -22.59
N ASP A 52 29.11 14.25 -22.58
CA ASP A 52 29.23 13.25 -21.52
C ASP A 52 29.75 13.85 -20.21
N ILE A 53 30.76 14.71 -20.27
CA ILE A 53 31.25 15.45 -19.09
C ILE A 53 30.13 16.34 -18.54
N VAL A 54 29.42 17.06 -19.42
CA VAL A 54 28.31 17.93 -19.02
C VAL A 54 27.20 17.17 -18.31
N ARG A 55 26.86 15.98 -18.82
CA ARG A 55 25.87 15.08 -18.21
C ARG A 55 26.24 14.65 -16.79
N TRP A 56 27.54 14.55 -16.47
CA TRP A 56 28.07 14.14 -15.17
C TRP A 56 28.58 15.29 -14.29
N MET A 57 28.38 16.56 -14.68
CA MET A 57 28.80 17.71 -13.86
C MET A 57 27.85 18.01 -12.69
N GLY A 58 26.66 17.42 -12.64
CA GLY A 58 25.71 17.56 -11.53
C GLY A 58 25.07 18.95 -11.39
N TYR A 59 25.13 19.78 -12.43
CA TYR A 59 24.56 21.13 -12.48
C TYR A 59 24.05 21.46 -13.90
N PRO A 60 22.93 22.20 -14.07
CA PRO A 60 22.33 22.54 -15.36
C PRO A 60 23.10 23.62 -16.16
N GLY A 61 24.42 23.45 -16.32
CA GLY A 61 25.30 24.36 -17.04
C GLY A 61 25.74 23.77 -18.38
N TYR A 62 25.56 24.51 -19.48
CA TYR A 62 26.08 24.14 -20.79
C TYR A 62 27.31 24.98 -21.14
N PRO A 63 28.33 24.41 -21.81
CA PRO A 63 29.43 25.18 -22.36
C PRO A 63 28.89 26.10 -23.45
N ASN A 64 29.27 27.38 -23.39
CA ASN A 64 28.91 28.35 -24.40
C ASN A 64 29.97 28.43 -25.49
N VAL A 65 29.64 29.06 -26.61
CA VAL A 65 30.58 29.51 -27.64
C VAL A 65 30.68 31.03 -27.58
N LEU A 66 31.89 31.57 -27.69
CA LEU A 66 32.12 33.00 -27.85
C LEU A 66 31.96 33.39 -29.31
N LEU A 67 31.15 34.41 -29.56
CA LEU A 67 31.02 34.99 -30.89
C LEU A 67 32.12 36.02 -31.14
N THR A 68 32.54 36.13 -32.39
CA THR A 68 33.40 37.22 -32.88
C THR A 68 32.79 38.58 -32.53
N PRO A 69 33.60 39.61 -32.23
CA PRO A 69 33.12 40.97 -32.01
C PRO A 69 32.14 41.45 -33.11
N GLY A 70 31.04 42.08 -32.70
CA GLY A 70 30.04 42.64 -33.61
C GLY A 70 28.96 41.67 -34.14
N ILE A 71 29.11 40.36 -33.95
CA ILE A 71 28.09 39.38 -34.40
C ILE A 71 26.91 39.30 -33.41
N PRO A 72 25.65 39.44 -33.87
CA PRO A 72 24.47 39.31 -33.01
C PRO A 72 24.21 37.87 -32.60
N VAL A 73 23.61 37.67 -31.42
CA VAL A 73 23.23 36.35 -30.92
C VAL A 73 21.97 35.85 -31.61
N THR A 74 22.05 34.69 -32.25
CA THR A 74 20.89 33.96 -32.77
C THR A 74 20.36 32.95 -31.76
N ASN A 75 21.23 32.35 -30.94
CA ASN A 75 20.87 31.39 -29.90
C ASN A 75 21.45 31.75 -28.52
N ARG A 76 20.65 32.43 -27.69
CA ARG A 76 21.06 32.89 -26.34
C ARG A 76 21.38 31.76 -25.34
N LYS A 77 21.03 30.51 -25.64
CA LYS A 77 21.33 29.36 -24.78
C LYS A 77 22.76 28.85 -24.96
N ARG A 78 23.33 28.96 -26.16
CA ARG A 78 24.67 28.44 -26.51
C ARG A 78 25.68 29.54 -26.84
N GLN A 79 25.23 30.67 -27.37
CA GLN A 79 26.11 31.73 -27.83
C GLN A 79 26.24 32.84 -26.79
N ARG A 80 27.47 33.34 -26.64
CA ARG A 80 27.83 34.46 -25.78
C ARG A 80 28.54 35.52 -26.62
N THR A 81 28.04 36.75 -26.61
CA THR A 81 28.69 37.87 -27.31
C THR A 81 30.02 38.23 -26.68
N TRP A 82 30.97 38.63 -27.51
CA TRP A 82 32.11 39.43 -27.05
C TRP A 82 31.62 40.74 -26.40
N PRO A 83 32.29 41.27 -25.37
CA PRO A 83 31.94 42.57 -24.79
C PRO A 83 32.08 43.68 -25.83
N SER A 84 31.17 44.65 -25.79
CA SER A 84 31.27 45.88 -26.57
C SER A 84 30.97 47.08 -25.69
N ALA A 85 31.78 48.13 -25.82
CA ALA A 85 31.62 49.43 -25.17
C ALA A 85 30.34 50.16 -25.63
N HIS A 86 29.80 49.80 -26.79
CA HIS A 86 28.53 50.33 -27.31
C HIS A 86 27.29 49.63 -26.73
N SER A 87 27.48 48.55 -25.95
CA SER A 87 26.37 47.86 -25.31
C SER A 87 25.73 48.70 -24.20
N ARG A 88 24.39 48.67 -24.10
CA ARG A 88 23.66 49.25 -22.94
C ARG A 88 24.11 48.69 -21.58
N TRP A 89 24.78 47.54 -21.57
CA TRP A 89 25.32 46.90 -20.38
C TRP A 89 26.83 47.07 -20.19
N ALA A 90 27.50 47.91 -21.00
CA ALA A 90 28.95 48.10 -20.98
C ALA A 90 29.48 48.46 -19.58
N LYS A 91 28.79 49.37 -18.87
CA LYS A 91 29.09 49.77 -17.49
C LYS A 91 28.97 48.65 -16.46
N ARG A 92 28.41 47.48 -16.80
CA ARG A 92 28.33 46.30 -15.90
C ARG A 92 29.35 45.22 -16.25
N ASN A 93 30.06 45.32 -17.38
CA ASN A 93 31.04 44.33 -17.80
C ASN A 93 32.38 44.53 -17.07
N ARG A 94 32.91 43.47 -16.45
CA ARG A 94 34.15 43.53 -15.65
C ARG A 94 35.38 43.94 -16.45
N LEU A 95 35.52 43.44 -17.69
CA LEU A 95 36.65 43.78 -18.55
C LEU A 95 36.61 45.26 -18.97
N ILE A 96 35.42 45.74 -19.34
CA ILE A 96 35.22 47.16 -19.69
C ILE A 96 35.53 48.06 -18.50
N ARG A 97 35.03 47.74 -17.30
CA ARG A 97 35.34 48.48 -16.08
C ARG A 97 36.84 48.50 -15.77
N LEU A 98 37.52 47.37 -15.93
CA LEU A 98 38.96 47.25 -15.71
C LEU A 98 39.74 48.19 -16.65
N LEU A 99 39.41 48.18 -17.95
CA LEU A 99 40.03 49.06 -18.94
C LEU A 99 39.72 50.54 -18.66
N SER A 100 38.45 50.88 -18.39
CA SER A 100 38.04 52.25 -18.06
C SER A 100 38.75 52.79 -16.83
N HIS A 101 38.89 52.00 -15.76
CA HIS A 101 39.54 52.43 -14.54
C HIS A 101 41.05 52.64 -14.73
N ILE A 102 41.76 51.68 -15.33
CA ILE A 102 43.22 51.71 -15.48
C ILE A 102 43.67 52.82 -16.44
N PHE A 103 42.96 53.01 -17.54
CA PHE A 103 43.30 54.04 -18.53
C PHE A 103 42.59 55.38 -18.28
N ARG A 104 41.82 55.49 -17.19
CA ARG A 104 41.04 56.70 -16.82
C ARG A 104 40.13 57.18 -17.95
N LEU A 105 39.42 56.25 -18.59
CA LEU A 105 38.51 56.51 -19.71
C LEU A 105 37.05 56.47 -19.24
N ASP A 106 36.30 57.50 -19.58
CA ASP A 106 34.85 57.60 -19.37
C ASP A 106 34.07 56.95 -20.52
N ILE A 107 33.20 56.01 -20.16
CA ILE A 107 32.35 55.27 -21.09
C ILE A 107 31.28 56.21 -21.68
N ASP A 108 30.90 57.29 -21.00
CA ASP A 108 29.86 58.22 -21.49
C ASP A 108 30.39 59.17 -22.58
N ASN A 109 31.70 59.40 -22.64
CA ASN A 109 32.34 60.15 -23.71
C ASN A 109 32.47 59.29 -24.99
N ALA A 110 31.98 59.80 -26.13
CA ALA A 110 31.92 59.05 -27.38
C ALA A 110 33.31 58.66 -27.94
N GLU A 111 34.30 59.55 -27.84
CA GLU A 111 35.66 59.30 -28.31
C GLU A 111 36.36 58.26 -27.41
N GLN A 112 36.28 58.44 -26.09
CA GLN A 112 36.87 57.53 -25.12
C GLN A 112 36.19 56.14 -25.14
N ARG A 113 34.88 56.08 -25.42
CA ARG A 113 34.15 54.83 -25.68
C ARG A 113 34.70 54.09 -26.90
N GLY A 114 34.97 54.81 -28.00
CA GLY A 114 35.60 54.24 -29.20
C GLY A 114 36.99 53.66 -28.90
N GLN A 115 37.78 54.33 -28.07
CA GLN A 115 39.09 53.85 -27.61
C GLN A 115 38.97 52.54 -26.80
N ILE A 116 37.95 52.40 -25.95
CA ILE A 116 37.69 51.14 -25.21
C ILE A 116 37.29 50.02 -26.18
N GLU A 117 36.47 50.31 -27.19
CA GLU A 117 36.07 49.31 -28.20
C GLU A 117 37.29 48.78 -28.97
N GLU A 118 38.17 49.67 -29.42
CA GLU A 118 39.42 49.29 -30.10
C GLU A 118 40.28 48.38 -29.22
N MET A 119 40.38 48.66 -27.93
CA MET A 119 41.08 47.81 -26.96
C MET A 119 40.42 46.43 -26.79
N LEU A 120 39.08 46.36 -26.77
CA LEU A 120 38.36 45.08 -26.69
C LEU A 120 38.58 44.22 -27.94
N ILE A 121 38.64 44.83 -29.13
CA ILE A 121 38.96 44.15 -30.38
C ILE A 121 40.41 43.65 -30.36
N ALA A 122 41.35 44.48 -29.91
CA ALA A 122 42.75 44.08 -29.74
C ALA A 122 42.92 42.89 -28.78
N ILE A 123 42.17 42.86 -27.67
CA ILE A 123 42.17 41.74 -26.71
C ILE A 123 41.60 40.48 -27.37
N TRP A 124 40.53 40.59 -28.16
CA TRP A 124 39.96 39.46 -28.90
C TRP A 124 40.99 38.81 -29.83
N GLU A 125 41.67 39.60 -30.66
CA GLU A 125 42.70 39.07 -31.57
C GLU A 125 43.89 38.45 -30.81
N GLY A 126 44.24 39.02 -29.65
CA GLY A 126 45.26 38.43 -28.77
C GLY A 126 44.87 37.09 -28.14
N LEU A 127 43.57 36.84 -27.94
CA LEU A 127 43.04 35.58 -27.41
C LEU A 127 42.78 34.52 -28.48
N ARG A 128 42.58 34.92 -29.73
CA ARG A 128 42.24 34.04 -30.85
C ARG A 128 43.12 32.79 -30.96
N PRO A 129 44.45 32.83 -30.73
CA PRO A 129 45.31 31.62 -30.78
C PRO A 129 44.97 30.56 -29.73
N LEU A 130 44.33 30.93 -28.62
CA LEU A 130 43.88 30.00 -27.57
C LEU A 130 42.51 29.38 -27.85
N LEU A 131 41.77 29.91 -28.82
CA LEU A 131 40.39 29.54 -29.07
C LEU A 131 40.29 28.64 -30.30
N SER A 132 39.66 27.48 -30.13
CA SER A 132 39.28 26.60 -31.22
C SER A 132 37.98 27.08 -31.86
N GLN A 133 37.92 27.03 -33.19
CA GLN A 133 36.71 27.33 -33.95
C GLN A 133 35.73 26.14 -33.88
N THR A 134 34.45 26.45 -33.68
CA THR A 134 33.30 25.53 -33.70
C THR A 134 32.29 26.02 -34.73
N GLU A 135 31.25 25.24 -35.04
CA GLU A 135 30.20 25.63 -35.99
C GLU A 135 29.48 26.93 -35.60
N ASP A 136 29.27 27.15 -34.30
CA ASP A 136 28.47 28.26 -33.77
C ASP A 136 29.32 29.41 -33.17
N GLY A 137 30.66 29.33 -33.19
CA GLY A 137 31.56 30.33 -32.57
C GLY A 137 32.90 29.73 -32.10
N PHE A 138 33.47 30.24 -31.01
CA PHE A 138 34.79 29.87 -30.50
C PHE A 138 34.77 29.32 -29.06
N GLN A 139 35.62 28.33 -28.75
CA GLN A 139 35.76 27.74 -27.40
C GLN A 139 37.21 27.50 -27.01
N LEU A 140 37.50 27.49 -25.72
CA LEU A 140 38.80 27.16 -25.14
C LEU A 140 38.91 25.65 -24.87
N GLU A 141 39.87 24.98 -25.49
CA GLU A 141 40.20 23.57 -25.25
C GLU A 141 41.30 23.44 -24.19
N LEU A 142 40.92 23.27 -22.92
CA LEU A 142 41.89 23.28 -21.81
C LEU A 142 42.97 22.20 -21.94
N GLU A 143 42.64 21.00 -22.41
CA GLU A 143 43.60 19.89 -22.56
C GLU A 143 44.71 20.20 -23.57
N LYS A 144 44.43 21.02 -24.58
CA LYS A 144 45.41 21.42 -25.60
C LYS A 144 46.13 22.72 -25.25
N GLN A 145 45.41 23.66 -24.63
CA GLN A 145 45.84 25.05 -24.52
C GLN A 145 46.39 25.42 -23.14
N ALA A 146 46.16 24.60 -22.11
CA ALA A 146 46.55 24.90 -20.73
C ALA A 146 47.50 23.85 -20.16
N VAL A 147 48.47 24.29 -19.36
CA VAL A 147 49.36 23.44 -18.57
C VAL A 147 49.30 23.83 -17.10
N LEU A 148 49.47 22.86 -16.21
CA LEU A 148 49.54 23.11 -14.77
C LEU A 148 50.95 23.59 -14.37
N THR A 149 51.01 24.70 -13.65
CA THR A 149 52.27 25.24 -13.11
C THR A 149 52.10 25.57 -11.64
N GLU A 150 53.20 25.53 -10.90
CA GLU A 150 53.21 25.90 -9.49
C GLU A 150 53.07 27.41 -9.32
N VAL A 151 52.22 27.83 -8.38
CA VAL A 151 52.06 29.25 -8.03
C VAL A 151 53.19 29.62 -7.07
N ARG A 152 54.15 30.40 -7.54
CA ARG A 152 55.28 30.92 -6.75
C ARG A 152 54.99 32.29 -6.14
N GLU A 153 54.25 33.10 -6.89
CA GLU A 153 53.82 34.44 -6.52
C GLU A 153 52.33 34.54 -6.81
N ALA A 154 51.60 35.26 -5.97
CA ALA A 154 50.18 35.53 -6.14
C ALA A 154 49.86 36.97 -5.73
N TRP A 155 48.64 37.40 -6.01
CA TRP A 155 48.16 38.74 -5.72
C TRP A 155 46.96 38.67 -4.78
N PHE A 156 47.11 39.18 -3.57
CA PHE A 156 46.02 39.27 -2.59
C PHE A 156 45.04 40.36 -3.00
N CYS A 157 43.80 39.96 -3.28
CA CYS A 157 42.73 40.85 -3.69
C CYS A 157 42.02 41.48 -2.48
N PRO A 158 42.07 42.81 -2.29
CA PRO A 158 41.45 43.47 -1.13
C PRO A 158 39.91 43.32 -1.12
N MET A 159 39.29 43.18 -2.29
CA MET A 159 37.83 43.04 -2.43
C MET A 159 37.29 41.66 -2.05
N THR A 160 38.00 40.61 -2.44
CA THR A 160 37.51 39.23 -2.29
C THR A 160 38.26 38.45 -1.22
N ARG A 161 39.38 39.01 -0.73
CA ARG A 161 40.39 38.34 0.13
C ARG A 161 40.93 37.04 -0.47
N ARG A 162 40.84 36.88 -1.80
CA ARG A 162 41.35 35.73 -2.54
C ARG A 162 42.75 36.01 -3.08
N LEU A 163 43.56 34.97 -3.18
CA LEU A 163 44.82 34.98 -3.91
C LEU A 163 44.55 34.78 -5.41
N LEU A 164 44.95 35.76 -6.21
CA LEU A 164 44.82 35.74 -7.67
C LEU A 164 46.17 35.39 -8.29
N PRO A 165 46.21 34.46 -9.27
CA PRO A 165 47.45 34.08 -9.94
C PRO A 165 48.07 35.23 -10.75
N VAL A 166 47.23 36.06 -11.36
CA VAL A 166 47.64 37.16 -12.24
C VAL A 166 46.67 38.34 -12.09
N VAL A 167 47.20 39.56 -12.23
CA VAL A 167 46.45 40.81 -12.26
C VAL A 167 47.03 41.74 -13.33
N PHE A 168 46.23 42.66 -13.84
CA PHE A 168 46.69 43.67 -14.80
C PHE A 168 46.96 44.99 -14.06
N ARG A 169 48.19 45.49 -14.12
CA ARG A 169 48.67 46.69 -13.40
C ARG A 169 48.23 46.73 -11.93
N GLU A 170 48.52 45.64 -11.21
CA GLU A 170 48.21 45.48 -9.78
C GLU A 170 46.71 45.66 -9.43
N THR A 171 45.81 45.67 -10.42
CA THR A 171 44.40 46.02 -10.22
C THR A 171 43.55 44.76 -10.14
N THR A 172 42.60 44.72 -9.20
CA THR A 172 41.67 43.59 -9.07
C THR A 172 40.73 43.47 -10.28
N PRO A 173 40.48 42.26 -10.83
CA PRO A 173 39.46 42.06 -11.85
C PRO A 173 38.02 42.12 -11.30
N TYR A 174 37.86 42.27 -9.97
CA TYR A 174 36.57 42.32 -9.28
C TYR A 174 36.18 43.76 -8.87
N LEU A 175 36.50 44.76 -9.71
CA LEU A 175 36.19 46.16 -9.43
C LEU A 175 34.70 46.39 -9.09
N PRO A 176 34.38 47.21 -8.07
CA PRO A 176 33.02 47.66 -7.81
C PRO A 176 32.54 48.62 -8.91
N SER A 177 31.35 49.23 -8.75
CA SER A 177 30.93 50.30 -9.65
C SER A 177 31.91 51.47 -9.57
N LEU A 178 32.26 52.05 -10.72
CA LEU A 178 33.17 53.20 -10.78
C LEU A 178 32.44 54.49 -10.38
N PRO A 179 33.11 55.45 -9.71
CA PRO A 179 34.51 55.43 -9.29
C PRO A 179 34.76 54.53 -8.06
N ALA A 180 35.79 53.71 -8.12
CA ALA A 180 36.19 52.80 -7.03
C ALA A 180 37.37 53.40 -6.24
N PRO A 181 37.37 53.36 -4.89
CA PRO A 181 38.49 53.86 -4.09
C PRO A 181 39.78 53.06 -4.35
N ASP A 182 40.92 53.75 -4.55
CA ASP A 182 42.22 53.12 -4.89
C ASP A 182 42.67 52.04 -3.89
N VAL A 183 42.34 52.21 -2.61
CA VAL A 183 42.64 51.24 -1.53
C VAL A 183 41.96 49.89 -1.75
N LEU A 184 40.81 49.89 -2.44
CA LEU A 184 40.02 48.70 -2.73
C LEU A 184 40.30 48.15 -4.14
N THR A 185 41.08 48.84 -4.97
CA THR A 185 41.37 48.40 -6.34
C THR A 185 42.74 47.75 -6.49
N ARG A 186 43.73 48.11 -5.65
CA ARG A 186 45.10 47.58 -5.75
C ARG A 186 45.29 46.28 -4.96
N CYS A 187 45.68 45.23 -5.67
CA CYS A 187 46.09 43.96 -5.11
C CYS A 187 47.53 44.04 -4.56
N GLN A 188 47.79 43.35 -3.46
CA GLN A 188 49.12 43.24 -2.87
C GLN A 188 49.81 41.97 -3.38
N LYS A 189 51.04 42.09 -3.88
CA LYS A 189 51.85 40.92 -4.25
C LYS A 189 52.27 40.13 -3.00
N VAL A 190 52.15 38.81 -3.03
CA VAL A 190 52.56 37.91 -1.95
C VAL A 190 53.35 36.71 -2.48
N GLU A 191 54.25 36.18 -1.66
CA GLU A 191 54.98 34.96 -1.97
C GLU A 191 54.24 33.71 -1.47
N MET A 192 54.29 32.64 -2.26
CA MET A 192 53.66 31.38 -1.92
C MET A 192 54.68 30.37 -1.38
N PRO A 193 54.37 29.65 -0.28
CA PRO A 193 55.24 28.61 0.27
C PRO A 193 55.31 27.40 -0.66
N ARG A 194 56.48 26.75 -0.69
CA ARG A 194 56.71 25.50 -1.41
C ARG A 194 56.54 24.33 -0.46
N VAL A 195 55.66 23.39 -0.80
CA VAL A 195 55.56 22.15 -0.03
C VAL A 195 56.89 21.39 -0.15
N PRO A 196 57.59 21.11 0.97
CA PRO A 196 58.95 20.54 0.94
C PRO A 196 59.02 19.18 0.26
N HIS A 197 57.99 18.35 0.47
CA HIS A 197 57.90 16.99 -0.05
C HIS A 197 56.59 16.78 -0.82
N PRO A 198 56.62 16.22 -2.05
CA PRO A 198 55.39 15.87 -2.77
C PRO A 198 54.52 14.90 -1.96
N PHE A 199 53.36 15.40 -1.51
CA PHE A 199 52.35 14.62 -0.77
C PHE A 199 52.80 13.97 0.54
N TRP A 200 53.98 14.35 1.08
CA TRP A 200 54.56 13.77 2.30
C TRP A 200 54.69 12.23 2.28
N LEU A 201 54.84 11.63 1.08
CA LEU A 201 54.97 10.18 0.91
C LEU A 201 56.22 9.65 1.66
N GLY A 202 56.03 8.68 2.55
CA GLY A 202 57.11 8.07 3.33
C GLY A 202 57.65 8.92 4.48
N ARG A 203 56.92 9.95 4.92
CA ARG A 203 57.26 10.83 6.05
C ARG A 203 56.19 10.77 7.13
N ASP A 204 56.57 11.19 8.34
CA ASP A 204 55.60 11.29 9.44
C ASP A 204 54.69 12.50 9.24
N ARG A 205 53.45 12.39 9.73
CA ARG A 205 52.45 13.46 9.71
C ARG A 205 52.89 14.65 10.57
N GLU A 206 53.68 14.40 11.62
CA GLU A 206 54.23 15.45 12.48
C GLU A 206 55.19 16.39 11.73
N GLU A 207 55.93 15.91 10.72
CA GLU A 207 56.80 16.76 9.88
C GLU A 207 55.99 17.79 9.07
N ALA A 208 54.82 17.36 8.57
CA ALA A 208 53.92 18.25 7.83
C ALA A 208 53.29 19.31 8.75
N ASP A 209 52.95 18.93 9.98
CA ASP A 209 52.40 19.84 10.99
C ASP A 209 53.46 20.84 11.47
N ALA A 210 54.69 20.38 11.71
CA ALA A 210 55.80 21.25 12.08
C ALA A 210 56.08 22.30 10.99
N TRP A 211 56.15 21.90 9.72
CA TRP A 211 56.35 22.83 8.61
C TRP A 211 55.23 23.88 8.51
N LEU A 212 53.96 23.46 8.66
CA LEU A 212 52.81 24.36 8.61
C LEU A 212 52.86 25.44 9.71
N GLU A 213 53.35 25.09 10.90
CA GLU A 213 53.44 26.02 12.01
C GLU A 213 54.74 26.86 12.00
N SER A 214 55.83 26.35 11.42
CA SER A 214 57.14 27.03 11.44
C SER A 214 57.47 27.87 10.20
N ASP A 215 56.83 27.62 9.05
CA ASP A 215 57.21 28.29 7.80
C ASP A 215 56.82 29.80 7.84
N PRO A 216 57.79 30.72 7.67
CA PRO A 216 57.56 32.14 7.82
C PRO A 216 56.61 32.70 6.74
N LYS A 217 56.55 32.09 5.55
CA LYS A 217 55.64 32.52 4.48
C LYS A 217 54.21 32.14 4.82
N ILE A 218 53.98 30.97 5.41
CA ILE A 218 52.67 30.55 5.89
C ILE A 218 52.17 31.48 7.00
N GLN A 219 53.03 31.78 7.99
CA GLN A 219 52.70 32.72 9.06
C GLN A 219 52.33 34.12 8.54
N ALA A 220 53.11 34.64 7.59
CA ALA A 220 52.82 35.93 6.94
C ALA A 220 51.49 35.92 6.19
N LEU A 221 51.17 34.84 5.45
CA LEU A 221 49.89 34.70 4.76
C LEU A 221 48.71 34.51 5.72
N ARG A 222 48.89 33.82 6.85
CA ARG A 222 47.88 33.69 7.91
C ARG A 222 47.58 35.06 8.53
N ALA A 223 48.59 35.89 8.79
CA ALA A 223 48.44 37.23 9.39
C ALA A 223 47.54 38.17 8.57
N ILE A 224 47.59 38.09 7.24
CA ILE A 224 46.72 38.89 6.34
C ILE A 224 45.40 38.17 5.98
N GLY A 225 45.21 36.94 6.46
CA GLY A 225 44.05 36.09 6.18
C GLY A 225 44.05 35.48 4.77
N ALA A 226 45.21 35.40 4.11
CA ALA A 226 45.38 34.81 2.79
C ALA A 226 45.61 33.27 2.81
N TRP A 227 45.90 32.71 3.99
CA TRP A 227 46.08 31.26 4.20
C TRP A 227 45.03 30.68 5.17
N PRO A 228 43.89 30.21 4.66
CA PRO A 228 42.85 29.58 5.49
C PRO A 228 43.19 28.12 5.85
N ASP A 229 42.46 27.53 6.81
CA ASP A 229 42.59 26.10 7.21
C ASP A 229 42.44 25.10 6.05
N LEU A 230 41.81 25.51 4.95
CA LEU A 230 41.76 24.70 3.72
C LEU A 230 43.15 24.52 3.11
N SER A 231 44.00 25.55 3.13
CA SER A 231 45.37 25.50 2.63
C SER A 231 46.22 24.54 3.46
N ASP A 232 46.04 24.51 4.79
CA ASP A 232 46.67 23.53 5.67
C ASP A 232 46.26 22.10 5.31
N ARG A 233 44.96 21.87 5.08
CA ARG A 233 44.45 20.55 4.68
C ARG A 233 45.00 20.09 3.33
N LEU A 234 45.09 20.99 2.36
CA LEU A 234 45.66 20.72 1.04
C LEU A 234 47.16 20.41 1.13
N ALA A 235 47.89 21.17 1.94
CA ALA A 235 49.31 20.96 2.14
C ALA A 235 49.62 19.63 2.85
N ARG A 236 48.80 19.21 3.82
CA ARG A 236 48.89 17.89 4.51
C ARG A 236 48.54 16.69 3.63
N HIS A 237 48.12 16.90 2.38
CA HIS A 237 47.59 15.85 1.52
C HIS A 237 46.45 15.04 2.18
N ARG A 238 45.43 15.73 2.70
CA ARG A 238 44.22 15.02 3.18
C ARG A 238 43.59 14.26 2.01
N ARG A 239 43.34 12.97 2.20
CA ARG A 239 42.65 12.12 1.21
C ARG A 239 41.34 12.79 0.80
N TYR A 240 41.05 12.74 -0.50
CA TYR A 240 39.75 13.17 -1.01
C TYR A 240 38.64 12.35 -0.32
N LEU A 241 37.49 12.99 -0.08
CA LEU A 241 36.31 12.26 0.37
C LEU A 241 35.77 11.46 -0.82
N ARG A 242 35.82 10.14 -0.69
CA ARG A 242 35.19 9.19 -1.59
C ARG A 242 33.97 8.61 -0.88
N ALA A 243 32.81 9.11 -1.28
CA ALA A 243 31.52 8.61 -0.86
C ALA A 243 31.06 7.46 -1.76
N MET A 244 30.51 6.39 -1.17
CA MET A 244 29.81 5.32 -1.89
C MET A 244 28.52 4.95 -1.17
N GLU A 245 27.48 4.62 -1.93
CA GLU A 245 26.21 4.14 -1.36
C GLU A 245 26.38 2.74 -0.74
N HIS A 246 25.72 2.50 0.39
CA HIS A 246 25.59 1.18 1.03
C HIS A 246 24.11 0.97 1.37
N SER A 247 23.40 0.21 0.55
CA SER A 247 21.97 -0.04 0.69
C SER A 247 21.64 -1.46 0.22
N ALA A 248 20.50 -2.01 0.66
CA ALA A 248 20.00 -3.29 0.16
C ALA A 248 19.63 -3.27 -1.34
N GLN A 249 19.70 -2.11 -2.01
CA GLN A 249 19.46 -1.98 -3.45
C GLN A 249 20.71 -2.30 -4.29
N ILE A 250 21.88 -2.44 -3.65
CA ILE A 250 23.16 -2.76 -4.29
C ILE A 250 23.42 -4.27 -4.18
N SER A 251 24.13 -4.84 -5.15
CA SER A 251 24.48 -6.26 -5.15
C SER A 251 25.35 -6.62 -3.95
N GLY A 252 25.18 -7.82 -3.38
CA GLY A 252 25.98 -8.28 -2.23
C GLY A 252 27.49 -8.32 -2.49
N ILE A 253 27.90 -8.59 -3.74
CA ILE A 253 29.31 -8.56 -4.16
C ILE A 253 29.85 -7.12 -4.15
N ASP A 254 29.10 -6.17 -4.72
CA ASP A 254 29.47 -4.76 -4.71
C ASP A 254 29.51 -4.19 -3.29
N LEU A 255 28.56 -4.57 -2.43
CA LEU A 255 28.58 -4.22 -1.01
C LEU A 255 29.84 -4.76 -0.33
N THR A 256 30.17 -6.03 -0.54
CA THR A 256 31.40 -6.64 0.01
C THR A 256 32.67 -5.92 -0.48
N ARG A 257 32.71 -5.57 -1.78
CA ARG A 257 33.83 -4.79 -2.36
C ARG A 257 33.92 -3.39 -1.75
N ARG A 258 32.79 -2.70 -1.58
CA ARG A 258 32.71 -1.37 -0.96
C ARG A 258 33.12 -1.43 0.51
N GLU A 259 32.66 -2.42 1.26
CA GLU A 259 33.04 -2.65 2.66
C GLU A 259 34.54 -2.93 2.80
N THR A 260 35.11 -3.76 1.91
CA THR A 260 36.55 -4.04 1.89
C THR A 260 37.35 -2.77 1.58
N ALA A 261 36.92 -1.98 0.59
CA ALA A 261 37.55 -0.72 0.24
C ALA A 261 37.37 0.36 1.33
N PHE A 262 36.27 0.31 2.10
CA PHE A 262 36.05 1.17 3.26
C PHE A 262 37.00 0.82 4.41
N LYS A 263 37.12 -0.49 4.73
CA LYS A 263 38.09 -0.99 5.72
C LYS A 263 39.55 -0.67 5.34
N ALA A 264 39.88 -0.66 4.04
CA ALA A 264 41.18 -0.25 3.54
C ALA A 264 41.39 1.29 3.49
N GLY A 265 40.36 2.09 3.80
CA GLY A 265 40.39 3.55 3.75
C GLY A 265 40.46 4.15 2.34
N ALA A 266 40.20 3.36 1.29
CA ALA A 266 40.07 3.80 -0.09
C ALA A 266 38.68 4.38 -0.38
N ILE A 267 37.67 3.95 0.39
CA ILE A 267 36.40 4.64 0.61
C ILE A 267 36.44 5.14 2.06
N ASN A 268 36.05 6.38 2.30
CA ASN A 268 36.11 7.00 3.64
C ASN A 268 34.78 7.64 4.05
N LEU A 269 33.72 7.41 3.26
CA LEU A 269 32.34 7.76 3.60
C LEU A 269 31.39 6.75 2.96
N LEU A 270 30.53 6.13 3.78
CA LEU A 270 29.43 5.28 3.30
C LEU A 270 28.12 6.03 3.50
N SER A 271 27.36 6.22 2.42
CA SER A 271 26.01 6.76 2.46
C SER A 271 25.03 5.60 2.61
N CYS A 272 24.55 5.40 3.84
CA CYS A 272 23.77 4.23 4.21
C CYS A 272 22.27 4.49 4.25
N SER A 273 21.46 3.51 3.87
CA SER A 273 20.04 3.47 4.23
C SER A 273 19.82 2.84 5.62
N THR A 274 18.56 2.70 6.04
CA THR A 274 18.18 2.08 7.32
C THR A 274 18.63 0.63 7.46
N THR A 275 19.12 -0.02 6.41
CA THR A 275 19.61 -1.41 6.46
C THR A 275 20.82 -1.60 7.37
N MET A 276 21.56 -0.52 7.66
CA MET A 276 22.63 -0.53 8.66
C MET A 276 22.11 -0.51 10.12
N GLU A 277 20.82 -0.25 10.34
CA GLU A 277 20.16 -0.38 11.66
C GLU A 277 20.05 -1.85 12.10
N MET A 278 20.04 -2.80 11.14
CA MET A 278 19.76 -4.23 11.38
C MET A 278 20.97 -5.11 11.76
N GLY A 279 22.16 -4.55 11.99
CA GLY A 279 23.25 -5.34 12.61
C GLY A 279 24.42 -5.74 11.72
N VAL A 280 24.48 -5.29 10.47
CA VAL A 280 25.64 -5.55 9.59
C VAL A 280 26.92 -5.00 10.23
N ASP A 281 27.93 -5.86 10.38
CA ASP A 281 29.19 -5.53 11.04
C ASP A 281 30.27 -5.13 10.03
N ILE A 282 30.50 -3.82 9.91
CA ILE A 282 31.52 -3.24 9.04
C ILE A 282 32.80 -2.81 9.77
N GLY A 283 32.93 -3.10 11.09
CA GLY A 283 34.06 -2.69 11.93
C GLY A 283 33.75 -1.55 12.90
N GLY A 284 34.79 -1.01 13.55
CA GLY A 284 34.68 0.18 14.41
C GLY A 284 34.41 1.44 13.59
N LEU A 285 33.36 2.18 13.94
CA LEU A 285 33.01 3.44 13.30
C LEU A 285 33.25 4.57 14.29
N THR A 286 34.19 5.44 13.96
CA THR A 286 34.51 6.59 14.82
C THR A 286 33.46 7.70 14.74
N ALA A 287 32.73 7.79 13.62
CA ALA A 287 31.71 8.81 13.41
C ALA A 287 30.51 8.31 12.60
N VAL A 288 29.32 8.74 13.01
CA VAL A 288 28.07 8.61 12.25
C VAL A 288 27.53 10.02 12.01
N ALA A 289 27.20 10.32 10.76
CA ALA A 289 26.59 11.58 10.36
C ALA A 289 25.19 11.32 9.80
N MET A 290 24.16 11.89 10.42
CA MET A 290 22.78 11.80 10.00
C MET A 290 22.38 13.08 9.27
N ASN A 291 22.02 12.97 7.98
CA ASN A 291 21.61 14.12 7.15
C ASN A 291 20.24 14.71 7.55
N ASN A 292 19.44 13.96 8.30
CA ASN A 292 18.16 14.36 8.87
C ASN A 292 18.00 13.72 10.25
N VAL A 293 17.17 14.32 11.10
CA VAL A 293 16.70 13.70 12.33
C VAL A 293 15.82 12.48 11.98
N PRO A 294 16.11 11.27 12.50
CA PRO A 294 15.25 10.09 12.38
C PRO A 294 13.85 10.31 12.99
N PRO A 295 12.79 9.71 12.44
CA PRO A 295 11.41 9.94 12.89
C PRO A 295 11.17 9.56 14.37
N HIS A 296 11.73 8.43 14.82
CA HIS A 296 11.49 7.87 16.16
C HIS A 296 12.79 7.75 16.99
N PRO A 297 12.74 7.88 18.34
CA PRO A 297 13.91 7.76 19.22
C PRO A 297 14.68 6.45 19.06
N ALA A 298 13.96 5.33 18.90
CA ALA A 298 14.59 4.03 18.70
C ALA A 298 15.50 4.02 17.46
N ASN A 299 15.02 4.60 16.35
CA ASN A 299 15.75 4.67 15.08
C ASN A 299 17.00 5.55 15.25
N PHE A 300 16.90 6.65 16.01
CA PHE A 300 18.06 7.47 16.37
C PHE A 300 19.09 6.67 17.17
N LEU A 301 18.68 6.02 18.26
CA LEU A 301 19.60 5.28 19.13
C LEU A 301 20.27 4.12 18.39
N GLN A 302 19.54 3.41 17.52
CA GLN A 302 20.09 2.34 16.69
C GLN A 302 21.12 2.85 15.69
N ARG A 303 20.92 4.03 15.08
CA ARG A 303 21.88 4.66 14.15
C ARG A 303 23.10 5.21 14.89
N ALA A 304 22.88 5.98 15.95
CA ALA A 304 23.95 6.61 16.73
C ALA A 304 24.82 5.57 17.43
N GLY A 305 24.22 4.49 17.97
CA GLY A 305 24.92 3.36 18.61
C GLY A 305 25.74 2.47 17.66
N ARG A 306 25.87 2.87 16.39
CA ARG A 306 26.85 2.29 15.45
C ARG A 306 28.24 2.85 15.65
N ALA A 307 28.35 4.09 16.13
CA ALA A 307 29.64 4.67 16.46
C ALA A 307 30.14 4.18 17.84
N GLY A 308 31.46 4.09 18.05
CA GLY A 308 32.03 3.82 19.37
C GLY A 308 31.95 2.36 19.84
N ARG A 309 31.84 1.40 18.93
CA ARG A 309 31.91 -0.04 19.25
C ARG A 309 33.36 -0.50 19.43
N ARG A 310 33.58 -1.62 20.13
CA ARG A 310 34.89 -2.32 20.28
C ARG A 310 35.99 -1.51 21.00
N GLY A 311 35.61 -0.70 21.97
CA GLY A 311 36.59 -0.01 22.84
C GLY A 311 37.22 1.24 22.20
N GLU A 312 36.62 1.81 21.16
CA GLU A 312 36.99 3.15 20.70
C GLU A 312 36.81 4.17 21.84
N THR A 313 37.86 4.91 22.16
CA THR A 313 37.88 5.85 23.30
C THR A 313 37.06 7.12 23.07
N ALA A 314 36.71 7.42 21.82
CA ALA A 314 35.89 8.56 21.44
C ALA A 314 35.09 8.25 20.18
N ALA A 315 33.82 8.63 20.17
CA ALA A 315 32.90 8.46 19.04
C ALA A 315 32.05 9.71 18.84
N LEU A 316 31.75 10.04 17.58
CA LEU A 316 30.96 11.20 17.22
C LEU A 316 29.65 10.77 16.55
N SER A 317 28.52 11.19 17.12
CA SER A 317 27.22 11.17 16.43
C SER A 317 26.84 12.59 16.07
N PHE A 318 26.87 12.91 14.78
CA PHE A 318 26.49 14.22 14.25
C PHE A 318 25.14 14.15 13.55
N THR A 319 24.21 15.04 13.89
CA THR A 319 22.89 15.11 13.26
C THR A 319 22.68 16.49 12.67
N LEU A 320 22.41 16.57 11.37
CA LEU A 320 21.99 17.80 10.72
C LEU A 320 20.49 18.02 10.95
N CYS A 321 20.16 18.99 11.79
CA CYS A 321 18.80 19.49 11.95
C CYS A 321 18.51 20.51 10.84
N LYS A 322 17.80 20.09 9.80
CA LYS A 322 17.29 21.01 8.78
C LYS A 322 16.27 21.97 9.39
N ALA A 323 15.97 23.07 8.69
CA ALA A 323 14.83 23.95 8.99
C ALA A 323 13.49 23.27 8.64
N THR A 324 13.36 22.01 9.06
CA THR A 324 12.11 21.27 9.07
C THR A 324 11.59 21.33 10.50
N PRO A 325 10.27 21.27 10.67
CA PRO A 325 9.70 21.35 12.00
C PRO A 325 10.27 20.28 12.99
N GLN A 326 10.56 19.04 12.55
CA GLN A 326 11.19 18.00 13.40
C GLN A 326 12.64 18.34 13.74
N GLY A 327 13.40 18.85 12.78
CA GLY A 327 14.79 19.29 12.97
C GLY A 327 14.90 20.35 14.06
N GLU A 328 14.01 21.35 14.03
CA GLU A 328 13.95 22.41 15.05
C GLU A 328 13.57 21.88 16.44
N ALA A 329 12.62 20.94 16.52
CA ALA A 329 12.20 20.34 17.80
C ALA A 329 13.36 19.60 18.48
N VAL A 330 14.09 18.76 17.74
CA VAL A 330 15.25 18.04 18.28
C VAL A 330 16.43 18.96 18.51
N PHE A 331 16.62 20.02 17.71
CA PHE A 331 17.65 21.02 17.97
C PHE A 331 17.43 21.75 19.31
N GLN A 332 16.17 22.00 19.69
CA GLN A 332 15.81 22.59 20.98
C GLN A 332 15.87 21.61 22.15
N ASN A 333 15.63 20.32 21.89
CA ASN A 333 15.77 19.25 22.88
C ASN A 333 16.69 18.13 22.37
N PRO A 334 18.02 18.33 22.39
CA PRO A 334 18.98 17.33 21.90
C PRO A 334 18.95 16.01 22.68
N LEU A 335 18.41 16.02 23.91
CA LEU A 335 18.29 14.84 24.77
C LEU A 335 17.04 14.00 24.48
N TRP A 336 16.15 14.44 23.60
CA TRP A 336 14.92 13.73 23.20
C TRP A 336 15.11 12.22 22.95
N PRO A 337 16.12 11.75 22.18
CA PRO A 337 16.20 10.32 21.89
C PRO A 337 16.63 9.49 23.11
N PHE A 338 17.25 10.10 24.11
CA PHE A 338 17.74 9.42 25.31
C PHE A 338 16.75 9.45 26.48
N THR A 339 15.82 10.41 26.49
CA THR A 339 14.83 10.58 27.56
C THR A 339 13.44 10.05 27.20
N SER A 340 13.18 9.82 25.90
CA SER A 340 11.92 9.25 25.43
C SER A 340 11.76 7.79 25.89
N ARG A 341 10.61 7.46 26.49
CA ARG A 341 10.28 6.07 26.87
C ARG A 341 9.99 5.25 25.62
N LEU A 342 10.68 4.13 25.46
CA LEU A 342 10.40 3.13 24.43
C LEU A 342 9.42 2.10 25.01
N GLY A 343 8.28 1.89 24.34
CA GLY A 343 7.32 0.87 24.75
C GLY A 343 7.83 -0.54 24.41
N LEU A 344 7.32 -1.54 25.14
CA LEU A 344 7.53 -2.94 24.78
C LEU A 344 6.55 -3.31 23.68
N PRO A 345 7.02 -3.84 22.52
CA PRO A 345 6.12 -4.24 21.45
C PRO A 345 5.19 -5.37 21.93
N GLN A 346 3.89 -5.24 21.65
CA GLN A 346 2.88 -6.24 21.96
C GLN A 346 2.42 -6.94 20.68
N VAL A 347 2.15 -8.25 20.76
CA VAL A 347 1.62 -9.04 19.63
C VAL A 347 0.10 -9.17 19.77
N ALA A 348 -0.63 -8.87 18.71
CA ALA A 348 -2.08 -9.01 18.65
C ALA A 348 -2.50 -10.49 18.48
N LEU A 349 -2.76 -11.18 19.59
CA LEU A 349 -3.23 -12.59 19.59
C LEU A 349 -4.67 -12.75 19.08
N GLN A 350 -5.41 -11.66 18.97
CA GLN A 350 -6.73 -11.58 18.34
C GLN A 350 -6.68 -11.57 16.80
N SER A 351 -5.50 -11.35 16.20
CA SER A 351 -5.34 -11.30 14.74
C SER A 351 -5.21 -12.71 14.16
N GLU A 352 -6.31 -13.22 13.62
CA GLU A 352 -6.38 -14.53 12.97
C GLU A 352 -5.33 -14.71 11.86
N PRO A 353 -5.08 -13.73 10.96
CA PRO A 353 -4.02 -13.84 9.95
C PRO A 353 -2.62 -14.04 10.53
N ILE A 354 -2.28 -13.38 11.65
CA ILE A 354 -0.97 -13.51 12.30
C ILE A 354 -0.79 -14.93 12.82
N VAL A 355 -1.79 -15.47 13.53
CA VAL A 355 -1.76 -16.83 14.08
C VAL A 355 -1.69 -17.86 12.94
N GLN A 356 -2.52 -17.70 11.91
CA GLN A 356 -2.57 -18.63 10.77
C GLN A 356 -1.24 -18.71 10.01
N ARG A 357 -0.51 -17.60 9.82
CA ARG A 357 0.81 -17.62 9.20
C ARG A 357 1.84 -18.43 10.00
N HIS A 358 1.77 -18.37 11.33
CA HIS A 358 2.64 -19.18 12.19
C HIS A 358 2.27 -20.67 12.15
N LEU A 359 0.97 -21.00 12.10
CA LEU A 359 0.50 -22.37 11.86
C LEU A 359 1.02 -22.92 10.51
N ASN A 360 0.91 -22.12 9.44
CA ASN A 360 1.43 -22.45 8.12
C ASN A 360 2.94 -22.70 8.15
N ALA A 361 3.70 -21.87 8.87
CA ALA A 361 5.14 -22.03 9.04
C ALA A 361 5.50 -23.34 9.76
N LEU A 362 4.79 -23.68 10.83
CA LEU A 362 4.99 -24.94 11.56
C LEU A 362 4.68 -26.16 10.68
N ALA A 363 3.56 -26.15 9.97
CA ALA A 363 3.16 -27.21 9.05
C ALA A 363 4.19 -27.38 7.92
N LEU A 364 4.59 -26.28 7.27
CA LEU A 364 5.58 -26.31 6.19
C LEU A 364 6.95 -26.77 6.69
N ALA A 365 7.41 -26.29 7.84
CA ALA A 365 8.68 -26.71 8.42
C ALA A 365 8.70 -28.22 8.74
N THR A 366 7.57 -28.75 9.22
CA THR A 366 7.40 -30.19 9.48
C THR A 366 7.47 -30.98 8.18
N PHE A 367 6.71 -30.57 7.16
CA PHE A 367 6.73 -31.21 5.84
C PHE A 367 8.10 -31.19 5.16
N LEU A 368 8.82 -30.06 5.22
CA LEU A 368 10.11 -29.90 4.57
C LEU A 368 11.22 -30.70 5.26
N ARG A 369 11.16 -30.87 6.58
CA ARG A 369 12.15 -31.63 7.36
C ARG A 369 12.36 -33.05 6.82
N ASP A 370 11.27 -33.70 6.43
CA ASP A 370 11.29 -35.12 6.02
C ASP A 370 11.55 -35.29 4.51
N ARG A 371 11.40 -34.21 3.72
CA ARG A 371 11.42 -34.28 2.24
C ARG A 371 12.60 -33.58 1.58
N THR A 372 13.33 -32.71 2.29
CA THR A 372 14.56 -32.12 1.75
C THR A 372 15.66 -32.01 2.80
N PRO A 373 16.80 -32.69 2.62
CA PRO A 373 17.95 -32.56 3.52
C PRO A 373 18.81 -31.32 3.25
N ASP A 374 18.62 -30.60 2.13
CA ASP A 374 19.41 -29.41 1.77
C ASP A 374 18.55 -28.15 1.58
N ILE A 375 18.52 -27.31 2.61
CA ILE A 375 17.78 -26.04 2.66
C ILE A 375 18.23 -25.03 1.57
N ARG A 376 19.43 -25.21 0.99
CA ARG A 376 20.00 -24.29 -0.03
C ARG A 376 19.36 -24.46 -1.41
N ARG A 377 18.49 -25.46 -1.59
CA ARG A 377 17.78 -25.75 -2.85
C ARG A 377 16.32 -25.32 -2.86
N LEU A 378 15.86 -24.57 -1.85
CA LEU A 378 14.48 -24.07 -1.77
C LEU A 378 14.26 -22.90 -2.74
N HIS A 379 14.09 -23.21 -4.02
CA HIS A 379 13.68 -22.24 -5.03
C HIS A 379 12.24 -22.51 -5.51
N THR A 380 11.55 -21.45 -5.91
CA THR A 380 10.13 -21.45 -6.34
C THR A 380 9.84 -22.46 -7.45
N GLY A 381 10.73 -22.58 -8.44
CA GLY A 381 10.55 -23.53 -9.55
C GLY A 381 10.49 -24.99 -9.08
N TRP A 382 11.31 -25.38 -8.10
CA TRP A 382 11.25 -26.74 -7.54
C TRP A 382 9.93 -27.01 -6.82
N PHE A 383 9.41 -26.01 -6.11
CA PHE A 383 8.27 -26.20 -5.22
C PHE A 383 6.92 -26.13 -5.95
N PHE A 384 6.80 -25.25 -6.95
CA PHE A 384 5.53 -24.99 -7.64
C PHE A 384 5.38 -25.72 -8.99
N GLU A 385 6.48 -26.10 -9.63
CA GLU A 385 6.45 -26.87 -10.89
C GLU A 385 6.46 -28.38 -10.63
N VAL A 386 5.98 -29.09 -11.63
CA VAL A 386 6.01 -30.56 -11.70
C VAL A 386 7.37 -31.00 -12.24
N ALA A 387 8.05 -31.92 -11.55
CA ALA A 387 9.38 -32.40 -11.96
C ALA A 387 9.31 -33.41 -13.12
N SER A 388 8.26 -34.22 -13.20
CA SER A 388 8.00 -35.20 -14.26
C SER A 388 6.49 -35.44 -14.44
N GLN A 389 6.04 -35.90 -15.61
CA GLN A 389 4.62 -36.12 -15.89
C GLN A 389 3.90 -37.06 -14.89
N ASP A 390 4.66 -37.90 -14.17
CA ASP A 390 4.14 -38.86 -13.18
C ASP A 390 4.25 -38.37 -11.72
N THR A 391 4.71 -37.15 -11.45
CA THR A 391 4.88 -36.62 -10.08
C THR A 391 4.04 -35.36 -9.83
N SER A 392 3.47 -35.23 -8.64
CA SER A 392 2.83 -33.98 -8.21
C SER A 392 3.89 -32.96 -7.81
N ALA A 393 3.63 -31.67 -8.03
CA ALA A 393 4.51 -30.63 -7.51
C ALA A 393 4.59 -30.73 -5.97
N PRO A 394 5.71 -30.36 -5.34
CA PRO A 394 5.83 -30.37 -3.88
C PRO A 394 4.76 -29.55 -3.16
N CYS A 395 4.30 -28.43 -3.73
CA CYS A 395 3.22 -27.64 -3.15
C CYS A 395 1.86 -28.37 -3.14
N ASP A 396 1.53 -29.12 -4.20
CA ASP A 396 0.29 -29.91 -4.27
C ASP A 396 0.39 -31.09 -3.29
N SER A 397 1.57 -31.72 -3.21
CA SER A 397 1.86 -32.78 -2.25
C SER A 397 1.74 -32.28 -0.81
N PHE A 398 2.21 -31.06 -0.52
CA PHE A 398 2.06 -30.42 0.79
C PHE A 398 0.59 -30.16 1.13
N ALA A 399 -0.19 -29.64 0.18
CA ALA A 399 -1.61 -29.40 0.39
C ALA A 399 -2.35 -30.70 0.68
N THR A 400 -2.12 -31.76 -0.10
CA THR A 400 -2.71 -33.09 0.14
C THR A 400 -2.27 -33.68 1.48
N TRP A 401 -0.98 -33.58 1.82
CA TRP A 401 -0.44 -34.03 3.11
C TRP A 401 -1.10 -33.33 4.29
N CYS A 402 -1.35 -32.02 4.20
CA CYS A 402 -2.06 -31.26 5.24
C CYS A 402 -3.48 -31.81 5.48
N GLU A 403 -4.16 -32.26 4.43
CA GLU A 403 -5.56 -32.71 4.50
C GLU A 403 -5.71 -34.17 4.93
N GLN A 404 -4.69 -35.00 4.69
CA GLN A 404 -4.79 -36.46 4.87
C GLN A 404 -3.90 -36.96 6.00
N ASP A 405 -2.59 -36.73 5.91
CA ASP A 405 -1.61 -37.36 6.80
C ASP A 405 -1.32 -36.51 8.05
N ALA A 406 -1.17 -35.20 7.86
CA ALA A 406 -0.78 -34.27 8.92
C ALA A 406 -1.71 -34.26 10.14
N PRO A 407 -3.05 -34.42 10.02
CA PRO A 407 -3.93 -34.50 11.19
C PRO A 407 -3.69 -35.72 12.08
N ALA A 408 -3.04 -36.77 11.57
CA ALA A 408 -2.69 -37.97 12.33
C ALA A 408 -1.32 -37.88 13.02
N LEU A 409 -0.52 -36.83 12.76
CA LEU A 409 0.81 -36.65 13.34
C LEU A 409 0.75 -36.00 14.72
N GLU A 410 0.87 -36.80 15.77
CA GLU A 410 0.75 -36.38 17.18
C GLU A 410 1.63 -35.18 17.54
N ARG A 411 2.92 -35.19 17.19
CA ARG A 411 3.82 -34.06 17.50
C ARG A 411 3.43 -32.76 16.80
N LEU A 412 2.85 -32.85 15.60
CA LEU A 412 2.37 -31.66 14.88
C LEU A 412 1.09 -31.15 15.53
N THR A 413 0.14 -32.03 15.86
CA THR A 413 -1.13 -31.63 16.51
C THR A 413 -0.89 -31.05 17.90
N GLU A 414 0.04 -31.58 18.69
CA GLU A 414 0.50 -30.98 19.94
C GLU A 414 1.07 -29.57 19.73
N GLY A 415 1.93 -29.41 18.73
CA GLY A 415 2.52 -28.11 18.37
C GLY A 415 1.48 -27.08 17.91
N LEU A 416 0.49 -27.50 17.12
CA LEU A 416 -0.63 -26.66 16.69
C LEU A 416 -1.47 -26.24 17.89
N THR A 417 -1.83 -27.16 18.78
CA THR A 417 -2.59 -26.89 20.01
C THR A 417 -1.85 -25.91 20.92
N ALA A 418 -0.54 -26.07 21.09
CA ALA A 418 0.29 -25.14 21.86
C ALA A 418 0.33 -23.74 21.23
N LEU A 419 0.37 -23.67 19.90
CA LEU A 419 0.47 -22.41 19.16
C LEU A 419 -0.84 -21.60 19.15
N ILE A 420 -1.99 -22.26 19.13
CA ILE A 420 -3.30 -21.58 19.16
C ILE A 420 -3.79 -21.23 20.56
N LYS A 421 -3.10 -21.69 21.62
CA LYS A 421 -3.50 -21.44 23.00
C LYS A 421 -3.58 -19.93 23.30
N ARG A 422 -4.70 -19.47 23.86
CA ARG A 422 -5.01 -18.05 24.11
C ARG A 422 -5.01 -17.16 22.85
N THR A 423 -5.27 -17.75 21.69
CA THR A 423 -5.44 -17.01 20.43
C THR A 423 -6.88 -17.09 19.96
N VAL A 424 -7.25 -16.30 18.93
CA VAL A 424 -8.59 -16.37 18.32
C VAL A 424 -8.92 -17.75 17.71
N LEU A 425 -7.91 -18.57 17.41
CA LEU A 425 -8.07 -19.91 16.83
C LEU A 425 -8.12 -21.04 17.88
N GLU A 426 -8.08 -20.73 19.17
CA GLU A 426 -8.23 -21.73 20.24
C GLU A 426 -9.56 -22.49 20.11
N GLY A 427 -9.53 -23.81 20.37
CA GLY A 427 -10.68 -24.70 20.23
C GLY A 427 -10.94 -25.22 18.81
N ARG A 428 -10.24 -24.73 17.79
CA ARG A 428 -10.33 -25.29 16.43
C ARG A 428 -9.58 -26.63 16.34
N SER A 429 -10.17 -27.62 15.67
CA SER A 429 -9.50 -28.90 15.46
C SER A 429 -8.28 -28.78 14.54
N SER A 430 -7.27 -29.62 14.76
CA SER A 430 -6.06 -29.64 13.93
C SER A 430 -6.38 -29.87 12.44
N ALA A 431 -7.37 -30.71 12.14
CA ALA A 431 -7.83 -30.94 10.76
C ALA A 431 -8.39 -29.66 10.11
N TRP A 432 -9.16 -28.86 10.85
CA TRP A 432 -9.67 -27.58 10.34
C TRP A 432 -8.54 -26.60 10.02
N LEU A 433 -7.56 -26.47 10.92
CA LEU A 433 -6.42 -25.57 10.76
C LEU A 433 -5.56 -25.95 9.56
N LEU A 434 -5.28 -27.24 9.40
CA LEU A 434 -4.46 -27.78 8.31
C LEU A 434 -5.18 -27.72 6.95
N ASN A 435 -6.49 -27.95 6.91
CA ASN A 435 -7.29 -27.75 5.69
C ASN A 435 -7.22 -26.30 5.22
N ARG A 436 -7.22 -25.35 6.16
CA ARG A 436 -7.03 -23.94 5.83
C ARG A 436 -5.62 -23.65 5.30
N THR A 437 -4.59 -24.21 5.92
CA THR A 437 -3.21 -24.14 5.41
C THR A 437 -3.10 -24.68 3.98
N ALA A 438 -3.72 -25.82 3.68
CA ALA A 438 -3.78 -26.39 2.33
C ALA A 438 -4.47 -25.44 1.34
N GLY A 439 -5.62 -24.88 1.72
CA GLY A 439 -6.34 -23.88 0.93
C GLY A 439 -5.49 -22.66 0.60
N MET A 440 -4.79 -22.09 1.58
CA MET A 440 -3.89 -20.96 1.37
C MET A 440 -2.73 -21.31 0.43
N MET A 441 -2.14 -22.51 0.56
CA MET A 441 -1.06 -22.94 -0.34
C MET A 441 -1.54 -23.05 -1.80
N ARG A 442 -2.73 -23.60 -2.04
CA ARG A 442 -3.28 -23.71 -3.41
C ARG A 442 -3.47 -22.34 -4.04
N GLN A 443 -3.96 -21.35 -3.29
CA GLN A 443 -4.12 -19.99 -3.78
C GLN A 443 -2.79 -19.35 -4.18
N VAL A 444 -1.75 -19.56 -3.37
CA VAL A 444 -0.39 -19.10 -3.65
C VAL A 444 0.17 -19.78 -4.91
N ALA A 445 0.03 -21.10 -5.02
CA ALA A 445 0.46 -21.86 -6.18
C ALA A 445 -0.27 -21.44 -7.46
N GLU A 446 -1.59 -21.22 -7.41
CA GLU A 446 -2.40 -20.72 -8.54
C GLU A 446 -1.95 -19.33 -8.99
N ARG A 447 -1.63 -18.42 -8.06
CA ARG A 447 -1.11 -17.08 -8.40
C ARG A 447 0.25 -17.20 -9.10
N TRP A 448 1.18 -17.97 -8.56
CA TRP A 448 2.52 -18.14 -9.13
C TRP A 448 2.48 -18.86 -10.50
N ARG A 449 1.68 -19.93 -10.62
CA ARG A 449 1.52 -20.69 -11.88
C ARG A 449 0.92 -19.85 -13.01
N ARG A 450 0.02 -18.90 -12.70
CA ARG A 450 -0.50 -17.95 -13.69
C ARG A 450 0.61 -17.08 -14.28
N GLU A 451 1.54 -16.63 -13.46
CA GLU A 451 2.70 -15.84 -13.91
C GLU A 451 3.67 -16.69 -14.74
N LEU A 452 3.95 -17.93 -14.30
CA LEU A 452 4.77 -18.87 -15.08
C LEU A 452 4.15 -19.15 -16.46
N ASN A 453 2.86 -19.47 -16.52
CA ASN A 453 2.18 -19.79 -17.78
C ASN A 453 2.21 -18.60 -18.75
N ALA A 454 2.01 -17.38 -18.25
CA ALA A 454 2.13 -16.16 -19.05
C ALA A 454 3.53 -16.03 -19.68
N LEU A 455 4.61 -16.30 -18.92
CA LEU A 455 5.98 -16.26 -19.43
C LEU A 455 6.30 -17.42 -20.39
N LEU A 456 5.77 -18.62 -20.15
CA LEU A 456 5.93 -19.78 -21.04
C LEU A 456 5.23 -19.56 -22.39
N ASP A 457 4.02 -18.99 -22.38
CA ASP A 457 3.32 -18.64 -23.62
C ASP A 457 4.06 -17.52 -24.35
N GLN A 458 4.58 -16.53 -23.63
CA GLN A 458 5.47 -15.53 -24.22
C GLN A 458 6.69 -16.18 -24.87
N GLN A 459 7.32 -17.18 -24.21
CA GLN A 459 8.48 -17.92 -24.73
C GLN A 459 8.14 -18.69 -26.02
N LYS A 460 7.00 -19.40 -26.08
CA LYS A 460 6.53 -20.08 -27.31
C LYS A 460 6.39 -19.10 -28.46
N ILE A 461 5.80 -17.94 -28.21
CA ILE A 461 5.64 -16.90 -29.24
C ILE A 461 7.01 -16.33 -29.68
N VAL A 462 8.02 -16.26 -28.80
CA VAL A 462 9.36 -15.78 -29.20
C VAL A 462 10.08 -16.87 -29.99
N ALA A 463 9.94 -18.13 -29.60
CA ALA A 463 10.57 -19.26 -30.25
C ALA A 463 10.09 -19.47 -31.70
N ALA A 464 8.86 -19.10 -32.01
CA ALA A 464 8.30 -19.15 -33.36
C ALA A 464 8.82 -18.05 -34.32
N ARG A 465 9.66 -17.12 -33.86
CA ARG A 465 10.23 -16.03 -34.67
C ARG A 465 11.75 -16.23 -34.79
N GLU A 466 12.23 -16.59 -35.97
CA GLU A 466 13.64 -16.98 -36.20
C GLU A 466 14.67 -15.85 -35.92
N ASP A 467 14.27 -14.57 -36.02
CA ASP A 467 15.19 -13.42 -35.99
C ASP A 467 15.42 -12.74 -34.63
N ASP A 468 14.80 -13.19 -33.53
CA ASP A 468 14.72 -12.39 -32.28
C ASP A 468 15.48 -12.96 -31.07
N ARG A 469 16.78 -13.21 -31.26
CA ARG A 469 17.68 -13.84 -30.26
C ARG A 469 17.72 -13.09 -28.92
N LYS A 470 17.65 -11.75 -28.92
CA LYS A 470 17.70 -10.91 -27.71
C LYS A 470 16.41 -10.97 -26.90
N ALA A 471 15.24 -11.01 -27.54
CA ALA A 471 13.96 -11.17 -26.83
C ALA A 471 13.82 -12.58 -26.24
N LYS A 472 14.31 -13.61 -26.95
CA LYS A 472 14.32 -14.99 -26.45
C LYS A 472 15.14 -15.08 -25.16
N GLN A 473 16.32 -14.47 -25.19
CA GLN A 473 17.21 -14.37 -24.04
C GLN A 473 16.59 -13.58 -22.88
N ALA A 474 15.82 -12.51 -23.15
CA ALA A 474 15.16 -11.73 -22.11
C ALA A 474 14.05 -12.52 -21.39
N VAL A 475 13.19 -13.22 -22.13
CA VAL A 475 12.12 -14.07 -21.56
C VAL A 475 12.73 -15.26 -20.82
N GLU A 476 13.79 -15.85 -21.36
CA GLU A 476 14.51 -16.93 -20.69
C GLU A 476 15.16 -16.46 -19.38
N ILE A 477 15.71 -15.24 -19.35
CA ILE A 477 16.18 -14.61 -18.11
C ILE A 477 15.03 -14.39 -17.11
N GLN A 478 13.85 -13.97 -17.57
CA GLN A 478 12.67 -13.79 -16.70
C GLN A 478 12.18 -15.13 -16.13
N LEU A 479 12.08 -16.18 -16.95
CA LEU A 479 11.75 -17.54 -16.51
C LEU A 479 12.78 -18.07 -15.51
N GLN A 480 14.08 -17.90 -15.79
CA GLN A 480 15.14 -18.31 -14.87
C GLN A 480 15.08 -17.55 -13.54
N ARG A 481 14.69 -16.27 -13.55
CA ARG A 481 14.47 -15.49 -12.34
C ARG A 481 13.29 -16.01 -11.55
N LEU A 482 12.10 -16.08 -12.18
CA LEU A 482 10.88 -16.54 -11.53
C LEU A 482 11.06 -17.91 -10.86
N ARG A 483 11.77 -18.84 -11.53
CA ARG A 483 12.09 -20.19 -11.03
C ARG A 483 13.18 -20.24 -9.96
N GLY A 484 14.09 -19.27 -9.99
CA GLY A 484 15.27 -19.18 -9.13
C GLY A 484 15.07 -18.33 -7.88
N GLU A 485 13.89 -17.72 -7.70
CA GLU A 485 13.55 -16.97 -6.49
C GLU A 485 13.58 -17.87 -5.26
N TYR A 486 13.99 -17.30 -4.12
CA TYR A 486 14.05 -18.04 -2.87
C TYR A 486 12.64 -18.29 -2.32
N LEU A 487 12.29 -19.56 -2.09
CA LEU A 487 10.92 -19.98 -1.78
C LEU A 487 10.35 -19.28 -0.55
N LEU A 488 11.09 -19.20 0.56
CA LEU A 488 10.56 -18.63 1.80
C LEU A 488 10.27 -17.13 1.66
N SER A 489 11.10 -16.40 0.90
CA SER A 489 10.84 -14.99 0.59
C SER A 489 9.55 -14.84 -0.20
N GLU A 490 9.33 -15.69 -1.21
CA GLU A 490 8.12 -15.64 -2.03
C GLU A 490 6.86 -16.00 -1.22
N LEU A 491 6.92 -17.03 -0.38
CA LEU A 491 5.81 -17.41 0.49
C LEU A 491 5.49 -16.34 1.55
N ALA A 492 6.49 -15.60 2.04
CA ALA A 492 6.25 -14.44 2.90
C ALA A 492 5.62 -13.27 2.13
N ASN A 493 6.13 -12.96 0.93
CA ASN A 493 5.58 -11.91 0.06
C ASN A 493 4.11 -12.15 -0.33
N LEU A 494 3.73 -13.42 -0.48
CA LEU A 494 2.36 -13.83 -0.81
C LEU A 494 1.48 -14.05 0.43
N GLY A 495 1.98 -13.72 1.63
CA GLY A 495 1.22 -13.73 2.88
C GLY A 495 0.96 -15.12 3.48
N PHE A 496 1.64 -16.18 2.98
CA PHE A 496 1.54 -17.55 3.50
C PHE A 496 2.36 -17.75 4.78
N LEU A 497 3.56 -17.17 4.84
CA LEU A 497 4.46 -17.20 6.00
C LEU A 497 4.49 -15.86 6.74
N PRO A 498 4.93 -15.82 8.01
CA PRO A 498 5.28 -14.58 8.68
C PRO A 498 6.45 -13.92 7.95
N GLY A 499 6.33 -12.63 7.63
CA GLY A 499 7.39 -11.84 7.00
C GLY A 499 8.13 -10.99 8.04
N TYR A 500 9.46 -11.06 8.07
CA TYR A 500 10.28 -10.10 8.80
C TYR A 500 10.35 -8.81 7.97
N GLY A 501 9.48 -7.82 8.22
CA GLY A 501 9.61 -6.45 7.70
C GLY A 501 9.74 -6.25 6.17
N PHE A 502 9.58 -7.29 5.36
CA PHE A 502 9.59 -7.17 3.91
C PHE A 502 8.17 -6.85 3.45
N PRO A 503 7.94 -5.72 2.76
CA PRO A 503 6.62 -5.38 2.27
C PRO A 503 6.09 -6.50 1.36
N THR A 504 4.84 -6.90 1.50
CA THR A 504 4.15 -7.72 0.48
C THR A 504 3.77 -6.82 -0.71
N ASP A 505 3.44 -7.38 -1.88
CA ASP A 505 3.11 -6.58 -3.08
C ASP A 505 4.20 -5.56 -3.47
N VAL A 506 5.45 -6.01 -3.48
CA VAL A 506 6.61 -5.23 -3.88
C VAL A 506 6.82 -5.29 -5.39
N VAL A 507 7.09 -4.14 -6.00
CA VAL A 507 7.32 -4.05 -7.45
C VAL A 507 8.71 -3.49 -7.81
N PRO A 508 9.31 -3.96 -8.92
CA PRO A 508 10.62 -3.50 -9.36
C PRO A 508 10.57 -2.18 -10.15
N PHE A 509 11.66 -1.42 -10.09
CA PHE A 509 11.95 -0.31 -10.99
C PHE A 509 13.10 -0.64 -11.94
N VAL A 510 12.76 -0.93 -13.18
CA VAL A 510 13.67 -1.43 -14.21
C VAL A 510 14.54 -0.29 -14.77
N THR A 511 15.76 -0.16 -14.24
CA THR A 511 16.72 0.92 -14.56
C THR A 511 17.69 0.61 -15.70
N THR A 512 17.58 -0.57 -16.33
CA THR A 512 18.47 -0.97 -17.43
C THR A 512 18.26 -0.09 -18.67
N THR A 513 19.32 0.60 -19.10
CA THR A 513 19.40 1.39 -20.35
C THR A 513 20.31 0.72 -21.39
N LEU A 514 20.28 1.18 -22.64
CA LEU A 514 21.18 0.73 -23.71
C LEU A 514 22.65 0.94 -23.37
N GLU A 515 22.98 2.02 -22.66
CA GLU A 515 24.34 2.31 -22.19
C GLU A 515 24.84 1.22 -21.23
N ASN A 516 24.00 0.83 -20.26
CA ASN A 516 24.33 -0.25 -19.32
C ASN A 516 24.53 -1.59 -20.04
N LEU A 517 23.75 -1.87 -21.09
CA LEU A 517 23.89 -3.10 -21.88
C LEU A 517 25.19 -3.14 -22.70
N LYS A 518 25.65 -1.99 -23.22
CA LYS A 518 26.91 -1.89 -23.98
C LYS A 518 28.13 -2.12 -23.10
N LEU A 519 28.15 -1.56 -21.89
CA LEU A 519 29.24 -1.72 -20.92
C LEU A 519 29.38 -3.17 -20.43
N ARG A 520 28.27 -3.89 -20.29
CA ARG A 520 28.24 -5.29 -19.79
C ARG A 520 28.85 -6.34 -20.73
N ASN A 521 29.07 -6.03 -22.01
CA ASN A 521 29.70 -6.97 -22.95
C ASN A 521 31.23 -7.08 -22.80
N GLN A 522 31.87 -6.25 -21.96
CA GLN A 522 33.33 -6.22 -21.80
C GLN A 522 33.86 -6.95 -20.54
N GLU A 523 33.04 -7.23 -19.54
CA GLU A 523 33.45 -7.95 -18.32
C GLU A 523 32.79 -9.34 -18.26
N ARG A 524 33.62 -10.39 -18.43
CA ARG A 524 33.23 -11.79 -18.23
C ARG A 524 33.19 -12.06 -16.72
N GLU A 525 32.11 -11.63 -16.05
CA GLU A 525 31.90 -11.95 -14.64
C GLU A 525 30.95 -13.12 -14.43
N ASP A 526 31.34 -13.97 -13.47
CA ASP A 526 30.77 -15.26 -13.16
C ASP A 526 29.33 -15.19 -12.65
N ASN A 527 28.56 -16.25 -12.89
CA ASN A 527 27.08 -16.34 -12.84
C ASN A 527 26.36 -15.96 -11.52
N ARG A 528 27.06 -15.44 -10.49
CA ARG A 528 26.48 -14.91 -9.25
C ARG A 528 26.21 -13.39 -9.28
N SER A 529 26.92 -12.61 -10.10
CA SER A 529 26.67 -11.16 -10.27
C SER A 529 25.35 -10.84 -11.02
N ARG A 530 24.75 -11.85 -11.68
CA ARG A 530 23.42 -11.77 -12.32
C ARG A 530 22.25 -11.58 -11.33
N ARG A 531 22.49 -11.72 -10.01
CA ARG A 531 21.47 -11.71 -8.94
C ARG A 531 21.16 -10.33 -8.35
N ALA A 532 21.76 -9.24 -8.82
CA ALA A 532 21.33 -7.90 -8.40
C ALA A 532 19.94 -7.60 -8.98
N GLY A 533 18.92 -7.65 -8.13
CA GLY A 533 17.55 -7.26 -8.47
C GLY A 533 17.47 -5.78 -8.85
N TYR A 534 16.39 -5.40 -9.53
CA TYR A 534 16.05 -3.98 -9.67
C TYR A 534 15.69 -3.39 -8.30
N PRO A 535 15.86 -2.07 -8.07
CA PRO A 535 15.32 -1.42 -6.89
C PRO A 535 13.84 -1.74 -6.74
N THR A 536 13.41 -2.06 -5.54
CA THR A 536 12.04 -2.47 -5.28
C THR A 536 11.39 -1.58 -4.21
N ARG A 537 10.06 -1.41 -4.29
CA ARG A 537 9.25 -0.69 -3.30
C ARG A 537 7.90 -1.37 -3.16
N HIS A 538 7.29 -1.25 -1.99
CA HIS A 538 5.88 -1.60 -1.78
C HIS A 538 5.01 -0.84 -2.80
N LEU A 539 4.05 -1.50 -3.45
CA LEU A 539 3.34 -0.92 -4.59
C LEU A 539 2.59 0.38 -4.24
N ALA A 540 2.00 0.49 -3.04
CA ALA A 540 1.32 1.72 -2.60
C ALA A 540 2.26 2.94 -2.52
N ILE A 541 3.56 2.71 -2.32
CA ILE A 541 4.60 3.76 -2.36
C ILE A 541 5.14 3.90 -3.79
N ALA A 542 5.33 2.79 -4.50
CA ALA A 542 5.90 2.78 -5.85
C ALA A 542 5.04 3.52 -6.88
N ILE A 543 3.71 3.50 -6.76
CA ILE A 543 2.80 4.30 -7.62
C ILE A 543 3.00 5.82 -7.48
N ARG A 544 3.78 6.26 -6.49
CA ARG A 544 4.22 7.65 -6.32
C ARG A 544 5.71 7.81 -6.58
N ASP A 545 6.56 6.98 -5.99
CA ASP A 545 8.02 7.15 -6.04
C ASP A 545 8.60 6.72 -7.40
N TYR A 546 8.01 5.70 -8.03
CA TYR A 546 8.42 5.17 -9.34
C TYR A 546 7.43 5.50 -10.46
N ALA A 547 6.39 6.28 -10.15
CA ALA A 547 5.36 6.65 -11.12
C ALA A 547 5.97 7.33 -12.35
N PRO A 548 5.36 7.19 -13.54
CA PRO A 548 5.88 7.84 -14.73
C PRO A 548 6.01 9.36 -14.56
N GLY A 549 7.18 9.89 -14.91
CA GLY A 549 7.56 11.29 -14.68
C GLY A 549 8.27 11.57 -13.36
N THR A 550 8.52 10.58 -12.51
CA THR A 550 9.30 10.75 -11.27
C THR A 550 10.79 10.47 -11.49
N ASP A 551 11.64 11.15 -10.72
CA ASP A 551 13.08 10.91 -10.71
C ASP A 551 13.48 10.05 -9.52
N THR A 552 14.15 8.92 -9.79
CA THR A 552 14.70 8.02 -8.78
C THR A 552 16.22 8.06 -8.81
N ILE A 553 16.84 8.29 -7.65
CA ILE A 553 18.30 8.37 -7.50
C ILE A 553 18.84 7.02 -7.03
N LEU A 554 19.80 6.46 -7.77
CA LEU A 554 20.44 5.16 -7.48
C LEU A 554 21.92 5.23 -7.81
N ASP A 555 22.79 4.88 -6.86
CA ASP A 555 24.25 4.86 -7.02
C ASP A 555 24.83 6.16 -7.61
N GLY A 556 24.29 7.31 -7.16
CA GLY A 556 24.69 8.64 -7.63
C GLY A 556 24.17 9.02 -9.02
N ARG A 557 23.25 8.23 -9.59
CA ARG A 557 22.65 8.45 -10.90
C ARG A 557 21.15 8.71 -10.77
N VAL A 558 20.64 9.63 -11.57
CA VAL A 558 19.22 9.98 -11.66
C VAL A 558 18.60 9.23 -12.83
N TYR A 559 17.51 8.53 -12.53
CA TYR A 559 16.72 7.73 -13.45
C TYR A 559 15.28 8.23 -13.48
N SER A 560 14.83 8.75 -14.62
CA SER A 560 13.44 9.19 -14.79
C SER A 560 12.56 8.03 -15.26
N SER A 561 11.45 7.80 -14.56
CA SER A 561 10.48 6.77 -14.89
C SER A 561 9.72 7.13 -16.18
N GLY A 562 9.74 6.23 -17.17
CA GLY A 562 9.12 6.46 -18.49
C GLY A 562 7.82 5.68 -18.71
N GLY A 563 7.42 4.83 -17.74
CA GLY A 563 6.22 4.03 -17.84
C GLY A 563 6.18 2.86 -16.86
N VAL A 564 5.21 1.98 -17.07
CA VAL A 564 4.94 0.79 -16.25
C VAL A 564 5.32 -0.49 -16.99
N THR A 565 5.64 -1.55 -16.26
CA THR A 565 5.68 -2.90 -16.83
C THR A 565 4.28 -3.52 -16.75
N LEU A 566 3.81 -4.02 -17.89
CA LEU A 566 2.48 -4.60 -18.06
C LEU A 566 2.47 -6.11 -17.69
N ASN A 567 1.35 -6.59 -17.13
CA ASN A 567 1.09 -8.00 -16.84
C ASN A 567 0.57 -8.68 -18.12
N TRP A 568 1.44 -9.29 -18.93
CA TRP A 568 1.05 -9.81 -20.24
C TRP A 568 0.19 -11.07 -20.13
N GLN A 569 -1.12 -10.93 -20.34
CA GLN A 569 -2.00 -12.01 -20.81
C GLN A 569 -2.53 -11.55 -22.17
N ILE A 570 -2.05 -12.13 -23.28
CA ILE A 570 -2.58 -11.86 -24.62
C ILE A 570 -3.22 -13.15 -25.13
N PRO A 571 -4.56 -13.21 -25.31
CA PRO A 571 -5.21 -14.26 -26.09
C PRO A 571 -4.87 -14.13 -27.58
N VAL A 572 -4.76 -15.27 -28.26
CA VAL A 572 -4.17 -15.40 -29.61
C VAL A 572 -5.11 -15.00 -30.76
N GLU A 573 -6.38 -14.67 -30.51
CA GLU A 573 -7.39 -14.51 -31.56
C GLU A 573 -7.80 -13.05 -31.76
N ALA A 574 -7.64 -12.57 -33.00
CA ALA A 574 -7.90 -11.19 -33.44
C ALA A 574 -9.39 -10.77 -33.45
N GLY A 575 -10.20 -11.31 -32.53
CA GLY A 575 -11.59 -10.96 -32.31
C GLY A 575 -12.06 -11.08 -30.85
N ALA A 576 -11.22 -11.59 -29.94
CA ALA A 576 -11.49 -11.53 -28.52
C ALA A 576 -11.09 -10.14 -27.99
N ALA A 577 -12.04 -9.41 -27.42
CA ALA A 577 -11.76 -8.17 -26.70
C ALA A 577 -10.63 -8.43 -25.69
N PRO A 578 -9.70 -7.47 -25.51
CA PRO A 578 -8.57 -7.64 -24.63
C PRO A 578 -9.00 -8.08 -23.21
N GLU A 579 -8.81 -9.35 -22.85
CA GLU A 579 -8.52 -9.77 -21.45
C GLU A 579 -7.12 -9.26 -21.02
N ILE A 580 -6.67 -8.14 -21.62
CA ILE A 580 -5.29 -7.66 -21.64
C ILE A 580 -5.19 -6.56 -20.58
N GLN A 581 -4.49 -6.90 -19.49
CA GLN A 581 -4.36 -6.16 -18.22
C GLN A 581 -5.62 -6.26 -17.35
N ASN A 582 -5.43 -6.55 -16.05
CA ASN A 582 -6.46 -6.48 -15.01
C ASN A 582 -6.88 -5.00 -14.79
N LEU A 583 -7.44 -4.38 -15.83
CA LEU A 583 -7.95 -3.02 -15.84
C LEU A 583 -9.27 -3.03 -15.09
N GLN A 584 -9.29 -2.25 -14.02
CA GLN A 584 -10.40 -2.19 -13.10
C GLN A 584 -10.95 -0.76 -13.04
N TRP A 585 -12.12 -0.63 -12.44
CA TRP A 585 -12.77 0.61 -12.15
C TRP A 585 -12.77 0.85 -10.66
N THR A 586 -12.36 2.05 -10.25
CA THR A 586 -12.64 2.56 -8.92
C THR A 586 -13.84 3.49 -8.99
N TRP A 587 -14.69 3.46 -7.96
CA TRP A 587 -15.86 4.32 -7.87
C TRP A 587 -15.99 4.93 -6.48
N ARG A 588 -16.55 6.15 -6.43
CA ARG A 588 -16.95 6.84 -5.19
C ARG A 588 -18.31 7.49 -5.39
N CYS A 589 -19.22 7.27 -4.45
CA CYS A 589 -20.53 7.88 -4.45
C CYS A 589 -20.50 9.25 -3.76
N ARG A 590 -20.89 10.30 -4.49
CA ARG A 590 -21.02 11.66 -3.97
C ARG A 590 -22.24 11.86 -3.05
N LYS A 591 -23.19 10.93 -3.06
CA LYS A 591 -24.41 11.00 -2.23
C LYS A 591 -24.21 10.34 -0.87
N CYS A 592 -23.81 9.06 -0.87
CA CYS A 592 -23.65 8.27 0.35
C CYS A 592 -22.20 8.11 0.81
N GLY A 593 -21.19 8.64 0.09
CA GLY A 593 -19.77 8.57 0.45
C GLY A 593 -19.08 7.21 0.27
N HIS A 594 -19.83 6.12 0.06
CA HIS A 594 -19.28 4.78 -0.19
C HIS A 594 -18.41 4.73 -1.45
N ASN A 595 -17.42 3.84 -1.44
CA ASN A 595 -16.47 3.65 -2.52
C ASN A 595 -16.00 2.18 -2.60
N GLY A 596 -15.34 1.84 -3.70
CA GLY A 596 -14.73 0.53 -3.89
C GLY A 596 -14.16 0.34 -5.30
N THR A 597 -13.66 -0.86 -5.55
CA THR A 597 -13.10 -1.28 -6.85
C THR A 597 -13.92 -2.42 -7.45
N ARG A 598 -14.04 -2.47 -8.79
CA ARG A 598 -14.69 -3.54 -9.56
C ARG A 598 -13.99 -3.77 -10.88
N ILE A 599 -14.11 -4.96 -11.45
CA ILE A 599 -13.62 -5.25 -12.81
C ILE A 599 -14.51 -4.56 -13.85
N THR A 600 -15.83 -4.61 -13.64
CA THR A 600 -16.83 -3.95 -14.47
C THR A 600 -17.15 -2.55 -13.94
N MET A 601 -17.51 -1.64 -14.85
CA MET A 601 -17.90 -0.29 -14.49
C MET A 601 -19.31 -0.30 -13.88
N PRO A 602 -19.50 0.15 -12.62
CA PRO A 602 -20.85 0.26 -12.06
C PRO A 602 -21.63 1.40 -12.71
N GLU A 603 -22.88 1.13 -13.12
CA GLU A 603 -23.80 2.15 -13.64
C GLU A 603 -24.49 2.95 -12.54
N ARG A 604 -24.70 2.31 -11.38
CA ARG A 604 -25.34 2.89 -10.19
C ARG A 604 -24.49 2.64 -8.97
N CYS A 605 -24.66 3.48 -7.95
CA CYS A 605 -23.98 3.27 -6.68
C CYS A 605 -24.32 1.88 -6.12
N PRO A 606 -23.34 0.98 -5.92
CA PRO A 606 -23.62 -0.33 -5.36
C PRO A 606 -24.22 -0.28 -3.94
N HIS A 607 -24.12 0.84 -3.23
CA HIS A 607 -24.67 0.97 -1.88
C HIS A 607 -26.08 1.57 -1.85
N CYS A 608 -26.29 2.73 -2.48
CA CYS A 608 -27.56 3.46 -2.39
C CYS A 608 -28.37 3.42 -3.71
N SER A 609 -27.91 2.66 -4.70
CA SER A 609 -28.54 2.46 -6.01
C SER A 609 -28.79 3.74 -6.84
N ASP A 610 -28.14 4.85 -6.50
CA ASP A 610 -28.29 6.13 -7.20
C ASP A 610 -27.40 6.17 -8.47
N PRO A 611 -27.97 6.38 -9.68
CA PRO A 611 -27.22 6.45 -10.93
C PRO A 611 -26.42 7.75 -11.13
N SER A 612 -26.84 8.86 -10.52
CA SER A 612 -26.31 10.20 -10.82
C SER A 612 -25.11 10.61 -9.96
N ALA A 613 -24.80 9.81 -8.94
CA ALA A 613 -23.90 10.20 -7.87
C ALA A 613 -22.46 9.66 -8.00
N LEU A 614 -22.11 8.87 -9.01
CA LEU A 614 -20.80 8.19 -9.06
C LEU A 614 -19.69 9.01 -9.74
N THR A 615 -18.57 9.16 -9.04
CA THR A 615 -17.26 9.46 -9.65
C THR A 615 -16.56 8.14 -9.94
N ARG A 616 -16.06 7.96 -11.16
CA ARG A 616 -15.47 6.70 -11.62
C ARG A 616 -14.18 6.96 -12.39
N TYR A 617 -13.17 6.14 -12.14
CA TYR A 617 -11.92 6.17 -12.87
C TYR A 617 -11.47 4.75 -13.21
N ARG A 618 -10.89 4.61 -14.39
CA ARG A 618 -10.20 3.38 -14.78
C ARG A 618 -8.82 3.38 -14.15
N PHE A 619 -8.39 2.24 -13.61
CA PHE A 619 -7.05 2.09 -13.07
C PHE A 619 -6.41 0.78 -13.50
N ILE A 620 -5.09 0.76 -13.45
CA ILE A 620 -4.26 -0.43 -13.62
C ILE A 620 -3.41 -0.62 -12.37
N GLN A 621 -3.22 -1.87 -11.97
CA GLN A 621 -2.20 -2.24 -11.00
C GLN A 621 -0.88 -2.54 -11.75
N PRO A 622 0.15 -1.69 -11.63
CA PRO A 622 1.42 -1.92 -12.31
C PRO A 622 2.10 -3.21 -11.82
N ALA A 623 2.70 -3.97 -12.74
CA ALA A 623 3.60 -5.07 -12.37
C ALA A 623 4.98 -4.56 -11.89
N GLY A 624 5.24 -3.28 -12.10
CA GLY A 624 6.53 -2.63 -11.96
C GLY A 624 6.61 -1.38 -12.81
N PHE A 625 7.76 -0.72 -12.76
CA PHE A 625 8.03 0.55 -13.40
C PHE A 625 9.31 0.45 -14.19
N ALA A 626 9.48 1.28 -15.21
CA ALA A 626 10.68 1.21 -16.04
C ALA A 626 11.10 2.56 -16.59
N VAL A 627 12.41 2.75 -16.69
CA VAL A 627 12.98 3.84 -17.50
C VAL A 627 12.84 3.52 -18.99
N ASP A 628 12.81 4.56 -19.82
CA ASP A 628 13.03 4.39 -21.26
C ASP A 628 14.41 3.77 -21.47
N ILE A 629 14.47 2.68 -22.24
CA ILE A 629 15.73 1.98 -22.50
C ILE A 629 16.78 2.89 -23.17
N ARG A 630 16.35 3.96 -23.85
CA ARG A 630 17.22 4.94 -24.53
C ARG A 630 17.56 6.15 -23.66
N ALA A 631 16.94 6.28 -22.48
CA ALA A 631 17.27 7.36 -21.55
C ALA A 631 18.74 7.24 -21.11
N LYS A 632 19.38 8.41 -20.97
CA LYS A 632 20.74 8.51 -20.45
C LYS A 632 20.67 9.05 -19.03
N PRO A 633 21.07 8.26 -18.01
CA PRO A 633 21.11 8.77 -16.66
C PRO A 633 22.09 9.95 -16.55
N HIS A 634 21.82 10.86 -15.62
CA HIS A 634 22.65 12.01 -15.26
C HIS A 634 22.85 12.05 -13.73
N ASN A 635 23.55 13.06 -13.21
CA ASN A 635 23.71 13.27 -11.76
C ASN A 635 23.20 14.65 -11.28
N ASP A 636 22.42 15.36 -12.10
CA ASP A 636 21.71 16.57 -11.67
C ASP A 636 20.58 16.24 -10.69
N ILE A 637 20.74 16.67 -9.43
CA ILE A 637 19.78 16.49 -8.33
C ILE A 637 19.09 17.80 -7.91
N THR A 638 19.20 18.87 -8.72
CA THR A 638 18.76 20.21 -8.32
C THR A 638 17.23 20.38 -8.32
N LEU A 639 16.50 19.68 -9.20
CA LEU A 639 15.03 19.76 -9.31
C LEU A 639 14.40 18.38 -9.60
N PRO A 640 14.46 17.42 -8.65
CA PRO A 640 13.79 16.14 -8.82
C PRO A 640 12.27 16.34 -8.91
N GLN A 641 11.64 15.70 -9.90
CA GLN A 641 10.20 15.74 -10.07
C GLN A 641 9.51 14.66 -9.21
N TYR A 642 8.48 15.06 -8.46
CA TYR A 642 7.69 14.17 -7.60
C TYR A 642 6.20 14.24 -7.94
N ILE A 643 5.51 13.12 -7.70
CA ILE A 643 4.05 13.03 -7.87
C ILE A 643 3.37 13.34 -6.52
N PRO A 644 2.27 14.12 -6.50
CA PRO A 644 1.55 14.44 -5.27
C PRO A 644 1.04 13.21 -4.53
N VAL A 645 0.95 13.31 -3.21
CA VAL A 645 0.32 12.30 -2.35
C VAL A 645 -1.20 12.45 -2.42
N ARG A 646 -1.93 11.33 -2.48
CA ARG A 646 -3.39 11.29 -2.42
C ARG A 646 -3.85 10.46 -1.23
N ASP A 647 -4.90 10.94 -0.57
CA ASP A 647 -5.61 10.17 0.44
C ASP A 647 -6.19 8.89 -0.21
N PRO A 648 -6.06 7.73 0.43
CA PRO A 648 -6.62 6.51 -0.10
C PRO A 648 -8.15 6.52 -0.02
N LEU A 649 -8.79 5.72 -0.88
CA LEU A 649 -10.23 5.45 -0.75
C LEU A 649 -10.41 4.26 0.22
N ILE A 650 -11.23 4.47 1.24
CA ILE A 650 -11.42 3.53 2.34
C ILE A 650 -12.86 3.02 2.37
N SER A 651 -13.03 1.70 2.51
CA SER A 651 -14.35 1.05 2.53
C SER A 651 -14.43 -0.03 3.61
N LEU A 652 -15.42 0.10 4.49
CA LEU A 652 -15.76 -0.85 5.56
C LEU A 652 -17.15 -1.45 5.30
N ALA A 653 -17.43 -1.84 4.06
CA ALA A 653 -18.75 -2.32 3.66
C ALA A 653 -19.21 -3.51 4.51
N GLY A 654 -20.45 -3.44 5.01
CA GLY A 654 -21.09 -4.53 5.78
C GLY A 654 -20.68 -4.64 7.25
N VAL A 655 -19.99 -3.62 7.79
CA VAL A 655 -19.59 -3.56 9.20
C VAL A 655 -20.60 -2.72 10.00
N ASP A 656 -21.05 -3.25 11.13
CA ASP A 656 -22.02 -2.59 12.01
C ASP A 656 -21.46 -1.35 12.69
N TRP A 657 -22.33 -0.36 12.90
CA TRP A 657 -22.04 0.80 13.74
C TRP A 657 -22.27 0.50 15.22
N MET A 658 -21.36 1.02 16.04
CA MET A 658 -21.42 1.04 17.50
C MET A 658 -21.60 2.49 17.97
N PRO A 659 -22.58 2.79 18.84
CA PRO A 659 -22.73 4.12 19.39
C PRO A 659 -21.65 4.41 20.44
N LEU A 660 -21.24 5.67 20.56
CA LEU A 660 -20.48 6.15 21.72
C LEU A 660 -21.33 6.05 23.01
N PRO A 661 -20.70 6.10 24.22
CA PRO A 661 -21.41 6.04 25.50
C PRO A 661 -22.61 6.98 25.62
N ASN A 662 -22.48 8.17 25.05
CA ASN A 662 -23.60 9.02 24.71
C ASN A 662 -23.78 9.00 23.18
N PRO A 663 -24.86 8.39 22.66
CA PRO A 663 -25.10 8.28 21.21
C PRO A 663 -25.19 9.63 20.48
N VAL A 664 -25.46 10.73 21.18
CA VAL A 664 -25.46 12.09 20.59
C VAL A 664 -24.07 12.48 20.08
N LEU A 665 -23.01 11.97 20.71
CA LEU A 665 -21.62 12.29 20.36
C LEU A 665 -21.16 11.60 19.07
N GLY A 666 -21.93 10.65 18.53
CA GLY A 666 -21.63 9.96 17.28
C GLY A 666 -21.43 8.45 17.42
N ASP A 667 -21.05 7.84 16.30
CA ASP A 667 -20.92 6.41 16.12
C ASP A 667 -19.52 6.05 15.59
N TYR A 668 -19.09 4.81 15.83
CA TYR A 668 -17.84 4.27 15.30
C TYR A 668 -18.02 2.84 14.82
N ARG A 669 -17.04 2.34 14.08
CA ARG A 669 -16.96 0.92 13.70
C ARG A 669 -15.52 0.49 13.50
N THR A 670 -15.27 -0.80 13.65
CA THR A 670 -13.96 -1.40 13.44
C THR A 670 -14.10 -2.70 12.66
N THR A 671 -13.11 -3.00 11.83
CA THR A 671 -13.05 -4.25 11.08
C THR A 671 -11.63 -4.73 10.92
N LEU A 672 -11.46 -6.06 10.91
CA LEU A 672 -10.20 -6.73 10.64
C LEU A 672 -9.90 -6.83 9.13
N HIS A 673 -10.87 -6.50 8.27
CA HIS A 673 -10.82 -6.75 6.83
C HIS A 673 -11.33 -5.56 5.99
N GLY A 674 -11.00 -4.34 6.39
CA GLY A 674 -11.35 -3.13 5.63
C GLY A 674 -10.56 -3.03 4.32
N SER A 675 -11.18 -2.47 3.28
CA SER A 675 -10.55 -2.27 1.96
C SER A 675 -9.93 -0.88 1.85
N LEU A 676 -8.68 -0.83 1.41
CA LEU A 676 -7.86 0.37 1.25
C LEU A 676 -7.34 0.46 -0.19
N PHE A 677 -7.79 1.46 -0.95
CA PHE A 677 -7.36 1.69 -2.33
C PHE A 677 -6.43 2.90 -2.42
N HIS A 678 -5.14 2.62 -2.61
CA HIS A 678 -4.13 3.64 -2.91
C HIS A 678 -4.08 3.89 -4.41
N TYR A 679 -3.96 5.16 -4.79
CA TYR A 679 -3.89 5.53 -6.19
C TYR A 679 -3.00 6.73 -6.44
N SER A 680 -2.53 6.83 -7.68
CA SER A 680 -1.84 7.97 -8.24
C SER A 680 -2.59 8.46 -9.47
N ASP A 681 -2.82 9.76 -9.50
CA ASP A 681 -3.63 10.44 -10.50
C ASP A 681 -2.81 11.37 -11.40
N GLY A 682 -1.48 11.19 -11.39
CA GLY A 682 -0.53 11.96 -12.19
C GLY A 682 -0.20 13.32 -11.60
N LEU A 683 0.79 14.01 -12.18
CA LEU A 683 1.32 15.28 -11.68
C LEU A 683 0.24 16.36 -11.51
N TYR A 684 -0.77 16.38 -12.40
CA TYR A 684 -1.82 17.39 -12.45
C TYR A 684 -3.21 16.86 -12.07
N GLY A 685 -3.31 15.62 -11.57
CA GLY A 685 -4.57 14.99 -11.20
C GLY A 685 -5.47 14.55 -12.37
N LYS A 686 -4.99 14.61 -13.61
CA LYS A 686 -5.74 14.24 -14.83
C LYS A 686 -5.51 12.81 -15.31
N GLY A 687 -4.52 12.12 -14.74
CA GLY A 687 -4.27 10.70 -14.95
C GLY A 687 -3.06 10.50 -15.83
N TYR A 688 -2.89 9.28 -16.30
CA TYR A 688 -1.82 8.89 -17.18
C TYR A 688 -2.37 8.53 -18.54
N ALA A 689 -1.70 9.00 -19.59
CA ALA A 689 -1.75 8.33 -20.88
C ALA A 689 -0.89 7.07 -20.79
N LEU A 690 -1.40 5.91 -21.22
CA LEU A 690 -0.75 4.61 -21.09
C LEU A 690 -0.84 3.83 -22.41
N CYS A 691 0.30 3.42 -22.95
CA CYS A 691 0.35 2.50 -24.09
C CYS A 691 0.27 1.04 -23.64
N LEU A 692 -0.83 0.34 -23.96
CA LEU A 692 -1.02 -1.09 -23.70
C LEU A 692 -0.09 -2.01 -24.51
N ARG A 693 0.56 -1.49 -25.56
CA ARG A 693 1.53 -2.23 -26.39
C ARG A 693 2.95 -2.23 -25.85
N CYS A 694 3.35 -1.26 -25.04
CA CYS A 694 4.73 -1.18 -24.56
C CYS A 694 4.89 -0.73 -23.11
N GLY A 695 3.82 -0.31 -22.45
CA GLY A 695 3.84 0.18 -21.07
C GLY A 695 4.30 1.63 -20.91
N ARG A 696 4.65 2.34 -22.00
CA ARG A 696 4.97 3.77 -21.95
C ARG A 696 3.80 4.52 -21.30
N ALA A 697 4.10 5.32 -20.29
CA ALA A 697 3.11 6.13 -19.64
C ALA A 697 3.66 7.50 -19.27
N GLU A 698 2.78 8.51 -19.23
CA GLU A 698 3.12 9.87 -18.83
C GLU A 698 1.89 10.56 -18.26
N SER A 699 2.08 11.44 -17.28
CA SER A 699 0.98 12.23 -16.72
C SER A 699 0.37 13.11 -17.82
N GLU A 700 -0.95 13.09 -17.97
CA GLU A 700 -1.65 14.05 -18.83
C GLU A 700 -1.47 15.47 -18.31
N ASP A 701 -1.47 16.46 -19.21
CA ASP A 701 -1.21 17.85 -18.83
C ASP A 701 -2.33 18.49 -17.99
N GLN A 702 -2.17 19.77 -17.63
CA GLN A 702 -3.15 20.49 -16.82
C GLN A 702 -4.55 20.56 -17.47
N GLN A 703 -4.63 20.54 -18.80
CA GLN A 703 -5.86 20.54 -19.56
C GLN A 703 -6.44 19.12 -19.75
N GLY A 704 -5.71 18.08 -19.34
CA GLY A 704 -6.05 16.70 -19.63
C GLY A 704 -5.94 16.40 -21.12
N ALA A 705 -4.89 16.88 -21.78
CA ALA A 705 -4.57 16.54 -23.16
C ALA A 705 -3.46 15.47 -23.22
N LEU A 706 -3.42 14.77 -24.37
CA LEU A 706 -2.44 13.72 -24.61
C LEU A 706 -1.01 14.32 -24.64
N PRO A 707 -0.08 13.82 -23.80
CA PRO A 707 1.28 14.33 -23.76
C PRO A 707 1.99 14.26 -25.12
N SER A 708 2.86 15.23 -25.40
CA SER A 708 3.57 15.32 -26.68
C SER A 708 4.47 14.11 -26.95
N THR A 709 4.92 13.42 -25.91
CA THR A 709 5.70 12.17 -25.99
C THR A 709 4.95 11.02 -26.63
N PHE A 710 3.61 11.06 -26.66
CA PHE A 710 2.78 10.07 -27.34
C PHE A 710 2.65 10.32 -28.85
N LYS A 711 3.08 11.47 -29.37
CA LYS A 711 3.14 11.72 -30.82
C LYS A 711 4.31 10.94 -31.41
N ASN A 712 4.01 9.85 -32.14
CA ASN A 712 5.02 8.95 -32.70
C ASN A 712 5.97 8.40 -31.62
N HIS A 713 5.41 7.92 -30.51
CA HIS A 713 6.19 7.44 -29.39
C HIS A 713 6.99 6.19 -29.76
N GLN A 714 8.20 6.11 -29.21
CA GLN A 714 9.01 4.90 -29.30
C GLN A 714 8.61 3.92 -28.19
N ARG A 715 8.83 2.62 -28.44
CA ARG A 715 8.60 1.59 -27.41
C ARG A 715 9.42 1.91 -26.15
N LEU A 716 8.76 1.85 -24.98
CA LEU A 716 9.41 2.06 -23.68
C LEU A 716 10.59 1.10 -23.49
N ARG A 717 10.33 -0.18 -23.77
CA ARG A 717 11.27 -1.30 -23.69
C ARG A 717 11.24 -2.06 -25.01
N GLY A 718 12.37 -2.69 -25.37
CA GLY A 718 12.55 -3.35 -26.66
C GLY A 718 11.45 -4.37 -27.00
N GLY A 719 11.19 -4.56 -28.29
CA GLY A 719 10.33 -5.64 -28.78
C GLY A 719 10.41 -5.85 -30.31
N ARG A 720 10.71 -7.09 -30.69
CA ARG A 720 10.08 -7.95 -31.71
C ARG A 720 9.97 -7.63 -33.20
N LEU A 721 10.34 -6.47 -33.70
CA LEU A 721 10.24 -6.21 -35.16
C LEU A 721 11.38 -5.31 -35.62
N ASN A 722 12.50 -5.91 -36.01
CA ASN A 722 13.67 -5.24 -36.61
C ASN A 722 14.30 -4.13 -35.75
N GLU A 723 15.63 -4.06 -35.73
CA GLU A 723 16.35 -2.89 -35.16
C GLU A 723 16.03 -1.57 -35.91
N LYS A 724 15.15 -1.62 -36.93
CA LYS A 724 14.61 -0.51 -37.73
C LYS A 724 13.29 0.08 -37.19
N GLU A 725 12.43 -0.65 -36.46
CA GLU A 725 11.20 -0.05 -35.87
C GLU A 725 11.52 0.65 -34.55
N GLN A 726 11.88 1.93 -34.63
CA GLN A 726 12.00 2.76 -33.42
C GLN A 726 10.64 3.10 -32.81
N LEU A 727 9.60 3.19 -33.64
CA LEU A 727 8.25 3.57 -33.25
C LEU A 727 7.47 2.40 -32.64
N CYS A 728 6.62 2.70 -31.67
CA CYS A 728 5.69 1.72 -31.13
C CYS A 728 4.56 1.46 -32.14
N PRO A 729 4.16 0.20 -32.40
CA PRO A 729 3.01 -0.10 -33.26
C PRO A 729 1.71 0.50 -32.70
N GLY A 730 1.64 0.71 -31.38
CA GLY A 730 0.49 1.36 -30.73
C GLY A 730 0.28 2.83 -31.11
N ASN A 731 1.13 3.44 -31.95
CA ASN A 731 0.85 4.76 -32.53
C ASN A 731 -0.25 4.70 -33.62
N GLY A 732 -0.42 3.55 -34.28
CA GLY A 732 -1.39 3.36 -35.36
C GLY A 732 -2.67 2.63 -34.93
N GLU A 733 -2.85 2.39 -33.63
CA GLU A 733 -3.97 1.60 -33.08
C GLU A 733 -4.73 2.44 -32.06
N ASP A 734 -5.99 2.79 -32.36
CA ASP A 734 -6.81 3.68 -31.53
C ASP A 734 -7.04 3.15 -30.10
N TRP A 735 -7.02 1.83 -29.91
CA TRP A 735 -7.22 1.19 -28.61
C TRP A 735 -5.92 1.09 -27.78
N ALA A 736 -4.76 1.29 -28.40
CA ALA A 736 -3.48 0.99 -27.75
C ALA A 736 -3.06 2.06 -26.75
N ILE A 737 -3.48 3.32 -26.93
CA ILE A 737 -3.20 4.42 -26.01
C ILE A 737 -4.44 4.70 -25.19
N LEU A 738 -4.47 4.19 -23.95
CA LEU A 738 -5.49 4.55 -22.99
C LEU A 738 -5.19 5.91 -22.36
N ARG A 739 -6.25 6.66 -22.09
CA ARG A 739 -6.21 8.00 -21.50
C ARG A 739 -6.88 8.01 -20.13
N GLU A 740 -6.55 9.02 -19.32
CA GLU A 740 -7.13 9.22 -17.98
C GLU A 740 -6.99 8.01 -17.03
N VAL A 741 -5.98 7.16 -17.24
CA VAL A 741 -5.77 5.94 -16.45
C VAL A 741 -5.11 6.32 -15.12
N ARG A 742 -5.59 5.76 -14.01
CA ARG A 742 -4.93 5.86 -12.69
C ARG A 742 -4.02 4.66 -12.47
N LEU A 743 -2.94 4.85 -11.71
CA LEU A 743 -2.17 3.73 -11.18
C LEU A 743 -2.69 3.45 -9.77
N GLY A 744 -3.03 2.21 -9.43
CA GLY A 744 -3.60 1.92 -8.11
C GLY A 744 -3.44 0.50 -7.63
N ILE A 745 -3.64 0.31 -6.33
CA ILE A 745 -3.63 -0.99 -5.65
C ILE A 745 -4.73 -0.98 -4.58
N ALA A 746 -5.53 -2.06 -4.55
CA ALA A 746 -6.45 -2.35 -3.47
C ALA A 746 -5.80 -3.35 -2.49
N THR A 747 -5.77 -3.00 -1.22
CA THR A 747 -5.24 -3.83 -0.12
C THR A 747 -6.30 -3.99 0.95
N HIS A 748 -6.17 -5.01 1.80
CA HIS A 748 -7.05 -5.21 2.95
C HIS A 748 -6.24 -5.07 4.24
N THR A 749 -6.79 -4.35 5.21
CA THR A 749 -6.14 -4.06 6.49
C THR A 749 -7.16 -3.83 7.59
N GLU A 750 -6.69 -3.71 8.83
CA GLU A 750 -7.51 -3.29 9.97
C GLU A 750 -7.83 -1.80 9.85
N ILE A 751 -9.11 -1.45 10.03
CA ILE A 751 -9.58 -0.07 9.92
C ILE A 751 -10.54 0.24 11.06
N PHE A 752 -10.34 1.41 11.68
CA PHE A 752 -11.25 2.04 12.61
C PHE A 752 -11.82 3.30 11.97
N GLU A 753 -13.13 3.45 12.02
CA GLU A 753 -13.85 4.63 11.54
C GLU A 753 -14.64 5.25 12.68
N LEU A 754 -14.58 6.58 12.83
CA LEU A 754 -15.36 7.35 13.79
C LEU A 754 -16.07 8.49 13.06
N GLN A 755 -17.35 8.69 13.39
CA GLN A 755 -18.18 9.81 12.97
C GLN A 755 -18.57 10.64 14.19
N PRO A 756 -17.68 11.52 14.68
CA PRO A 756 -17.93 12.28 15.89
C PRO A 756 -18.85 13.49 15.62
N CYS A 757 -19.60 13.88 16.63
CA CYS A 757 -20.44 15.07 16.65
C CYS A 757 -20.05 15.95 17.84
N ASP A 758 -20.46 17.22 17.82
CA ASP A 758 -20.34 18.07 18.99
C ASP A 758 -21.30 17.65 20.12
N ILE A 759 -21.22 18.35 21.26
CA ILE A 759 -22.06 18.06 22.43
C ILE A 759 -23.57 18.23 22.17
N ASP A 760 -23.93 18.98 21.13
CA ASP A 760 -25.31 19.23 20.69
C ASP A 760 -25.75 18.27 19.56
N GLY A 761 -24.89 17.32 19.15
CA GLY A 761 -25.14 16.35 18.10
C GLY A 761 -24.93 16.84 16.66
N LYS A 762 -24.29 18.01 16.49
CA LYS A 762 -24.01 18.58 15.15
C LYS A 762 -22.78 17.92 14.53
N PRO A 763 -22.78 17.67 13.21
CA PRO A 763 -21.60 17.20 12.50
C PRO A 763 -20.44 18.18 12.60
N ILE A 764 -19.22 17.66 12.67
CA ILE A 764 -17.99 18.47 12.67
C ILE A 764 -17.49 18.75 11.24
N ASP A 765 -16.64 19.75 11.08
CA ASP A 765 -15.99 20.08 9.81
C ASP A 765 -14.74 19.21 9.51
N ARG A 766 -14.22 19.30 8.28
CA ARG A 766 -13.04 18.55 7.82
C ARG A 766 -11.78 18.80 8.65
N ILE A 767 -11.50 20.06 9.01
CA ILE A 767 -10.29 20.44 9.76
C ILE A 767 -10.35 19.83 11.15
N THR A 768 -11.50 19.95 11.82
CA THR A 768 -11.73 19.36 13.14
C THR A 768 -11.61 17.83 13.08
N ALA A 769 -12.17 17.18 12.06
CA ALA A 769 -12.09 15.73 11.88
C ALA A 769 -10.65 15.25 11.64
N TYR A 770 -9.90 15.91 10.76
CA TYR A 770 -8.52 15.51 10.43
C TYR A 770 -7.57 15.77 11.60
N THR A 771 -7.73 16.91 12.28
CA THR A 771 -6.99 17.23 13.51
C THR A 771 -7.26 16.19 14.61
N LEU A 772 -8.51 15.81 14.83
CA LEU A 772 -8.87 14.78 15.81
C LEU A 772 -8.28 13.41 15.43
N ALA A 773 -8.30 13.05 14.14
CA ALA A 773 -7.72 11.80 13.65
C ALA A 773 -6.21 11.72 13.93
N VAL A 774 -5.47 12.80 13.64
CA VAL A 774 -4.03 12.88 13.92
C VAL A 774 -3.74 12.82 15.43
N ALA A 775 -4.53 13.53 16.25
CA ALA A 775 -4.37 13.50 17.70
C ALA A 775 -4.69 12.10 18.29
N LEU A 776 -5.71 11.41 17.77
CA LEU A 776 -6.04 10.03 18.15
C LEU A 776 -4.95 9.06 17.74
N ARG A 777 -4.38 9.20 16.53
CA ARG A 777 -3.22 8.42 16.10
C ARG A 777 -2.05 8.59 17.07
N GLN A 778 -1.70 9.84 17.39
CA GLN A 778 -0.58 10.13 18.29
C GLN A 778 -0.83 9.54 19.69
N ALA A 779 -2.05 9.67 20.21
CA ALA A 779 -2.45 9.06 21.47
C ALA A 779 -2.29 7.53 21.46
N LEU A 780 -2.74 6.87 20.39
CA LEU A 780 -2.59 5.43 20.20
C LEU A 780 -1.11 5.03 20.14
N CYS A 781 -0.32 5.69 19.31
CA CYS A 781 1.09 5.36 19.09
C CYS A 781 1.92 5.54 20.36
N VAL A 782 1.67 6.60 21.14
CA VAL A 782 2.31 6.81 22.44
C VAL A 782 1.90 5.72 23.45
N THR A 783 0.62 5.33 23.45
CA THR A 783 0.10 4.30 24.38
C THR A 783 0.68 2.92 24.07
N LEU A 784 0.81 2.57 22.79
CA LEU A 784 1.36 1.28 22.34
C LEU A 784 2.89 1.28 22.24
N GLY A 785 3.53 2.45 22.21
CA GLY A 785 4.98 2.60 22.03
C GLY A 785 5.46 2.27 20.62
N ILE A 786 4.65 2.58 19.60
CA ILE A 786 4.92 2.33 18.18
C ILE A 786 5.17 3.64 17.42
N GLU A 787 5.74 3.55 16.21
CA GLU A 787 5.99 4.72 15.36
C GLU A 787 4.69 5.19 14.69
N GLU A 788 4.45 6.51 14.61
CA GLU A 788 3.24 7.07 13.97
C GLU A 788 3.06 6.66 12.50
N GLY A 789 4.14 6.36 11.78
CA GLY A 789 4.09 5.87 10.40
C GLY A 789 3.50 4.46 10.24
N GLU A 790 3.33 3.71 11.33
CA GLU A 790 2.68 2.39 11.32
C GLU A 790 1.14 2.49 11.25
N VAL A 791 0.58 3.68 11.53
CA VAL A 791 -0.87 3.94 11.53
C VAL A 791 -1.19 5.10 10.59
N GLY A 792 -1.90 4.80 9.50
CA GLY A 792 -2.36 5.78 8.53
C GLY A 792 -3.58 6.56 9.03
N VAL A 793 -3.73 7.79 8.54
CA VAL A 793 -4.86 8.69 8.83
C VAL A 793 -5.50 9.13 7.53
N ALA A 794 -6.82 9.11 7.46
CA ALA A 794 -7.58 9.73 6.37
C ALA A 794 -8.91 10.31 6.87
N VAL A 795 -9.46 11.27 6.14
CA VAL A 795 -10.79 11.83 6.40
C VAL A 795 -11.56 11.94 5.10
N ALA A 796 -12.81 11.50 5.12
CA ALA A 796 -13.71 11.60 3.98
C ALA A 796 -15.10 12.06 4.40
N GLU A 797 -15.72 12.86 3.53
CA GLU A 797 -17.14 13.21 3.65
C GLU A 797 -18.00 11.94 3.50
N HIS A 798 -18.91 11.75 4.44
CA HIS A 798 -19.82 10.62 4.51
C HIS A 798 -21.23 11.05 4.94
N ARG A 799 -22.17 10.10 4.94
CA ARG A 799 -23.53 10.29 5.48
C ARG A 799 -23.63 9.56 6.80
N ARG A 800 -24.18 10.22 7.82
CA ARG A 800 -24.43 9.59 9.11
C ARG A 800 -25.45 8.48 8.95
N ALA A 801 -25.21 7.34 9.59
CA ALA A 801 -26.11 6.18 9.49
C ALA A 801 -27.51 6.48 10.06
N THR A 802 -27.57 7.26 11.14
CA THR A 802 -28.80 7.53 11.91
C THR A 802 -29.74 8.53 11.24
N ASP A 803 -29.23 9.64 10.71
CA ASP A 803 -30.07 10.76 10.19
C ASP A 803 -29.79 11.16 8.74
N GLN A 804 -28.82 10.50 8.07
CA GLN A 804 -28.39 10.82 6.70
C GLN A 804 -27.86 12.25 6.50
N GLN A 805 -27.51 12.98 7.57
CA GLN A 805 -26.83 14.27 7.45
C GLN A 805 -25.40 14.08 6.91
N THR A 806 -24.91 15.10 6.19
CA THR A 806 -23.50 15.14 5.77
C THR A 806 -22.62 15.27 7.02
N THR A 807 -21.64 14.39 7.14
CA THR A 807 -20.63 14.41 8.22
C THR A 807 -19.26 14.04 7.66
N TYR A 808 -18.23 14.10 8.48
CA TYR A 808 -16.89 13.61 8.13
C TYR A 808 -16.58 12.36 8.94
N SER A 809 -16.30 11.27 8.24
CA SER A 809 -15.70 10.08 8.83
C SER A 809 -14.19 10.27 8.90
N LEU A 810 -13.63 10.04 10.08
CA LEU A 810 -12.19 9.90 10.25
C LEU A 810 -11.81 8.42 10.33
N TYR A 811 -10.68 8.10 9.71
CA TYR A 811 -10.19 6.74 9.57
C TYR A 811 -8.79 6.62 10.14
N LEU A 812 -8.57 5.58 10.93
CA LEU A 812 -7.26 5.07 11.31
C LEU A 812 -7.10 3.66 10.75
N TYR A 813 -5.96 3.35 10.15
CA TYR A 813 -5.71 2.04 9.54
C TYR A 813 -4.25 1.61 9.68
N ASP A 814 -4.01 0.30 9.80
CA ASP A 814 -2.63 -0.22 9.81
C ASP A 814 -2.00 -0.05 8.43
N THR A 815 -0.80 0.52 8.36
CA THR A 815 -0.07 0.69 7.08
C THR A 815 0.63 -0.58 6.61
N ALA A 816 0.84 -1.54 7.51
CA ALA A 816 1.42 -2.83 7.19
C ALA A 816 0.42 -3.73 6.45
N THR A 817 0.80 -4.22 5.28
CA THR A 817 -0.06 -5.10 4.46
C THR A 817 -0.27 -6.44 5.17
N GLY A 818 -1.54 -6.80 5.37
CA GLY A 818 -1.93 -7.95 6.20
C GLY A 818 -2.07 -7.64 7.70
N SER A 819 -2.04 -6.36 8.07
CA SER A 819 -2.30 -5.77 9.39
C SER A 819 -1.37 -6.22 10.53
N ALA A 820 -1.07 -5.29 11.43
CA ALA A 820 -0.27 -5.49 12.64
C ALA A 820 -1.13 -5.67 13.90
N GLY A 821 -2.41 -5.30 13.87
CA GLY A 821 -3.31 -5.42 15.01
C GLY A 821 -3.36 -4.18 15.91
N TYR A 822 -2.88 -3.01 15.45
CA TYR A 822 -2.81 -1.82 16.29
C TYR A 822 -4.15 -1.10 16.35
N VAL A 823 -4.77 -0.90 15.19
CA VAL A 823 -6.01 -0.14 15.04
C VAL A 823 -7.22 -0.84 15.65
N SER A 824 -7.28 -2.18 15.66
CA SER A 824 -8.35 -2.93 16.35
C SER A 824 -8.44 -2.61 17.85
N GLN A 825 -7.34 -2.21 18.49
CA GLN A 825 -7.32 -1.90 19.93
C GLN A 825 -7.95 -0.54 20.28
N ILE A 826 -8.25 0.30 19.27
CA ILE A 826 -8.82 1.63 19.50
C ILE A 826 -10.19 1.51 20.14
N ALA A 827 -11.06 0.62 19.66
CA ALA A 827 -12.46 0.53 20.10
C ALA A 827 -12.56 0.36 21.63
N ALA A 828 -11.86 -0.64 22.18
CA ALA A 828 -11.83 -0.93 23.61
C ALA A 828 -11.22 0.20 24.47
N ARG A 829 -10.40 1.08 23.89
CA ARG A 829 -9.66 2.15 24.59
C ARG A 829 -10.14 3.55 24.21
N LEU A 830 -11.18 3.68 23.40
CA LEU A 830 -11.54 4.94 22.74
C LEU A 830 -11.73 6.12 23.73
N PRO A 831 -12.42 5.95 24.88
CA PRO A 831 -12.55 7.04 25.86
C PRO A 831 -11.22 7.46 26.51
N GLU A 832 -10.30 6.52 26.73
CA GLU A 832 -8.95 6.81 27.23
C GLU A 832 -8.15 7.58 26.16
N LEU A 833 -8.21 7.09 24.91
CA LEU A 833 -7.51 7.69 23.77
C LEU A 833 -8.01 9.09 23.45
N LEU A 834 -9.31 9.39 23.58
CA LEU A 834 -9.84 10.74 23.41
C LEU A 834 -9.32 11.71 24.48
N ARG A 835 -9.17 11.25 25.74
CA ARG A 835 -8.54 12.06 26.80
C ARG A 835 -7.05 12.28 26.54
N ALA A 836 -6.35 11.25 26.08
CA ALA A 836 -4.95 11.36 25.69
C ALA A 836 -4.76 12.28 24.46
N ALA A 837 -5.66 12.22 23.48
CA ALA A 837 -5.68 13.08 22.30
C ALA A 837 -5.88 14.55 22.69
N ARG A 838 -6.77 14.86 23.65
CA ARG A 838 -6.88 16.21 24.21
C ARG A 838 -5.53 16.71 24.75
N LYS A 839 -4.82 15.88 25.52
CA LYS A 839 -3.50 16.22 26.07
C LYS A 839 -2.46 16.41 24.96
N ALA A 840 -2.53 15.64 23.89
CA ALA A 840 -1.64 15.79 22.72
C ALA A 840 -1.87 17.11 21.97
N LEU A 841 -3.09 17.64 21.99
CA LEU A 841 -3.42 18.94 21.41
C LEU A 841 -2.89 20.13 22.23
N ASP A 842 -2.52 19.93 23.49
CA ASP A 842 -1.86 20.93 24.35
C ASP A 842 -0.40 21.14 23.93
N CYS A 843 -0.22 21.93 22.89
CA CYS A 843 1.07 22.30 22.34
C CYS A 843 1.90 23.11 23.34
N PRO A 844 3.11 22.64 23.72
CA PRO A 844 3.97 23.35 24.67
C PRO A 844 4.50 24.68 24.13
N ARG A 845 4.45 24.87 22.80
CA ARG A 845 4.85 26.14 22.14
C ARG A 845 3.70 27.12 21.95
N ASN A 846 2.48 26.76 22.35
CA ASN A 846 1.29 27.55 22.12
C ASN A 846 1.12 28.04 20.66
N CYS A 847 1.24 27.14 19.69
CA CYS A 847 1.16 27.51 18.26
C CYS A 847 -0.26 27.90 17.82
N ASP A 848 -0.35 28.68 16.73
CA ASP A 848 -1.59 29.22 16.18
C ASP A 848 -2.55 28.15 15.64
N ALA A 849 -2.04 27.09 15.01
CA ALA A 849 -2.86 26.02 14.44
C ALA A 849 -2.23 24.64 14.65
N ALA A 850 -1.09 24.38 14.04
CA ALA A 850 -0.35 23.13 14.18
C ALA A 850 1.17 23.36 14.03
N CYS A 851 1.97 22.63 14.80
CA CYS A 851 3.42 22.56 14.68
C CYS A 851 3.89 21.13 15.03
N GLN A 852 5.18 20.79 14.94
CA GLN A 852 5.61 19.41 15.29
C GLN A 852 5.68 19.13 16.78
N SER A 853 5.59 20.17 17.62
CA SER A 853 5.44 19.93 19.05
C SER A 853 4.04 19.40 19.40
N CYS A 854 3.09 19.44 18.45
CA CYS A 854 1.77 18.84 18.61
C CYS A 854 1.41 17.88 17.45
N LEU A 855 1.11 18.38 16.25
CA LEU A 855 0.37 17.62 15.21
C LEU A 855 1.09 17.41 13.87
N LEU A 856 2.10 18.23 13.55
CA LEU A 856 2.84 18.07 12.30
C LEU A 856 3.85 16.93 12.44
N THR A 857 3.85 15.99 11.50
CA THR A 857 4.82 14.90 11.34
C THR A 857 5.30 14.83 9.90
N HIS A 858 6.13 13.84 9.55
CA HIS A 858 6.66 13.68 8.18
C HIS A 858 5.56 13.45 7.13
N ASP A 859 4.46 12.81 7.48
CA ASP A 859 3.34 12.50 6.60
C ASP A 859 2.24 13.59 6.66
N THR A 860 1.89 14.09 7.86
CA THR A 860 0.83 15.11 8.00
C THR A 860 1.24 16.51 7.52
N GLN A 861 2.53 16.75 7.27
CA GLN A 861 3.00 18.01 6.66
C GLN A 861 2.34 18.32 5.30
N HIS A 862 1.90 17.29 4.56
CA HIS A 862 1.19 17.45 3.29
C HIS A 862 -0.27 17.92 3.48
N HIS A 863 -0.78 17.83 4.71
CA HIS A 863 -2.13 18.22 5.13
C HIS A 863 -2.09 19.36 6.15
N ARG A 864 -1.07 20.21 6.11
CA ARG A 864 -0.91 21.33 7.04
C ARG A 864 -2.16 22.22 7.11
N ASP A 865 -2.81 22.44 5.96
CA ASP A 865 -3.99 23.29 5.86
C ASP A 865 -5.27 22.62 6.41
N ASP A 866 -5.24 21.29 6.60
CA ASP A 866 -6.33 20.50 7.22
C ASP A 866 -6.15 20.39 8.76
N LEU A 867 -5.16 21.07 9.37
CA LEU A 867 -4.82 20.93 10.79
C LEU A 867 -5.01 22.22 11.61
N ASN A 868 -5.82 22.16 12.67
CA ASN A 868 -5.98 23.22 13.65
C ASN A 868 -6.29 22.67 15.05
N ARG A 869 -5.32 22.74 15.96
CA ARG A 869 -5.45 22.19 17.31
C ARG A 869 -6.59 22.80 18.12
N HIS A 870 -6.94 24.08 17.88
CA HIS A 870 -7.94 24.79 18.67
C HIS A 870 -9.36 24.28 18.37
N THR A 871 -9.64 23.90 17.13
CA THR A 871 -10.98 23.38 16.78
C THR A 871 -11.22 22.01 17.41
N ALA A 872 -10.22 21.13 17.39
CA ALA A 872 -10.29 19.84 18.07
C ALA A 872 -10.29 19.97 19.62
N LEU A 873 -9.56 20.95 20.19
CA LEU A 873 -9.63 21.24 21.63
C LEU A 873 -11.03 21.71 22.06
N ASN A 874 -11.68 22.54 21.24
CA ASN A 874 -13.05 22.99 21.49
C ASN A 874 -14.04 21.83 21.45
N LEU A 875 -13.87 20.89 20.49
CA LEU A 875 -14.67 19.67 20.43
C LEU A 875 -14.46 18.80 21.69
N LEU A 876 -13.20 18.50 22.03
CA LEU A 876 -12.81 17.70 23.19
C LEU A 876 -12.91 18.49 24.52
N SER A 877 -13.94 19.32 24.68
CA SER A 877 -14.24 20.08 25.89
C SER A 877 -14.39 19.19 27.12
N GLY A 878 -14.31 19.76 28.33
CA GLY A 878 -14.55 19.00 29.57
C GLY A 878 -15.91 18.31 29.56
N ARG A 879 -16.95 19.04 29.14
CA ARG A 879 -18.32 18.52 28.98
C ARG A 879 -18.40 17.35 27.98
N PHE A 880 -17.67 17.41 26.88
CA PHE A 880 -17.62 16.31 25.91
C PHE A 880 -16.98 15.06 26.53
N LEU A 881 -15.86 15.21 27.23
CA LEU A 881 -15.15 14.09 27.87
C LEU A 881 -15.92 13.51 29.05
N ASP A 882 -16.66 14.33 29.79
CA ASP A 882 -17.55 13.91 30.87
C ASP A 882 -18.76 13.15 30.32
N ALA A 883 -19.27 13.55 29.14
CA ALA A 883 -20.36 12.86 28.44
C ALA A 883 -19.97 11.49 27.87
N LEU A 884 -18.68 11.11 27.89
CA LEU A 884 -18.21 9.76 27.59
C LEU A 884 -18.33 8.80 28.79
N ALA A 885 -18.65 9.30 29.99
CA ALA A 885 -18.91 8.44 31.14
C ALA A 885 -20.21 7.65 30.93
N LEU A 886 -20.27 6.44 31.51
CA LEU A 886 -21.45 5.59 31.43
C LEU A 886 -22.65 6.27 32.15
N PRO A 887 -23.78 6.52 31.46
CA PRO A 887 -24.97 7.11 32.07
C PRO A 887 -25.46 6.30 33.28
N ALA A 888 -26.05 6.98 34.28
CA ALA A 888 -26.52 6.33 35.50
C ALA A 888 -27.57 5.22 35.23
N GLU A 889 -28.42 5.40 34.21
CA GLU A 889 -29.40 4.40 33.77
C GLU A 889 -28.76 3.09 33.24
N LEU A 890 -27.50 3.16 32.81
CA LEU A 890 -26.75 2.02 32.29
C LEU A 890 -25.82 1.39 33.34
N GLN A 891 -25.70 1.96 34.55
CA GLN A 891 -24.86 1.42 35.64
C GLN A 891 -25.55 0.28 36.42
N VAL A 892 -26.08 -0.71 35.72
CA VAL A 892 -26.91 -1.78 36.31
C VAL A 892 -26.16 -2.73 37.25
N PHE A 893 -24.83 -2.80 37.14
CA PHE A 893 -23.94 -3.57 38.02
C PHE A 893 -23.23 -2.68 39.05
N GLY A 894 -23.79 -1.50 39.35
CA GLY A 894 -23.18 -0.52 40.24
C GLY A 894 -21.94 0.14 39.65
N ALA A 895 -21.00 0.57 40.51
CA ALA A 895 -19.81 1.32 40.12
C ALA A 895 -18.84 0.56 39.20
N ASN A 896 -18.96 -0.77 39.12
CA ASN A 896 -18.12 -1.62 38.26
C ASN A 896 -18.69 -1.81 36.85
N SER A 897 -19.85 -1.21 36.54
CA SER A 897 -20.47 -1.28 35.22
C SER A 897 -19.57 -0.61 34.18
N GLN A 898 -19.24 -1.32 33.10
CA GLN A 898 -18.40 -0.81 32.02
C GLN A 898 -19.15 -0.93 30.69
N MET A 899 -19.07 0.10 29.86
CA MET A 899 -19.59 -0.01 28.50
C MET A 899 -18.75 -1.01 27.71
N GLU A 900 -19.41 -1.91 26.99
CA GLU A 900 -18.74 -2.74 26.00
C GLU A 900 -18.62 -1.95 24.69
N MET A 901 -17.37 -1.68 24.30
CA MET A 901 -17.02 -0.86 23.14
C MET A 901 -16.73 -1.71 21.90
N GLU A 902 -16.75 -3.03 22.02
CA GLU A 902 -16.61 -3.94 20.87
C GLU A 902 -17.97 -4.58 20.55
N PRO A 903 -18.25 -4.91 19.27
CA PRO A 903 -19.34 -5.81 18.94
C PRO A 903 -19.27 -7.09 19.80
N LEU A 904 -20.41 -7.62 20.24
CA LEU A 904 -20.43 -8.72 21.22
C LEU A 904 -19.68 -9.97 20.76
N THR A 905 -19.62 -10.25 19.45
CA THR A 905 -18.82 -11.35 18.91
C THR A 905 -17.32 -11.15 19.14
N LEU A 906 -16.80 -9.93 19.01
CA LEU A 906 -15.40 -9.60 19.31
C LEU A 906 -15.15 -9.60 20.81
N ALA A 907 -16.06 -9.01 21.60
CA ALA A 907 -15.97 -8.99 23.06
C ALA A 907 -15.95 -10.40 23.68
N LEU A 908 -16.80 -11.31 23.18
CA LEU A 908 -16.81 -12.71 23.60
C LEU A 908 -15.48 -13.40 23.30
N ASN A 909 -14.92 -13.20 22.10
CA ASN A 909 -13.61 -13.73 21.75
C ASN A 909 -12.48 -13.18 22.64
N ARG A 910 -12.53 -11.89 22.99
CA ARG A 910 -11.59 -11.25 23.91
C ARG A 910 -11.65 -11.88 25.29
N GLU A 911 -12.85 -12.01 25.88
CA GLU A 911 -12.99 -12.58 27.22
C GLU A 911 -12.70 -14.08 27.25
N TRP A 912 -13.01 -14.80 26.16
CA TRP A 912 -12.62 -16.19 26.01
C TRP A 912 -11.10 -16.41 26.09
N GLN A 913 -10.29 -15.49 25.56
CA GLN A 913 -8.83 -15.59 25.66
C GLN A 913 -8.31 -15.29 27.07
N ARG A 914 -9.04 -14.47 27.84
CA ARG A 914 -8.67 -14.04 29.19
C ARG A 914 -9.09 -15.05 30.25
N LEU A 915 -10.17 -15.78 30.01
CA LEU A 915 -10.78 -16.71 30.95
C LEU A 915 -10.62 -18.16 30.45
N ALA A 916 -10.36 -19.09 31.37
CA ALA A 916 -10.55 -20.51 31.07
C ALA A 916 -12.05 -20.82 31.13
N VAL A 917 -12.75 -20.51 30.05
CA VAL A 917 -14.22 -20.61 29.99
C VAL A 917 -14.65 -22.07 30.10
N THR A 918 -15.53 -22.35 31.06
CA THR A 918 -16.17 -23.66 31.25
C THR A 918 -17.64 -23.65 30.85
N GLU A 919 -18.27 -22.47 30.85
CA GLU A 919 -19.69 -22.32 30.54
C GLU A 919 -20.00 -20.97 29.87
N LEU A 920 -20.86 -21.00 28.85
CA LEU A 920 -21.45 -19.84 28.19
C LEU A 920 -22.98 -19.94 28.26
N ARG A 921 -23.63 -18.89 28.75
CA ARG A 921 -25.09 -18.72 28.73
C ARG A 921 -25.48 -17.61 27.79
N VAL A 922 -26.38 -17.91 26.86
CA VAL A 922 -26.95 -16.92 25.94
C VAL A 922 -28.46 -16.83 26.18
N TYR A 923 -28.93 -15.64 26.54
CA TYR A 923 -30.33 -15.37 26.80
C TYR A 923 -31.04 -14.94 25.52
N LEU A 924 -32.14 -15.62 25.21
CA LEU A 924 -32.93 -15.42 24.00
C LEU A 924 -34.25 -14.73 24.33
N GLY A 925 -34.70 -13.85 23.44
CA GLY A 925 -35.88 -13.01 23.66
C GLY A 925 -36.18 -12.08 22.49
N GLY A 926 -36.89 -10.98 22.77
CA GLY A 926 -37.28 -10.00 21.77
C GLY A 926 -38.45 -10.46 20.87
N PRO A 927 -38.79 -9.70 19.83
CA PRO A 927 -39.95 -10.01 18.98
C PRO A 927 -39.73 -11.29 18.15
N ALA A 928 -40.60 -12.29 18.32
CA ALA A 928 -40.55 -13.57 17.59
C ALA A 928 -40.40 -13.42 16.06
N PRO A 929 -41.07 -12.48 15.35
CA PRO A 929 -40.89 -12.32 13.89
C PRO A 929 -39.48 -11.93 13.43
N THR A 930 -38.60 -11.53 14.35
CA THR A 930 -37.21 -11.14 14.06
C THR A 930 -36.21 -12.28 14.26
N TRP A 931 -36.65 -13.44 14.76
CA TRP A 931 -35.80 -14.60 15.00
C TRP A 931 -35.46 -15.31 13.69
N GLU A 932 -34.17 -15.42 13.38
CA GLU A 932 -33.59 -16.20 12.28
C GLU A 932 -32.47 -17.13 12.82
N PRO A 933 -32.81 -18.19 13.59
CA PRO A 933 -31.81 -19.01 14.28
C PRO A 933 -30.72 -19.60 13.37
N LEU A 934 -31.08 -20.04 12.15
CA LEU A 934 -30.10 -20.63 11.23
C LEU A 934 -29.21 -19.60 10.52
N ALA A 935 -29.64 -18.34 10.47
CA ALA A 935 -28.84 -17.23 9.94
C ALA A 935 -28.19 -16.40 11.06
N TRP A 936 -28.25 -16.87 12.30
CA TRP A 936 -27.70 -16.17 13.45
C TRP A 936 -26.19 -16.01 13.32
N ARG A 937 -25.69 -14.78 13.52
CA ARG A 937 -24.26 -14.48 13.47
C ARG A 937 -23.40 -15.37 14.39
N LEU A 938 -23.95 -15.80 15.53
CA LEU A 938 -23.23 -16.61 16.51
C LEU A 938 -23.21 -18.11 16.17
N ARG A 939 -23.95 -18.57 15.15
CA ARG A 939 -24.16 -19.99 14.85
C ARG A 939 -22.86 -20.79 14.77
N ASP A 940 -21.89 -20.32 14.00
CA ASP A 940 -20.64 -21.06 13.75
C ASP A 940 -19.68 -20.98 14.96
N ASP A 941 -19.80 -19.93 15.77
CA ASP A 941 -19.07 -19.78 17.03
C ASP A 941 -19.62 -20.71 18.13
N LEU A 942 -20.94 -20.89 18.20
CA LEU A 942 -21.56 -21.85 19.13
C LEU A 942 -21.00 -23.26 18.94
N ALA A 943 -20.95 -23.73 17.69
CA ALA A 943 -20.38 -25.03 17.37
C ALA A 943 -18.88 -25.11 17.74
N ARG A 944 -18.11 -24.04 17.51
CA ARG A 944 -16.69 -23.97 17.91
C ARG A 944 -16.54 -24.13 19.42
N TRP A 945 -17.36 -23.45 20.22
CA TRP A 945 -17.22 -23.46 21.68
C TRP A 945 -17.63 -24.79 22.30
N VAL A 946 -18.64 -25.45 21.76
CA VAL A 946 -18.98 -26.83 22.16
C VAL A 946 -17.82 -27.77 21.84
N GLN A 947 -17.18 -27.64 20.66
CA GLN A 947 -16.00 -28.42 20.30
C GLN A 947 -14.77 -28.12 21.18
N ALA A 948 -14.74 -26.96 21.84
CA ALA A 948 -13.73 -26.55 22.80
C ALA A 948 -14.02 -27.02 24.24
N ASP A 949 -14.97 -27.95 24.41
CA ASP A 949 -15.37 -28.56 25.71
C ASP A 949 -16.03 -27.58 26.69
N ALA A 950 -16.63 -26.49 26.20
CA ALA A 950 -17.42 -25.60 27.03
C ALA A 950 -18.91 -25.96 27.00
N ASN A 951 -19.56 -25.81 28.17
CA ASN A 951 -21.00 -25.95 28.28
C ASN A 951 -21.70 -24.72 27.71
N VAL A 952 -22.22 -24.81 26.48
CA VAL A 952 -22.94 -23.71 25.84
C VAL A 952 -24.44 -23.91 25.98
N ARG A 953 -25.10 -22.95 26.64
CA ARG A 953 -26.52 -23.02 27.03
C ARG A 953 -27.30 -21.83 26.50
N LEU A 954 -28.34 -22.11 25.73
CA LEU A 954 -29.34 -21.14 25.28
C LEU A 954 -30.50 -21.12 26.28
N ILE A 955 -30.92 -19.94 26.72
CA ILE A 955 -31.95 -19.78 27.75
C ILE A 955 -33.09 -18.94 27.15
N ALA A 956 -34.29 -19.51 27.05
CA ALA A 956 -35.44 -18.83 26.44
C ALA A 956 -36.69 -18.91 27.35
N PRO A 957 -37.40 -17.79 27.56
CA PRO A 957 -38.68 -17.77 28.27
C PRO A 957 -39.75 -18.57 27.53
N ALA A 958 -40.67 -19.19 28.29
CA ALA A 958 -41.81 -19.92 27.75
C ALA A 958 -42.64 -19.08 26.76
N SER A 959 -42.97 -17.83 27.10
CA SER A 959 -43.75 -16.94 26.24
C SER A 959 -43.11 -16.66 24.87
N VAL A 960 -41.78 -16.63 24.81
CA VAL A 960 -41.05 -16.36 23.57
C VAL A 960 -41.02 -17.60 22.69
N LEU A 961 -40.73 -18.77 23.28
CA LEU A 961 -40.75 -20.04 22.56
C LEU A 961 -42.14 -20.35 22.00
N ASP A 962 -43.19 -20.14 22.79
CA ASP A 962 -44.57 -20.41 22.38
C ASP A 962 -45.07 -19.42 21.30
N ALA A 963 -44.40 -18.28 21.11
CA ALA A 963 -44.72 -17.29 20.08
C ALA A 963 -44.02 -17.55 18.72
N LEU A 964 -43.09 -18.52 18.66
CA LEU A 964 -42.42 -18.87 17.41
C LEU A 964 -43.37 -19.61 16.47
N ASN A 965 -43.24 -19.37 15.17
CA ASN A 965 -43.96 -20.16 14.18
C ASN A 965 -43.29 -21.53 13.94
N ALA A 966 -44.00 -22.45 13.27
CA ALA A 966 -43.52 -23.80 12.98
C ALA A 966 -42.13 -23.83 12.30
N SER A 967 -41.87 -22.92 11.36
CA SER A 967 -40.58 -22.85 10.67
C SER A 967 -39.44 -22.37 11.57
N GLN A 968 -39.71 -21.43 12.49
CA GLN A 968 -38.72 -20.95 13.44
C GLN A 968 -38.39 -22.00 14.50
N HIS A 969 -39.38 -22.78 14.90
CA HIS A 969 -39.19 -23.97 15.73
C HIS A 969 -38.28 -25.00 15.06
N ASP A 970 -38.52 -25.31 13.79
CA ASP A 970 -37.66 -26.20 13.00
C ASP A 970 -36.22 -25.64 12.86
N GLU A 971 -36.07 -24.33 12.62
CA GLU A 971 -34.75 -23.68 12.57
C GLU A 971 -33.99 -23.76 13.90
N LEU A 972 -34.68 -23.55 15.04
CA LEU A 972 -34.08 -23.65 16.37
C LEU A 972 -33.70 -25.10 16.71
N ALA A 973 -34.53 -26.06 16.30
CA ALA A 973 -34.22 -27.49 16.41
C ALA A 973 -32.97 -27.85 15.59
N ALA A 974 -32.88 -27.35 14.37
CA ALA A 974 -31.71 -27.57 13.51
C ALA A 974 -30.45 -26.89 14.07
N LEU A 975 -30.56 -25.67 14.61
CA LEU A 975 -29.45 -24.96 15.25
C LEU A 975 -28.89 -25.75 16.45
N THR A 976 -29.76 -26.15 17.37
CA THR A 976 -29.36 -26.88 18.60
C THR A 976 -28.75 -28.24 18.27
N ALA A 977 -29.32 -28.95 17.30
CA ALA A 977 -28.76 -30.18 16.78
C ALA A 977 -27.38 -29.97 16.13
N TYR A 978 -27.28 -29.04 15.18
CA TYR A 978 -26.04 -28.76 14.43
C TYR A 978 -24.87 -28.35 15.33
N THR A 979 -25.13 -27.50 16.31
CA THR A 979 -24.10 -26.92 17.18
C THR A 979 -23.81 -27.76 18.43
N GLY A 980 -24.74 -28.60 18.86
CA GLY A 980 -24.65 -29.36 20.10
C GLY A 980 -24.95 -28.56 21.37
N VAL A 981 -25.45 -27.32 21.25
CA VAL A 981 -25.79 -26.47 22.39
C VAL A 981 -27.05 -26.95 23.11
N GLU A 982 -27.11 -26.73 24.43
CA GLU A 982 -28.27 -27.06 25.24
C GLU A 982 -29.29 -25.92 25.22
N LEU A 983 -30.57 -26.19 25.00
CA LEU A 983 -31.65 -25.19 25.13
C LEU A 983 -32.46 -25.43 26.40
N TYR A 984 -32.66 -24.38 27.20
CA TYR A 984 -33.47 -24.40 28.42
C TYR A 984 -34.70 -23.50 28.26
N ARG A 985 -35.87 -24.07 28.59
CA ARG A 985 -37.13 -23.36 28.75
C ARG A 985 -37.27 -22.90 30.19
N THR A 986 -37.46 -21.60 30.40
CA THR A 986 -37.64 -21.00 31.72
C THR A 986 -39.08 -20.53 31.93
N PRO A 987 -39.56 -20.43 33.17
CA PRO A 987 -40.73 -19.61 33.47
C PRO A 987 -40.52 -18.18 32.98
N ASP A 988 -41.59 -17.51 32.57
CA ASP A 988 -41.52 -16.08 32.32
C ASP A 988 -41.19 -15.38 33.64
N LEU A 989 -40.04 -14.72 33.69
CA LEU A 989 -39.66 -13.92 34.86
C LEU A 989 -40.76 -12.88 35.09
N ALA A 990 -41.41 -12.93 36.26
CA ALA A 990 -42.40 -11.93 36.63
C ALA A 990 -41.77 -10.54 36.48
N LYS A 991 -42.46 -9.63 35.78
CA LYS A 991 -42.09 -8.21 35.67
C LYS A 991 -42.07 -7.59 37.08
N ALA A 992 -41.02 -7.83 37.85
CA ALA A 992 -40.74 -7.07 39.05
C ALA A 992 -40.45 -5.62 38.62
N ALA A 993 -41.02 -4.67 39.36
CA ALA A 993 -41.14 -3.25 39.07
C ALA A 993 -39.94 -2.60 38.35
N ALA A 994 -40.25 -1.81 37.32
CA ALA A 994 -39.48 -0.70 36.74
C ALA A 994 -37.96 -0.92 36.47
N SER A 995 -37.66 -1.14 35.18
CA SER A 995 -36.36 -0.98 34.49
C SER A 995 -35.14 -1.76 35.02
N THR A 996 -35.07 -3.05 34.71
CA THR A 996 -33.78 -3.77 34.63
C THR A 996 -33.48 -4.06 33.16
N LEU A 997 -32.30 -3.64 32.69
CA LEU A 997 -31.82 -3.92 31.32
C LEU A 997 -31.76 -5.44 31.06
N PRO A 998 -32.08 -5.92 29.84
CA PRO A 998 -32.03 -7.34 29.51
C PRO A 998 -30.61 -7.91 29.58
N LEU A 999 -30.42 -8.94 30.41
CA LEU A 999 -29.23 -9.79 30.40
C LEU A 999 -29.18 -10.60 29.10
N ILE A 1000 -28.06 -10.53 28.37
CA ILE A 1000 -27.89 -11.18 27.07
C ILE A 1000 -26.92 -12.36 27.17
N LEU A 1001 -25.83 -12.19 27.91
CA LEU A 1001 -24.73 -13.15 27.96
C LEU A 1001 -24.19 -13.27 29.38
N GLU A 1002 -23.85 -14.50 29.75
CA GLU A 1002 -22.95 -14.76 30.87
C GLU A 1002 -21.85 -15.74 30.44
N LEU A 1003 -20.61 -15.45 30.79
CA LEU A 1003 -19.45 -16.27 30.53
C LEU A 1003 -18.82 -16.65 31.87
N GLY A 1004 -18.60 -17.94 32.10
CA GLY A 1004 -18.09 -18.46 33.38
C GLY A 1004 -16.81 -19.25 33.21
N GLY A 1005 -15.82 -18.95 34.03
CA GLY A 1005 -14.68 -19.82 34.32
C GLY A 1005 -14.77 -20.43 35.72
N ALA A 1006 -13.66 -21.01 36.20
CA ALA A 1006 -13.60 -21.69 37.48
C ALA A 1006 -13.91 -20.78 38.69
N ASP A 1007 -13.45 -19.53 38.65
CA ASP A 1007 -13.50 -18.57 39.75
C ASP A 1007 -13.93 -17.16 39.31
N ARG A 1008 -14.24 -16.95 38.04
CA ARG A 1008 -14.58 -15.64 37.48
C ARG A 1008 -15.75 -15.73 36.51
N ARG A 1009 -16.55 -14.66 36.42
CA ARG A 1009 -17.63 -14.53 35.46
C ARG A 1009 -17.66 -13.15 34.81
N VAL A 1010 -18.22 -13.09 33.61
CA VAL A 1010 -18.51 -11.85 32.89
C VAL A 1010 -19.96 -11.87 32.44
N CYS A 1011 -20.68 -10.79 32.71
CA CYS A 1011 -22.09 -10.65 32.37
C CYS A 1011 -22.28 -9.46 31.45
N TRP A 1012 -23.11 -9.58 30.41
CA TRP A 1012 -23.47 -8.48 29.50
C TRP A 1012 -24.97 -8.23 29.48
N VAL A 1013 -25.35 -6.96 29.54
CA VAL A 1013 -26.73 -6.48 29.33
C VAL A 1013 -26.83 -5.61 28.08
N ALA A 1014 -28.02 -5.54 27.49
CA ALA A 1014 -28.36 -4.64 26.39
C ALA A 1014 -29.22 -3.49 26.87
N ARG A 1015 -29.23 -2.40 26.12
CA ARG A 1015 -30.23 -1.34 26.31
C ARG A 1015 -31.64 -1.79 25.94
N GLU A 1016 -31.78 -2.56 24.86
CA GLU A 1016 -33.08 -2.97 24.33
C GLU A 1016 -33.26 -4.50 24.29
N PRO A 1017 -34.49 -5.01 24.51
CA PRO A 1017 -34.81 -6.44 24.37
C PRO A 1017 -34.59 -6.99 22.96
N SER A 1018 -34.51 -6.12 21.93
CA SER A 1018 -34.24 -6.52 20.55
C SER A 1018 -32.87 -7.20 20.38
N ALA A 1019 -31.92 -6.97 21.28
CA ALA A 1019 -30.61 -7.63 21.30
C ALA A 1019 -30.66 -9.13 21.65
N LEU A 1020 -31.77 -9.60 22.26
CA LEU A 1020 -31.94 -11.00 22.64
C LEU A 1020 -32.38 -11.90 21.47
N ALA A 1021 -32.74 -11.33 20.32
CA ALA A 1021 -33.21 -12.10 19.17
C ALA A 1021 -32.02 -12.69 18.38
N PRO A 1022 -32.01 -14.00 18.06
CA PRO A 1022 -30.98 -14.62 17.22
C PRO A 1022 -31.16 -14.15 15.77
N ARG A 1023 -30.28 -13.26 15.29
CA ARG A 1023 -30.37 -12.64 13.96
C ARG A 1023 -29.01 -12.46 13.28
N PRO A 1024 -28.94 -12.23 11.95
CA PRO A 1024 -27.67 -12.00 11.24
C PRO A 1024 -26.87 -10.78 11.73
N SER A 1025 -27.56 -9.78 12.28
CA SER A 1025 -26.96 -8.55 12.82
C SER A 1025 -26.76 -8.56 14.34
N TRP A 1026 -26.86 -9.73 14.98
CA TRP A 1026 -26.75 -9.85 16.43
C TRP A 1026 -25.38 -9.37 16.94
N GLY A 1027 -25.39 -8.71 18.10
CA GLY A 1027 -24.17 -8.19 18.74
C GLY A 1027 -23.63 -6.88 18.16
N GLY A 1028 -24.28 -6.31 17.14
CA GLY A 1028 -23.99 -4.96 16.63
C GLY A 1028 -24.71 -3.84 17.40
N GLY A 1029 -24.13 -2.64 17.43
CA GLY A 1029 -24.62 -1.53 18.25
C GLY A 1029 -25.96 -0.95 17.79
N GLN A 1030 -26.26 -0.96 16.48
CA GLN A 1030 -27.55 -0.51 15.92
C GLN A 1030 -28.74 -1.39 16.32
N HIS A 1031 -28.46 -2.56 16.89
CA HIS A 1031 -29.41 -3.66 17.04
C HIS A 1031 -29.49 -4.09 18.51
N GLY A 1032 -29.83 -3.12 19.35
CA GLY A 1032 -30.11 -3.27 20.78
C GLY A 1032 -28.97 -2.86 21.72
N GLY A 1033 -27.90 -2.26 21.18
CA GLY A 1033 -26.86 -1.58 21.96
C GLY A 1033 -27.28 -0.17 22.45
N PRO A 1034 -26.41 0.53 23.21
CA PRO A 1034 -25.11 0.09 23.71
C PRO A 1034 -25.22 -1.11 24.67
N PHE A 1035 -24.12 -1.85 24.78
CA PHE A 1035 -24.00 -2.99 25.70
C PHE A 1035 -23.19 -2.58 26.92
N VAL A 1036 -23.53 -3.15 28.07
CA VAL A 1036 -22.81 -2.92 29.34
C VAL A 1036 -22.40 -4.27 29.90
N HIS A 1037 -21.20 -4.34 30.44
CA HIS A 1037 -20.67 -5.54 31.04
C HIS A 1037 -20.08 -5.29 32.43
N VAL A 1038 -19.92 -6.38 33.18
CA VAL A 1038 -19.16 -6.42 34.43
C VAL A 1038 -18.34 -7.69 34.47
N THR A 1039 -17.15 -7.63 35.04
CA THR A 1039 -16.35 -8.81 35.39
C THR A 1039 -16.32 -8.96 36.90
N GLU A 1040 -16.59 -10.15 37.40
CA GLU A 1040 -16.65 -10.46 38.83
C GLU A 1040 -15.80 -11.70 39.15
N ASP A 1041 -15.13 -11.68 40.30
CA ASP A 1041 -14.30 -12.79 40.77
C ASP A 1041 -15.13 -13.83 41.54
N GLN A 1042 -16.16 -14.35 40.86
CA GLN A 1042 -16.95 -15.49 41.31
C GLN A 1042 -17.39 -16.35 40.13
N ALA A 1043 -17.61 -17.65 40.37
CA ALA A 1043 -18.13 -18.57 39.36
C ALA A 1043 -19.59 -18.27 39.00
N LEU A 1044 -20.07 -18.81 37.87
CA LEU A 1044 -21.49 -18.75 37.54
C LEU A 1044 -22.32 -19.51 38.57
N THR A 1045 -23.48 -18.95 38.92
CA THR A 1045 -24.45 -19.63 39.78
C THR A 1045 -25.01 -20.86 39.06
N PRO A 1046 -25.27 -21.98 39.74
CA PRO A 1046 -25.92 -23.14 39.13
C PRO A 1046 -27.28 -22.78 38.52
N LEU A 1047 -27.67 -23.48 37.45
CA LEU A 1047 -28.98 -23.30 36.85
C LEU A 1047 -30.09 -23.71 37.83
N PRO A 1048 -31.21 -22.95 37.91
CA PRO A 1048 -32.35 -23.34 38.73
C PRO A 1048 -32.93 -24.69 38.30
N GLU A 1049 -33.27 -25.55 39.27
CA GLU A 1049 -33.90 -26.86 39.01
C GLU A 1049 -35.26 -26.76 38.29
N THR A 1050 -35.90 -25.59 38.35
CA THR A 1050 -37.19 -25.32 37.68
C THR A 1050 -37.06 -25.14 36.17
N TRP A 1051 -35.84 -25.02 35.63
CA TRP A 1051 -35.61 -24.82 34.21
C TRP A 1051 -35.58 -26.16 33.48
N ARG A 1052 -36.41 -26.31 32.44
CA ARG A 1052 -36.53 -27.56 31.69
C ARG A 1052 -35.62 -27.54 30.47
N ARG A 1053 -34.69 -28.49 30.38
CA ARG A 1053 -33.95 -28.74 29.14
C ARG A 1053 -34.89 -29.26 28.04
N LEU A 1054 -34.79 -28.68 26.85
CA LEU A 1054 -35.47 -29.13 25.64
C LEU A 1054 -34.49 -29.88 24.74
N ASN A 1055 -34.91 -31.03 24.23
CA ASN A 1055 -34.19 -31.72 23.17
C ASN A 1055 -34.63 -31.19 21.79
N PRO A 1056 -33.82 -31.36 20.73
CA PRO A 1056 -34.21 -30.92 19.38
C PRO A 1056 -35.55 -31.51 18.89
N GLN A 1057 -35.94 -32.70 19.37
CA GLN A 1057 -37.22 -33.31 19.05
C GLN A 1057 -38.41 -32.63 19.75
N ASP A 1058 -38.19 -32.08 20.95
CA ASP A 1058 -39.22 -31.35 21.72
C ASP A 1058 -39.59 -30.00 21.06
N LEU A 1059 -38.70 -29.48 20.21
CA LEU A 1059 -38.89 -28.22 19.49
C LEU A 1059 -39.68 -28.38 18.19
N ARG A 1060 -39.76 -29.58 17.63
CA ARG A 1060 -40.40 -29.79 16.32
C ARG A 1060 -41.92 -29.77 16.47
N PRO A 1061 -42.65 -28.98 15.68
CA PRO A 1061 -44.10 -28.99 15.71
C PRO A 1061 -44.63 -30.35 15.21
N PRO A 1062 -45.75 -30.84 15.75
CA PRO A 1062 -46.37 -32.06 15.24
C PRO A 1062 -46.79 -31.89 13.77
N THR A 1063 -46.70 -32.97 12.98
CA THR A 1063 -47.06 -32.96 11.57
C THR A 1063 -48.53 -32.57 11.38
N THR A 1064 -48.79 -31.52 10.60
CA THR A 1064 -50.15 -31.05 10.31
C THR A 1064 -50.96 -32.14 9.59
N PRO A 1065 -52.23 -32.37 9.95
CA PRO A 1065 -53.11 -33.27 9.20
C PRO A 1065 -53.16 -32.91 7.71
N GLY A 1066 -52.92 -33.87 6.82
CA GLY A 1066 -52.84 -33.66 5.37
C GLY A 1066 -51.41 -33.58 4.82
N PHE A 1067 -50.40 -33.31 5.65
CA PHE A 1067 -49.01 -33.30 5.24
C PHE A 1067 -48.30 -34.63 5.55
N THR A 1068 -47.51 -35.10 4.59
CA THR A 1068 -46.57 -36.22 4.75
C THR A 1068 -45.19 -35.66 5.06
N ALA A 1069 -44.57 -36.08 6.17
CA ALA A 1069 -43.23 -35.66 6.56
C ALA A 1069 -42.19 -36.65 6.01
N LEU A 1070 -41.24 -36.14 5.23
CA LEU A 1070 -40.09 -36.87 4.70
C LEU A 1070 -38.86 -36.52 5.51
N THR A 1071 -38.14 -37.53 6.00
CA THR A 1071 -36.86 -37.36 6.72
C THR A 1071 -35.72 -37.64 5.75
N ILE A 1072 -34.84 -36.66 5.54
CA ILE A 1072 -33.77 -36.74 4.54
C ILE A 1072 -32.42 -36.53 5.23
N THR A 1073 -31.53 -37.50 5.10
CA THR A 1073 -30.15 -37.48 5.58
C THR A 1073 -29.15 -37.40 4.43
N ARG A 1074 -29.02 -38.46 3.64
CA ARG A 1074 -28.04 -38.64 2.54
C ARG A 1074 -28.66 -39.01 1.20
N GLU A 1075 -29.99 -39.15 1.15
CA GLU A 1075 -30.74 -39.65 0.00
C GLU A 1075 -30.56 -38.74 -1.24
N LEU A 1076 -30.26 -37.45 -1.03
CA LEU A 1076 -30.10 -36.45 -2.08
C LEU A 1076 -28.63 -36.11 -2.40
N ASP A 1077 -27.67 -36.79 -1.78
CA ASP A 1077 -26.23 -36.57 -1.97
C ASP A 1077 -25.78 -36.89 -3.41
N GLY A 1078 -24.66 -36.30 -3.83
CA GLY A 1078 -24.08 -36.56 -5.15
C GLY A 1078 -23.95 -35.31 -6.00
N SER A 1079 -24.11 -35.43 -7.33
CA SER A 1079 -23.98 -34.27 -8.22
C SER A 1079 -25.20 -33.34 -8.11
N SER A 1080 -24.96 -32.03 -8.06
CA SER A 1080 -25.98 -30.99 -8.10
C SER A 1080 -26.84 -31.05 -9.37
N ALA A 1081 -26.29 -31.50 -10.49
CA ALA A 1081 -27.01 -31.61 -11.76
C ALA A 1081 -28.12 -32.67 -11.72
N THR A 1082 -27.99 -33.68 -10.87
CA THR A 1082 -28.98 -34.76 -10.71
C THR A 1082 -29.78 -34.65 -9.40
N PHE A 1083 -29.65 -33.53 -8.67
CA PHE A 1083 -30.33 -33.29 -7.41
C PHE A 1083 -31.85 -33.38 -7.53
N GLY A 1084 -32.45 -32.63 -8.48
CA GLY A 1084 -33.89 -32.62 -8.66
C GLY A 1084 -34.47 -33.99 -9.00
N LYS A 1085 -33.79 -34.78 -9.85
CA LYS A 1085 -34.20 -36.15 -10.18
C LYS A 1085 -34.27 -37.03 -8.93
N ARG A 1086 -33.24 -36.97 -8.07
CA ARG A 1086 -33.25 -37.70 -6.78
C ARG A 1086 -34.36 -37.22 -5.85
N ALA A 1087 -34.58 -35.90 -5.78
CA ALA A 1087 -35.60 -35.30 -4.93
C ALA A 1087 -37.01 -35.75 -5.31
N TRP A 1088 -37.37 -35.69 -6.60
CA TRP A 1088 -38.67 -36.15 -7.07
C TRP A 1088 -38.84 -37.66 -6.98
N SER A 1089 -37.81 -38.46 -7.25
CA SER A 1089 -37.88 -39.92 -7.01
C SER A 1089 -38.02 -40.28 -5.52
N LEU A 1090 -37.60 -39.41 -4.59
CA LEU A 1090 -37.86 -39.60 -3.17
C LEU A 1090 -39.31 -39.22 -2.81
N LEU A 1091 -39.79 -38.09 -3.34
CA LEU A 1091 -41.18 -37.64 -3.17
C LEU A 1091 -42.18 -38.63 -3.76
N GLU A 1092 -41.91 -39.23 -4.92
CA GLU A 1092 -42.75 -40.28 -5.50
C GLU A 1092 -42.94 -41.48 -4.58
N ARG A 1093 -41.84 -41.91 -3.94
CA ARG A 1093 -41.84 -43.08 -3.05
C ARG A 1093 -42.54 -42.81 -1.74
N GLN A 1094 -42.46 -41.58 -1.22
CA GLN A 1094 -42.96 -41.24 0.11
C GLN A 1094 -44.27 -40.45 0.11
N ALA A 1095 -44.65 -39.81 -0.99
CA ALA A 1095 -45.88 -39.04 -1.17
C ALA A 1095 -46.63 -39.49 -2.47
N PRO A 1096 -47.22 -40.71 -2.48
CA PRO A 1096 -47.78 -41.31 -3.69
C PRO A 1096 -48.93 -40.50 -4.32
N ARG A 1097 -49.70 -39.76 -3.51
CA ARG A 1097 -50.78 -38.89 -4.01
C ARG A 1097 -50.27 -37.74 -4.88
N LEU A 1098 -49.12 -37.15 -4.54
CA LEU A 1098 -48.47 -36.13 -5.37
C LEU A 1098 -47.92 -36.77 -6.65
N ALA A 1099 -47.37 -37.98 -6.55
CA ALA A 1099 -46.86 -38.74 -7.69
C ALA A 1099 -47.98 -39.03 -8.72
N GLU A 1100 -49.13 -39.52 -8.25
CA GLU A 1100 -50.32 -39.72 -9.08
C GLU A 1100 -50.75 -38.40 -9.74
N ARG A 1101 -50.78 -37.30 -8.99
CA ARG A 1101 -51.15 -35.98 -9.52
C ARG A 1101 -50.24 -35.53 -10.66
N LEU A 1102 -48.92 -35.69 -10.49
CA LEU A 1102 -47.91 -35.37 -11.50
C LEU A 1102 -48.01 -36.26 -12.75
N GLN A 1103 -48.53 -37.49 -12.63
CA GLN A 1103 -48.73 -38.40 -13.75
C GLN A 1103 -50.08 -38.24 -14.48
N ASN A 1104 -51.10 -37.68 -13.81
CA ASN A 1104 -52.47 -37.56 -14.34
C ASN A 1104 -52.65 -36.56 -15.51
N GLY A 1105 -51.60 -35.87 -15.95
CA GLY A 1105 -51.57 -35.14 -17.24
C GLY A 1105 -52.32 -33.79 -17.31
N SER A 1106 -52.93 -33.30 -16.22
CA SER A 1106 -53.41 -31.90 -16.17
C SER A 1106 -52.21 -30.95 -16.20
N PRO A 1107 -52.23 -29.87 -16.99
CA PRO A 1107 -51.09 -28.96 -17.08
C PRO A 1107 -50.93 -28.17 -15.77
N LEU A 1108 -49.68 -28.08 -15.31
CA LEU A 1108 -49.32 -27.23 -14.17
C LEU A 1108 -49.40 -25.76 -14.58
N GLN A 1109 -50.28 -25.00 -13.96
CA GLN A 1109 -50.55 -23.61 -14.31
C GLN A 1109 -49.46 -22.69 -13.75
N SER A 1110 -49.12 -22.86 -12.47
CA SER A 1110 -48.09 -22.03 -11.83
C SER A 1110 -47.29 -22.78 -10.77
N VAL A 1111 -46.04 -22.35 -10.61
CA VAL A 1111 -45.14 -22.76 -9.54
C VAL A 1111 -44.70 -21.53 -8.79
N GLN A 1112 -44.89 -21.52 -7.47
CA GLN A 1112 -44.43 -20.45 -6.61
C GLN A 1112 -43.41 -20.98 -5.62
N TYR A 1113 -42.19 -20.43 -5.62
CA TYR A 1113 -41.17 -20.70 -4.62
C TYR A 1113 -40.91 -19.47 -3.77
N THR A 1114 -41.09 -19.58 -2.46
CA THR A 1114 -40.80 -18.51 -1.51
C THR A 1114 -39.70 -18.97 -0.55
N ASP A 1115 -38.58 -18.26 -0.53
CA ASP A 1115 -37.47 -18.52 0.39
C ASP A 1115 -36.67 -17.24 0.66
N ARG A 1116 -36.77 -16.72 1.89
CA ARG A 1116 -36.04 -15.52 2.33
C ARG A 1116 -34.52 -15.72 2.50
N TYR A 1117 -34.06 -16.97 2.51
CA TYR A 1117 -32.65 -17.34 2.68
C TYR A 1117 -31.98 -17.74 1.37
N LEU A 1118 -32.70 -17.66 0.24
CA LEU A 1118 -32.18 -17.99 -1.08
C LEU A 1118 -31.22 -16.90 -1.59
N ARG A 1119 -29.92 -17.08 -1.30
CA ARG A 1119 -28.89 -16.05 -1.47
C ARG A 1119 -27.63 -16.48 -2.22
N SER A 1120 -27.33 -17.78 -2.32
CA SER A 1120 -26.09 -18.29 -2.92
C SER A 1120 -26.32 -18.95 -4.29
N PRO A 1121 -25.33 -18.90 -5.20
CA PRO A 1121 -25.43 -19.57 -6.50
C PRO A 1121 -25.71 -21.08 -6.38
N LEU A 1122 -25.18 -21.73 -5.34
CA LEU A 1122 -25.43 -23.14 -5.07
C LEU A 1122 -26.92 -23.40 -4.78
N ALA A 1123 -27.55 -22.60 -3.93
CA ALA A 1123 -28.97 -22.78 -3.60
C ALA A 1123 -29.86 -22.58 -4.83
N PHE A 1124 -29.53 -21.60 -5.69
CA PHE A 1124 -30.21 -21.44 -6.99
C PHE A 1124 -29.95 -22.61 -7.94
N LEU A 1125 -28.75 -23.20 -7.93
CA LEU A 1125 -28.43 -24.39 -8.72
C LEU A 1125 -29.26 -25.60 -8.31
N LEU A 1126 -29.46 -25.80 -7.00
CA LEU A 1126 -30.31 -26.87 -6.49
C LEU A 1126 -31.79 -26.61 -6.80
N LEU A 1127 -32.24 -25.35 -6.70
CA LEU A 1127 -33.61 -24.98 -7.03
C LEU A 1127 -33.90 -25.17 -8.52
N HIS A 1128 -32.98 -24.71 -9.37
CA HIS A 1128 -33.07 -24.89 -10.82
C HIS A 1128 -33.16 -26.38 -11.17
N SER A 1129 -32.28 -27.23 -10.60
CA SER A 1129 -32.33 -28.69 -10.80
C SER A 1129 -33.66 -29.29 -10.31
N LEU A 1130 -34.18 -28.84 -9.15
CA LEU A 1130 -35.46 -29.28 -8.61
C LEU A 1130 -36.62 -28.96 -9.56
N LEU A 1131 -36.65 -27.75 -10.13
CA LEU A 1131 -37.69 -27.32 -11.07
C LEU A 1131 -37.52 -27.97 -12.46
N GLU A 1132 -36.29 -28.13 -12.94
CA GLU A 1132 -36.00 -28.78 -14.23
C GLU A 1132 -36.44 -30.25 -14.21
N ALA A 1133 -36.26 -30.96 -13.11
CA ALA A 1133 -36.71 -32.35 -12.98
C ALA A 1133 -38.24 -32.51 -13.11
N LEU A 1134 -39.04 -31.47 -12.79
CA LEU A 1134 -40.49 -31.50 -13.00
C LEU A 1134 -40.91 -31.57 -14.47
N THR A 1135 -40.04 -31.18 -15.41
CA THR A 1135 -40.33 -31.25 -16.86
C THR A 1135 -40.47 -32.69 -17.38
N HIS A 1136 -40.04 -33.69 -16.59
CA HIS A 1136 -40.15 -35.10 -16.96
C HIS A 1136 -41.55 -35.68 -16.69
N TYR A 1137 -42.42 -34.92 -16.00
CA TYR A 1137 -43.77 -35.34 -15.66
C TYR A 1137 -44.79 -34.75 -16.65
N PRO A 1138 -45.77 -35.53 -17.12
CA PRO A 1138 -46.80 -35.03 -18.02
C PRO A 1138 -47.69 -33.94 -17.36
N GLY A 1139 -47.90 -34.01 -16.05
CA GLY A 1139 -48.55 -32.97 -15.26
C GLY A 1139 -47.57 -32.02 -14.56
N GLY A 1140 -46.30 -31.96 -15.00
CA GLY A 1140 -45.26 -31.12 -14.43
C GLY A 1140 -45.09 -29.78 -15.13
N VAL A 1141 -43.90 -29.19 -15.02
CA VAL A 1141 -43.58 -27.86 -15.58
C VAL A 1141 -43.49 -27.94 -17.10
N SER A 1142 -44.23 -27.09 -17.79
CA SER A 1142 -44.17 -26.89 -19.25
C SER A 1142 -43.70 -25.47 -19.58
N ARG A 1143 -43.62 -25.12 -20.88
CA ARG A 1143 -43.30 -23.75 -21.32
C ARG A 1143 -44.40 -22.73 -20.99
N ASP A 1144 -45.63 -23.19 -20.78
CA ASP A 1144 -46.78 -22.34 -20.46
C ASP A 1144 -46.97 -22.18 -18.95
N THR A 1145 -46.24 -22.92 -18.13
CA THR A 1145 -46.27 -22.80 -16.67
C THR A 1145 -45.64 -21.48 -16.23
N THR A 1146 -46.36 -20.71 -15.41
CA THR A 1146 -45.83 -19.46 -14.84
C THR A 1146 -44.97 -19.76 -13.61
N LEU A 1147 -43.76 -19.22 -13.55
CA LEU A 1147 -42.84 -19.45 -12.43
C LEU A 1147 -42.65 -18.15 -11.62
N HIS A 1148 -43.03 -18.19 -10.36
CA HIS A 1148 -42.92 -17.08 -9.42
C HIS A 1148 -41.86 -17.39 -8.36
N LEU A 1149 -40.78 -16.62 -8.32
CA LEU A 1149 -39.77 -16.74 -7.29
C LEU A 1149 -39.76 -15.50 -6.40
N GLN A 1150 -39.90 -15.73 -5.10
CA GLN A 1150 -39.94 -14.67 -4.09
C GLN A 1150 -38.84 -14.91 -3.04
N THR A 1151 -37.95 -13.92 -2.87
CA THR A 1151 -36.81 -14.00 -1.92
C THR A 1151 -36.56 -12.66 -1.23
N ALA A 1152 -35.72 -12.67 -0.20
CA ALA A 1152 -35.38 -11.46 0.55
C ALA A 1152 -34.40 -10.57 -0.21
N ASP A 1153 -34.45 -9.28 0.11
CA ASP A 1153 -33.35 -8.36 -0.16
C ASP A 1153 -32.03 -8.90 0.43
N LEU A 1154 -30.91 -8.69 -0.28
CA LEU A 1154 -29.59 -9.04 0.25
C LEU A 1154 -29.17 -8.06 1.34
N ASP A 1155 -29.22 -8.50 2.59
CA ASP A 1155 -28.61 -7.79 3.71
C ASP A 1155 -27.09 -8.03 3.72
N ARG A 1156 -26.31 -6.94 3.64
CA ARG A 1156 -24.83 -6.95 3.56
C ARG A 1156 -24.17 -7.26 4.90
N SER A 1157 -24.42 -8.44 5.45
CA SER A 1157 -23.93 -8.83 6.78
C SER A 1157 -22.58 -9.56 6.77
N SER A 1158 -22.05 -9.99 5.61
CA SER A 1158 -20.78 -10.73 5.54
C SER A 1158 -19.61 -9.84 5.09
N GLY A 1159 -18.58 -9.77 5.94
CA GLY A 1159 -17.32 -9.08 5.65
C GLY A 1159 -16.43 -9.84 4.65
N GLU A 1160 -16.70 -11.12 4.37
CA GLU A 1160 -15.88 -11.96 3.47
C GLU A 1160 -16.21 -11.74 1.99
N SER A 1161 -15.18 -11.67 1.14
CA SER A 1161 -15.35 -11.53 -0.31
C SER A 1161 -15.87 -12.82 -0.94
N PRO A 1162 -17.00 -12.78 -1.67
CA PRO A 1162 -17.60 -13.97 -2.26
C PRO A 1162 -16.66 -14.52 -3.34
N ARG A 1163 -16.44 -15.85 -3.32
CA ARG A 1163 -15.52 -16.53 -4.23
C ARG A 1163 -16.07 -17.88 -4.67
N PHE A 1164 -16.61 -18.66 -3.74
CA PHE A 1164 -17.11 -20.00 -4.04
C PHE A 1164 -18.61 -19.99 -4.30
N ILE A 1165 -19.08 -21.01 -5.02
CA ILE A 1165 -20.50 -21.14 -5.41
C ILE A 1165 -21.49 -21.14 -4.22
N PHE A 1166 -21.02 -21.44 -3.01
CA PHE A 1166 -21.83 -21.42 -1.79
C PHE A 1166 -21.78 -20.07 -1.05
N HIS A 1167 -20.98 -19.10 -1.51
CA HIS A 1167 -21.00 -17.74 -0.96
C HIS A 1167 -22.22 -16.98 -1.50
N ASP A 1168 -22.75 -16.06 -0.70
CA ASP A 1168 -23.86 -15.20 -1.12
C ASP A 1168 -23.39 -14.13 -2.11
N TRP A 1169 -24.29 -13.72 -3.03
CA TRP A 1169 -24.06 -12.49 -3.78
C TRP A 1169 -23.95 -11.29 -2.82
N ARG A 1170 -23.07 -10.33 -3.14
CA ARG A 1170 -22.97 -9.03 -2.43
C ARG A 1170 -23.81 -7.93 -3.04
N ASP A 1171 -24.14 -8.10 -4.31
CA ASP A 1171 -24.84 -7.13 -5.12
C ASP A 1171 -26.22 -7.69 -5.51
N ARG A 1172 -27.24 -6.95 -5.11
CA ARG A 1172 -28.64 -7.27 -5.35
C ARG A 1172 -28.96 -7.34 -6.84
N GLU A 1173 -28.37 -6.43 -7.62
CA GLU A 1173 -28.64 -6.31 -9.04
C GLU A 1173 -27.93 -7.41 -9.84
N ASP A 1174 -26.66 -7.71 -9.51
CA ASP A 1174 -25.93 -8.80 -10.15
C ASP A 1174 -26.65 -10.15 -9.92
N ARG A 1175 -27.16 -10.39 -8.69
CA ARG A 1175 -28.00 -11.56 -8.37
C ARG A 1175 -29.26 -11.56 -9.23
N ARG A 1176 -30.04 -10.48 -9.18
CA ARG A 1176 -31.32 -10.36 -9.88
C ARG A 1176 -31.18 -10.62 -11.38
N GLN A 1177 -30.26 -9.91 -12.04
CA GLN A 1177 -30.03 -10.05 -13.48
C GLN A 1177 -29.55 -11.46 -13.84
N THR A 1178 -28.60 -12.03 -13.08
CA THR A 1178 -28.12 -13.41 -13.32
C THR A 1178 -29.24 -14.43 -13.25
N ILE A 1179 -30.13 -14.33 -12.25
CA ILE A 1179 -31.23 -15.27 -12.09
C ILE A 1179 -32.33 -15.04 -13.13
N GLU A 1180 -32.73 -13.80 -13.39
CA GLU A 1180 -33.73 -13.50 -14.43
C GLU A 1180 -33.26 -13.97 -15.82
N THR A 1181 -32.00 -13.72 -16.19
CA THR A 1181 -31.43 -14.19 -17.46
C THR A 1181 -31.38 -15.71 -17.50
N TRP A 1182 -30.91 -16.37 -16.44
CA TRP A 1182 -30.76 -17.83 -16.45
C TRP A 1182 -32.10 -18.58 -16.41
N PHE A 1183 -33.04 -18.16 -15.56
CA PHE A 1183 -34.35 -18.80 -15.45
C PHE A 1183 -35.25 -18.47 -16.65
N GLY A 1184 -35.16 -17.25 -17.19
CA GLY A 1184 -35.96 -16.81 -18.35
C GLY A 1184 -35.69 -17.60 -19.64
N GLU A 1185 -34.51 -18.20 -19.78
CA GLU A 1185 -34.18 -19.07 -20.93
C GLU A 1185 -34.98 -20.38 -20.94
N ASN A 1186 -35.20 -20.97 -19.77
CA ASN A 1186 -35.94 -22.23 -19.62
C ASN A 1186 -37.45 -22.01 -19.43
N TRP A 1187 -37.82 -20.87 -18.82
CA TRP A 1187 -39.19 -20.53 -18.45
C TRP A 1187 -39.53 -19.09 -18.89
N PRO A 1188 -40.16 -18.91 -20.05
CA PRO A 1188 -40.46 -17.58 -20.60
C PRO A 1188 -41.38 -16.72 -19.70
N ALA A 1189 -42.23 -17.37 -18.90
CA ALA A 1189 -43.12 -16.72 -17.93
C ALA A 1189 -42.53 -16.72 -16.50
N PHE A 1190 -41.23 -16.43 -16.37
CA PHE A 1190 -40.56 -16.28 -15.08
C PHE A 1190 -40.75 -14.88 -14.50
N THR A 1191 -41.02 -14.81 -13.20
CA THR A 1191 -41.10 -13.55 -12.46
C THR A 1191 -40.30 -13.61 -11.17
N TRP A 1192 -39.58 -12.52 -10.91
CA TRP A 1192 -38.74 -12.34 -9.74
C TRP A 1192 -39.33 -11.26 -8.83
N ARG A 1193 -39.48 -11.57 -7.54
CA ARG A 1193 -39.90 -10.60 -6.53
C ARG A 1193 -38.96 -10.62 -5.33
N GLU A 1194 -38.46 -9.45 -5.00
CA GLU A 1194 -37.74 -9.22 -3.74
C GLU A 1194 -38.61 -8.43 -2.76
N ALA A 1195 -38.51 -8.76 -1.48
CA ALA A 1195 -39.16 -8.02 -0.42
C ALA A 1195 -38.25 -7.93 0.82
N PRO A 1196 -38.45 -6.93 1.69
CA PRO A 1196 -37.82 -6.89 3.00
C PRO A 1196 -38.07 -8.18 3.77
N ASN A 1197 -37.06 -8.64 4.50
CA ASN A 1197 -37.08 -9.87 5.31
C ASN A 1197 -38.36 -10.06 6.15
N ARG A 1198 -38.86 -8.98 6.76
CA ARG A 1198 -40.08 -8.97 7.59
C ARG A 1198 -41.40 -9.21 6.83
N GLU A 1199 -41.39 -9.04 5.51
CA GLU A 1199 -42.57 -9.21 4.64
C GLU A 1199 -42.64 -10.62 4.05
N LEU A 1200 -41.63 -11.46 4.32
CA LEU A 1200 -41.54 -12.84 3.84
C LEU A 1200 -41.78 -13.84 4.96
N PRO A 1201 -42.50 -14.95 4.69
CA PRO A 1201 -42.61 -16.03 5.66
C PRO A 1201 -41.24 -16.66 5.92
N HIS A 1202 -41.05 -17.19 7.14
CA HIS A 1202 -39.86 -18.00 7.46
C HIS A 1202 -39.89 -19.35 6.75
N ALA A 1203 -41.09 -19.88 6.48
CA ALA A 1203 -41.27 -21.14 5.79
C ALA A 1203 -40.71 -21.04 4.36
N ARG A 1204 -39.82 -21.99 3.99
CA ARG A 1204 -39.40 -22.16 2.60
C ARG A 1204 -40.41 -23.08 1.93
N GLU A 1205 -41.14 -22.58 0.95
CA GLU A 1205 -42.29 -23.28 0.38
C GLU A 1205 -42.24 -23.31 -1.14
N LEU A 1206 -42.42 -24.51 -1.70
CA LEU A 1206 -42.70 -24.74 -3.12
C LEU A 1206 -44.18 -25.07 -3.26
N THR A 1207 -44.96 -24.15 -3.82
CA THR A 1207 -46.38 -24.36 -4.14
C THR A 1207 -46.53 -24.69 -5.62
N LEU A 1208 -47.29 -25.75 -5.90
CA LEU A 1208 -47.67 -26.19 -7.24
C LEU A 1208 -49.18 -25.99 -7.40
N VAL A 1209 -49.61 -25.31 -8.46
CA VAL A 1209 -51.03 -25.06 -8.76
C VAL A 1209 -51.35 -25.53 -10.17
N TRP A 1210 -52.33 -26.42 -10.30
CA TRP A 1210 -52.81 -26.94 -11.58
C TRP A 1210 -54.00 -26.13 -12.10
N SER A 1211 -54.33 -26.32 -13.38
CA SER A 1211 -55.42 -25.63 -14.06
C SER A 1211 -56.81 -25.85 -13.46
N ASP A 1212 -56.99 -26.88 -12.62
CA ASP A 1212 -58.22 -27.20 -11.90
C ASP A 1212 -58.25 -26.63 -10.47
N GLU A 1213 -57.35 -25.67 -10.17
CA GLU A 1213 -57.16 -25.02 -8.87
C GLU A 1213 -56.69 -25.95 -7.75
N ASP A 1214 -56.34 -27.21 -8.06
CA ASP A 1214 -55.69 -28.11 -7.10
C ASP A 1214 -54.31 -27.56 -6.72
N ARG A 1215 -54.02 -27.52 -5.42
CA ARG A 1215 -52.84 -26.87 -4.85
C ARG A 1215 -52.08 -27.83 -3.94
N TRP A 1216 -50.81 -28.02 -4.23
CA TRP A 1216 -49.88 -28.79 -3.40
C TRP A 1216 -48.77 -27.88 -2.86
N THR A 1217 -48.38 -28.10 -1.61
CA THR A 1217 -47.31 -27.35 -0.97
C THR A 1217 -46.24 -28.29 -0.43
N VAL A 1218 -45.00 -28.10 -0.88
CA VAL A 1218 -43.81 -28.75 -0.32
C VAL A 1218 -43.08 -27.71 0.54
N ARG A 1219 -43.19 -27.86 1.86
CA ARG A 1219 -42.48 -27.02 2.84
C ARG A 1219 -41.14 -27.66 3.18
N LEU A 1220 -40.06 -26.93 3.00
CA LEU A 1220 -38.69 -27.36 3.28
C LEU A 1220 -38.22 -26.68 4.57
N ASP A 1221 -37.89 -27.45 5.61
CA ASP A 1221 -37.53 -26.90 6.93
C ASP A 1221 -36.29 -25.98 6.85
N GLN A 1222 -35.19 -26.50 6.33
CA GLN A 1222 -33.89 -25.84 6.16
C GLN A 1222 -33.67 -25.33 4.73
N GLY A 1223 -34.71 -25.43 3.89
CA GLY A 1223 -34.64 -25.07 2.48
C GLY A 1223 -33.59 -25.88 1.72
N LEU A 1224 -33.05 -25.27 0.67
CA LEU A 1224 -31.95 -25.86 -0.10
C LEU A 1224 -30.56 -25.53 0.50
N GLY A 1225 -30.52 -24.73 1.57
CA GLY A 1225 -29.30 -24.38 2.30
C GLY A 1225 -28.74 -25.51 3.16
N TYR A 1226 -29.47 -26.62 3.33
CA TYR A 1226 -29.00 -27.80 4.05
C TYR A 1226 -27.81 -28.50 3.38
N TRP A 1227 -27.74 -28.41 2.05
CA TRP A 1227 -26.65 -29.00 1.26
C TRP A 1227 -25.50 -28.01 1.10
N ARG A 1228 -24.29 -28.52 1.29
CA ARG A 1228 -23.04 -27.81 1.01
C ARG A 1228 -22.25 -28.52 -0.08
N THR A 1229 -21.23 -27.86 -0.61
CA THR A 1229 -20.26 -28.56 -1.45
C THR A 1229 -19.46 -29.55 -0.60
N ALA A 1230 -19.19 -30.73 -1.16
CA ALA A 1230 -18.42 -31.77 -0.48
C ALA A 1230 -17.11 -31.19 0.08
N SER A 1231 -16.72 -31.61 1.29
CA SER A 1231 -15.68 -30.98 2.12
C SER A 1231 -14.29 -30.77 1.44
N ARG A 1232 -14.05 -31.41 0.29
CA ARG A 1232 -12.81 -31.33 -0.50
C ARG A 1232 -12.93 -30.52 -1.81
N ILE A 1233 -14.13 -30.06 -2.15
CA ILE A 1233 -14.43 -29.40 -3.43
C ILE A 1233 -15.01 -28.02 -3.13
N ARG A 1234 -14.32 -26.97 -3.57
CA ARG A 1234 -14.77 -25.59 -3.47
C ARG A 1234 -14.81 -24.99 -4.87
N PRO A 1235 -15.92 -25.16 -5.61
CA PRO A 1235 -16.04 -24.64 -6.96
C PRO A 1235 -16.02 -23.11 -6.92
N ASP A 1236 -15.07 -22.50 -7.61
CA ASP A 1236 -15.03 -21.05 -7.80
C ASP A 1236 -16.24 -20.58 -8.62
N PHE A 1237 -16.75 -19.39 -8.27
CA PHE A 1237 -17.84 -18.69 -8.91
C PHE A 1237 -17.46 -17.22 -9.20
N PRO A 1238 -17.69 -16.70 -10.41
CA PRO A 1238 -17.14 -15.42 -10.85
C PRO A 1238 -18.04 -14.23 -10.45
N PHE A 1239 -18.20 -13.96 -9.16
CA PHE A 1239 -19.07 -12.87 -8.65
C PHE A 1239 -18.74 -11.48 -9.21
N ASP A 1240 -17.48 -11.21 -9.51
CA ASP A 1240 -17.01 -9.91 -10.02
C ASP A 1240 -17.05 -9.80 -11.56
N SER A 1241 -17.56 -10.82 -12.26
CA SER A 1241 -17.69 -10.82 -13.73
C SER A 1241 -19.06 -10.36 -14.19
N ASP A 1242 -19.19 -10.09 -15.49
CA ASP A 1242 -20.46 -9.81 -16.13
C ASP A 1242 -21.49 -10.94 -15.93
N VAL A 1243 -22.77 -10.56 -16.01
CA VAL A 1243 -23.91 -11.46 -15.84
C VAL A 1243 -23.81 -12.67 -16.76
N ASP A 1244 -23.43 -12.50 -18.03
CA ASP A 1244 -23.35 -13.62 -18.98
C ASP A 1244 -22.30 -14.65 -18.55
N ARG A 1245 -21.16 -14.23 -18.02
CA ARG A 1245 -20.13 -15.14 -17.49
C ARG A 1245 -20.61 -15.88 -16.24
N GLN A 1246 -21.36 -15.22 -15.36
CA GLN A 1246 -21.99 -15.86 -14.20
C GLN A 1246 -23.01 -16.93 -14.64
N VAL A 1247 -23.88 -16.60 -15.59
CA VAL A 1247 -24.86 -17.53 -16.17
C VAL A 1247 -24.16 -18.72 -16.85
N ARG A 1248 -23.14 -18.48 -17.69
CA ARG A 1248 -22.34 -19.56 -18.31
C ARG A 1248 -21.73 -20.49 -17.26
N ARG A 1249 -21.24 -19.95 -16.14
CA ARG A 1249 -20.69 -20.76 -15.05
C ARG A 1249 -21.76 -21.62 -14.38
N LEU A 1250 -22.96 -21.07 -14.11
CA LEU A 1250 -24.08 -21.82 -13.53
C LEU A 1250 -24.48 -23.02 -14.41
N ARG A 1251 -24.42 -22.88 -15.74
CA ARG A 1251 -24.69 -23.99 -16.67
C ARG A 1251 -23.66 -25.11 -16.64
N GLN A 1252 -22.38 -24.75 -16.48
CA GLN A 1252 -21.27 -25.70 -16.59
C GLN A 1252 -20.92 -26.38 -15.27
N VAL A 1253 -21.29 -25.78 -14.15
CA VAL A 1253 -20.85 -26.25 -12.83
C VAL A 1253 -21.68 -27.44 -12.36
N SER A 1254 -21.01 -28.54 -12.08
CA SER A 1254 -21.58 -29.71 -11.42
C SER A 1254 -20.87 -29.89 -10.08
N ALA A 1255 -21.49 -29.38 -9.02
CA ALA A 1255 -20.92 -29.46 -7.68
C ALA A 1255 -21.30 -30.81 -7.05
N LEU A 1256 -20.33 -31.48 -6.44
CA LEU A 1256 -20.64 -32.59 -5.55
C LEU A 1256 -21.16 -32.01 -4.24
N ILE A 1257 -22.37 -32.40 -3.84
CA ILE A 1257 -23.05 -31.91 -2.64
C ILE A 1257 -23.21 -33.01 -1.59
N GLU A 1258 -23.16 -32.59 -0.34
CA GLU A 1258 -23.38 -33.42 0.85
C GLU A 1258 -24.14 -32.59 1.90
N PRO A 1259 -24.83 -33.23 2.87
CA PRO A 1259 -25.47 -32.52 3.97
C PRO A 1259 -24.44 -31.78 4.82
N LEU A 1260 -24.84 -30.63 5.38
CA LEU A 1260 -24.07 -29.90 6.40
C LEU A 1260 -23.62 -30.82 7.55
N ASN A 1261 -24.52 -31.72 8.00
CA ASN A 1261 -24.21 -32.78 8.93
C ASN A 1261 -25.17 -33.97 8.74
N ALA A 1262 -24.66 -35.11 8.28
CA ALA A 1262 -25.48 -36.29 8.00
C ALA A 1262 -26.13 -36.93 9.24
N ALA A 1263 -25.71 -36.57 10.45
CA ALA A 1263 -26.34 -37.03 11.69
C ALA A 1263 -27.69 -36.33 11.97
N TYR A 1264 -27.98 -35.22 11.28
CA TYR A 1264 -29.14 -34.38 11.55
C TYR A 1264 -29.97 -34.18 10.29
N PRO A 1265 -31.08 -34.92 10.11
CA PRO A 1265 -31.87 -34.84 8.90
C PRO A 1265 -32.51 -33.47 8.66
N THR A 1266 -32.70 -33.15 7.38
CA THR A 1266 -33.62 -32.12 6.90
C THR A 1266 -34.99 -32.74 6.65
N TYR A 1267 -36.06 -31.96 6.81
CA TYR A 1267 -37.43 -32.44 6.80
C TYR A 1267 -38.25 -31.68 5.77
N TRP A 1268 -38.87 -32.43 4.88
CA TRP A 1268 -39.77 -31.89 3.88
C TRP A 1268 -41.19 -32.31 4.22
N TYR A 1269 -42.13 -31.37 4.24
CA TYR A 1269 -43.53 -31.63 4.49
C TYR A 1269 -44.30 -31.41 3.19
N CYS A 1270 -44.94 -32.45 2.67
CA CYS A 1270 -45.67 -32.42 1.41
C CYS A 1270 -47.16 -32.64 1.67
N GLY A 1271 -48.02 -31.71 1.25
CA GLY A 1271 -49.47 -31.80 1.48
C GLY A 1271 -50.29 -30.90 0.58
#